data_AF-A0ABD3RNR5-F1
#
_entry.id   AF-A0ABD3RNR5-F1
#
_cell.length_a   1.000
_cell.length_b   1.000
_cell.length_c   1.000
_cell.angle_alpha   90.00
_cell.angle_beta   90.00
_cell.angle_gamma   90.00
#
_symmetry.space_group_name_H-M   'P 1'
#
loop_
_entity.id
_entity.type
_entity.pdbx_description
1 polymer ?
#
loop_
_entity_poly.entity_id
_entity_poly.type
_entity_poly.pdbx_seq_one_letter_code
_entity_poly.pdbx_strand_id
1 'polypeptide(L)'
;MILDITRLVGLSSKAAKIGIINHVSGVVKPGRMTLLLGPPGCGKTSLLKALSANLDKSLKVAGEISYNGYKLEEFVPQKTSSYVSQNDIHIPQMTVREALDFSSRCQGVGSREEILVELNKREKEAKLIPDPDVDMYMKAIAAESQESSLQTDYILKILGLDICSDTLVGNEMRMGISGGQKKRLTTGEMIVGPSRALLLDEISNGLDSSTTYQIVSCLQQLAHMSHATVLVSLLQPAPETFDLFDDIILMAEGKIVYHGSRDDVREFFKSCGFSCPERKGVADFLQEVISRKDQEQYLHQTGQTYNFISVDMFVKKFQESPYGKILSKDLSVPFNKLNNHKSAINFGLYSLSKWSLFKACMSRELLLMKRNSFIYVFKSFELIVIASVTMTVFFRTQMAVDIVHANYYLGALFYALIILLVDGFPELAMTIERLPVFYKQRDLNFFPAWAYAIPAAILKIPLSFLESVLWTSLTYYAIGYTPEIGRFFSQVILFFAVHFTSVSLFRFMASVAQTMVASVTAGSLTLIFVCLFGGFVIPKSSMPIWLKWGFWVSPLTYGEIGLAVNEFLAPRWQKTLSGNSTIGQEILESRGLNFGPNLLWISVGALLGFALLFNIGFTLALSFLKSPGSRAIISSEKLSQMEESKNKALTVAQSRMPLPSTKVEPHKGKMVLPFQPLAVVFQNIHYYVETPPAMKERGFTQKRLQLLSDITGVFRPGVLTALMGVSGAGKTTLLDVLAGRKTSGSVEGEIIIGGFPKVQSTFARVSGYCEQNDVHSPQITVEESVIFSAWLRLDSMIDSKRKYEFVKEVLETIELDEIKDELVGMAGINGLSTEQRKRLTIAVELVANPSIIFMDEPTTGLDARSAAIVMRAVKNVADTGRTIVCTIHQPSTDIFEAFDELVLLKNGGHVIYYGPLGQNSCKVVEYFEKISGVTKINDKYNPATWILEVTSTSSETELGVDFSEIYKNSALYEKNKELVEQLSAPSPGSKDLHFPTLYSQTGWGQFKTCLWKQHWSYWRSPSYNLMRLIHMLFTSFIVGFLFWDQGKNIYNEQGIFSILASMFSCTIFSGIQTSSAVLPQVGKERTVFYRERFSGMYAAWAYSAAQVTIEVPYLLVLSLAFTVITYPMIGYLWSANKVLWYFYTMFCTLAYFTYQGMLLVSVTPSFPIAAILQSMFYAMYNLFAGFLIPKPQIPKWWIWFYYLSPTSWTMNGMLNSQYGDLGKEISVFGESKTVAAFVRDFFGFKYNELPLVAVMLLLYPILFAFLFAYCIGKLNFQRR
;
A
#
# COMPACT_ATOMS: atom_id res chain seq x y z
N MET A 1 -7.98 19.45 -1.75
CA MET A 1 -6.73 20.22 -1.88
C MET A 1 -5.95 19.89 -3.17
N ILE A 2 -5.31 18.71 -3.33
CA ILE A 2 -4.62 18.37 -4.60
C ILE A 2 -5.60 18.42 -5.80
N LEU A 3 -6.79 17.83 -5.65
CA LEU A 3 -7.82 17.85 -6.70
C LEU A 3 -8.35 19.26 -7.03
N ASP A 4 -8.31 20.16 -6.05
CA ASP A 4 -8.77 21.55 -6.20
C ASP A 4 -7.67 22.42 -6.84
N ILE A 5 -6.40 22.12 -6.58
CA ILE A 5 -5.26 22.76 -7.25
C ILE A 5 -5.11 22.25 -8.69
N THR A 6 -5.36 20.97 -8.97
CA THR A 6 -5.38 20.47 -10.36
C THR A 6 -6.54 21.04 -11.17
N ARG A 7 -7.66 21.43 -10.54
CA ARG A 7 -8.75 22.17 -11.19
C ARG A 7 -8.32 23.59 -11.60
N LEU A 8 -7.37 24.19 -10.88
CA LEU A 8 -6.81 25.51 -11.18
C LEU A 8 -5.87 25.50 -12.41
N VAL A 9 -5.30 24.35 -12.78
CA VAL A 9 -4.36 24.20 -13.93
C VAL A 9 -5.09 23.83 -15.24
N GLY A 10 -6.39 24.15 -15.37
CA GLY A 10 -7.10 24.07 -16.66
C GLY A 10 -7.55 22.67 -17.11
N LEU A 11 -7.33 21.61 -16.33
CA LEU A 11 -7.93 20.30 -16.59
C LEU A 11 -9.39 20.29 -16.09
N SER A 12 -10.32 20.70 -16.96
CA SER A 12 -11.75 20.68 -16.66
C SER A 12 -12.28 19.24 -16.59
N SER A 13 -12.36 18.67 -15.38
CA SER A 13 -13.18 17.47 -15.18
C SER A 13 -14.65 17.87 -15.07
N LYS A 14 -15.44 17.58 -16.12
CA LYS A 14 -16.90 17.70 -16.06
C LYS A 14 -17.42 16.66 -15.08
N ALA A 15 -18.05 17.11 -13.99
CA ALA A 15 -18.71 16.21 -13.05
C ALA A 15 -20.06 15.76 -13.64
N ALA A 16 -20.11 14.56 -14.19
CA ALA A 16 -21.35 13.94 -14.63
C ALA A 16 -22.13 13.37 -13.44
N LYS A 17 -23.46 13.55 -13.42
CA LYS A 17 -24.35 12.91 -12.45
C LYS A 17 -24.76 11.54 -12.99
N ILE A 18 -24.18 10.47 -12.44
CA ILE A 18 -24.50 9.09 -12.81
C ILE A 18 -25.35 8.48 -11.69
N GLY A 19 -26.53 7.96 -12.05
CA GLY A 19 -27.36 7.18 -11.13
C GLY A 19 -26.79 5.78 -10.97
N ILE A 20 -26.26 5.46 -9.79
CA ILE A 20 -25.67 4.15 -9.48
C ILE A 20 -26.76 3.11 -9.19
N ILE A 21 -27.81 3.52 -8.47
CA ILE A 21 -28.97 2.69 -8.10
C ILE A 21 -30.23 3.47 -8.47
N ASN A 22 -31.20 2.81 -9.09
CA ASN A 22 -32.41 3.44 -9.62
C ASN A 22 -33.65 2.65 -9.20
N HIS A 23 -34.61 3.32 -8.53
CA HIS A 23 -35.92 2.77 -8.15
C HIS A 23 -35.87 1.40 -7.44
N VAL A 24 -35.01 1.28 -6.43
CA VAL A 24 -34.84 0.06 -5.63
C VAL A 24 -35.72 0.11 -4.38
N SER A 25 -36.57 -0.90 -4.22
CA SER A 25 -37.43 -1.09 -3.04
C SER A 25 -37.33 -2.53 -2.54
N GLY A 26 -37.21 -2.72 -1.23
CA GLY A 26 -37.10 -4.05 -0.62
C GLY A 26 -37.18 -4.02 0.90
N VAL A 27 -37.46 -5.16 1.51
CA VAL A 27 -37.48 -5.38 2.96
C VAL A 27 -36.61 -6.59 3.32
N VAL A 28 -35.80 -6.51 4.38
CA VAL A 28 -35.01 -7.64 4.90
C VAL A 28 -35.55 -7.99 6.27
N LYS A 29 -35.98 -9.24 6.48
CA LYS A 29 -36.69 -9.68 7.69
C LYS A 29 -35.70 -10.20 8.76
N PRO A 30 -35.99 -10.00 10.06
CA PRO A 30 -35.15 -10.54 11.13
C PRO A 30 -35.23 -12.07 11.22
N GLY A 31 -34.15 -12.70 11.68
CA GLY A 31 -34.06 -14.17 11.81
C GLY A 31 -33.89 -14.91 10.49
N ARG A 32 -33.63 -14.20 9.39
CA ARG A 32 -33.40 -14.75 8.06
C ARG A 32 -32.06 -14.29 7.52
N MET A 33 -31.45 -15.13 6.70
CA MET A 33 -30.23 -14.83 5.96
C MET A 33 -30.55 -14.62 4.48
N THR A 34 -30.31 -13.40 3.99
CA THR A 34 -30.61 -12.99 2.61
C THR A 34 -29.33 -12.89 1.79
N LEU A 35 -29.35 -13.46 0.58
CA LEU A 35 -28.28 -13.38 -0.41
C LEU A 35 -28.48 -12.18 -1.34
N LEU A 36 -27.50 -11.28 -1.41
CA LEU A 36 -27.45 -10.19 -2.39
C LEU A 36 -26.59 -10.61 -3.59
N LEU A 37 -27.25 -11.03 -4.66
CA LEU A 37 -26.64 -11.55 -5.88
C LEU A 37 -26.70 -10.51 -7.02
N GLY A 38 -25.69 -10.48 -7.87
CA GLY A 38 -25.69 -9.62 -9.06
C GLY A 38 -24.31 -9.45 -9.66
N PRO A 39 -24.21 -9.05 -10.94
CA PRO A 39 -22.93 -8.96 -11.63
C PRO A 39 -22.05 -7.84 -11.03
N PRO A 40 -20.72 -7.86 -11.27
CA PRO A 40 -19.84 -6.78 -10.87
C PRO A 40 -20.33 -5.42 -11.39
N GLY A 41 -20.21 -4.37 -10.58
CA GLY A 41 -20.62 -3.02 -10.95
C GLY A 41 -22.13 -2.72 -10.93
N CYS A 42 -23.01 -3.67 -10.55
CA CYS A 42 -24.46 -3.43 -10.50
C CYS A 42 -24.97 -2.63 -9.29
N GLY A 43 -24.07 -2.17 -8.40
CA GLY A 43 -24.42 -1.32 -7.26
C GLY A 43 -24.58 -2.03 -5.90
N LYS A 44 -24.21 -3.32 -5.77
CA LYS A 44 -24.34 -4.09 -4.51
C LYS A 44 -23.69 -3.41 -3.29
N THR A 45 -22.41 -3.07 -3.40
CA THR A 45 -21.66 -2.34 -2.36
C THR A 45 -22.30 -1.00 -2.03
N SER A 46 -22.80 -0.27 -3.03
CA SER A 46 -23.51 1.00 -2.81
C SER A 46 -24.82 0.80 -2.05
N LEU A 47 -25.55 -0.29 -2.31
CA LEU A 47 -26.76 -0.64 -1.57
C LEU A 47 -26.43 -1.00 -0.12
N LEU A 48 -25.44 -1.86 0.13
CA LEU A 48 -25.01 -2.24 1.49
C LEU A 48 -24.51 -1.03 2.29
N LYS A 49 -23.75 -0.15 1.65
CA LYS A 49 -23.29 1.11 2.27
C LYS A 49 -24.45 2.08 2.55
N ALA A 50 -25.46 2.14 1.68
CA ALA A 50 -26.67 2.92 1.93
C ALA A 50 -27.43 2.37 3.15
N LEU A 51 -27.63 1.06 3.22
CA LEU A 51 -28.35 0.39 4.31
C LEU A 51 -27.62 0.52 5.66
N SER A 52 -26.29 0.49 5.67
CA SER A 52 -25.46 0.68 6.88
C SER A 52 -25.22 2.14 7.27
N ALA A 53 -25.73 3.10 6.49
CA ALA A 53 -25.41 4.54 6.60
C ALA A 53 -23.89 4.86 6.51
N ASN A 54 -23.14 4.05 5.76
CA ASN A 54 -21.71 4.21 5.48
C ASN A 54 -21.44 4.73 4.06
N LEU A 55 -22.44 5.32 3.41
CA LEU A 55 -22.29 5.90 2.08
C LEU A 55 -21.42 7.18 2.13
N ASP A 56 -20.58 7.38 1.12
CA ASP A 56 -19.83 8.64 1.01
C ASP A 56 -20.81 9.80 0.82
N LYS A 57 -20.62 10.89 1.58
CA LYS A 57 -21.46 12.10 1.51
C LYS A 57 -21.38 12.81 0.14
N SER A 58 -20.42 12.44 -0.71
CA SER A 58 -20.36 12.89 -2.10
C SER A 58 -21.50 12.33 -2.96
N LEU A 59 -22.07 11.18 -2.57
CA LEU A 59 -23.19 10.53 -3.22
C LEU A 59 -24.51 11.06 -2.63
N LYS A 60 -25.50 11.26 -3.49
CA LYS A 60 -26.84 11.70 -3.07
C LYS A 60 -27.80 10.50 -3.07
N VAL A 61 -28.55 10.35 -1.99
CA VAL A 61 -29.61 9.35 -1.86
C VAL A 61 -30.95 10.07 -1.95
N ALA A 62 -31.88 9.51 -2.72
CA ALA A 62 -33.28 9.92 -2.77
C ALA A 62 -34.14 8.69 -2.44
N GLY A 63 -35.02 8.82 -1.44
CA GLY A 63 -35.81 7.72 -0.89
C GLY A 63 -35.74 7.67 0.64
N GLU A 64 -36.36 6.66 1.24
CA GLU A 64 -36.42 6.48 2.69
C GLU A 64 -35.90 5.09 3.08
N ILE A 65 -35.08 5.02 4.13
CA ILE A 65 -34.56 3.78 4.72
C ILE A 65 -34.94 3.79 6.20
N SER A 66 -35.57 2.70 6.66
CA SER A 66 -35.97 2.54 8.06
C SER A 66 -35.61 1.16 8.61
N TYR A 67 -35.30 1.10 9.91
CA TYR A 67 -35.05 -0.12 10.68
C TYR A 67 -36.15 -0.23 11.73
N ASN A 68 -36.98 -1.26 11.67
CA ASN A 68 -38.14 -1.44 12.56
C ASN A 68 -39.00 -0.16 12.69
N GLY A 69 -39.19 0.57 11.57
CA GLY A 69 -39.94 1.83 11.51
C GLY A 69 -39.20 3.09 12.00
N TYR A 70 -37.95 2.98 12.45
CA TYR A 70 -37.09 4.12 12.78
C TYR A 70 -36.27 4.54 11.56
N LYS A 71 -36.29 5.82 11.19
CA LYS A 71 -35.45 6.35 10.11
C LYS A 71 -33.97 6.32 10.52
N LEU A 72 -33.06 6.27 9.55
CA LEU A 72 -31.61 6.27 9.82
C LEU A 72 -31.12 7.47 10.66
N GLU A 73 -31.87 8.57 10.67
CA GLU A 73 -31.58 9.78 11.46
C GLU A 73 -32.03 9.67 12.93
N GLU A 74 -32.90 8.73 13.27
CA GLU A 74 -33.48 8.56 14.62
C GLU A 74 -32.57 7.76 15.58
N PHE A 75 -31.53 7.09 15.09
CA PHE A 75 -30.64 6.23 15.87
C PHE A 75 -29.20 6.25 15.33
N VAL A 76 -28.32 5.35 15.80
CA VAL A 76 -26.94 5.20 15.30
C VAL A 76 -26.81 3.93 14.44
N PRO A 77 -26.98 4.00 13.10
CA PRO A 77 -26.96 2.83 12.23
C PRO A 77 -25.65 2.04 12.27
N GLN A 78 -24.51 2.72 12.41
CA GLN A 78 -23.19 2.09 12.44
C GLN A 78 -22.94 1.27 13.72
N LYS A 79 -23.80 1.42 14.74
CA LYS A 79 -23.78 0.59 15.96
C LYS A 79 -24.83 -0.51 15.94
N THR A 80 -25.99 -0.24 15.35
CA THR A 80 -27.05 -1.24 15.19
C THR A 80 -26.67 -2.28 14.13
N SER A 81 -25.97 -1.86 13.07
CA SER A 81 -25.52 -2.70 11.97
C SER A 81 -23.98 -2.75 11.85
N SER A 82 -23.45 -3.93 11.57
CA SER A 82 -22.04 -4.12 11.23
C SER A 82 -21.89 -4.21 9.71
N TYR A 83 -21.05 -3.36 9.12
CA TYR A 83 -20.68 -3.46 7.71
C TYR A 83 -19.29 -4.06 7.57
N VAL A 84 -19.21 -5.19 6.86
CA VAL A 84 -17.93 -5.83 6.51
C VAL A 84 -17.54 -5.38 5.12
N SER A 85 -16.44 -4.64 5.02
CA SER A 85 -15.96 -4.11 3.75
C SER A 85 -15.32 -5.17 2.87
N GLN A 86 -15.35 -4.95 1.56
CA GLN A 86 -14.59 -5.72 0.58
C GLN A 86 -13.07 -5.66 0.84
N ASN A 87 -12.57 -4.51 1.31
CA ASN A 87 -11.14 -4.24 1.49
C ASN A 87 -10.61 -4.66 2.88
N ASP A 88 -9.56 -5.47 2.89
CA ASP A 88 -8.93 -5.99 4.11
C ASP A 88 -7.85 -5.03 4.64
N ILE A 89 -8.27 -4.01 5.39
CA ILE A 89 -7.36 -3.01 5.97
C ILE A 89 -7.13 -3.32 7.45
N HIS A 90 -5.89 -3.68 7.78
CA HIS A 90 -5.43 -4.10 9.13
C HIS A 90 -4.05 -3.53 9.46
N ILE A 91 -3.71 -3.49 10.76
CA ILE A 91 -2.37 -3.09 11.21
C ILE A 91 -1.43 -4.30 11.05
N PRO A 92 -0.40 -4.23 10.18
CA PRO A 92 0.41 -5.40 9.84
C PRO A 92 1.27 -5.91 10.99
N GLN A 93 1.50 -5.09 12.03
CA GLN A 93 2.27 -5.44 13.21
C GLN A 93 1.45 -6.13 14.32
N MET A 94 0.13 -6.23 14.21
CA MET A 94 -0.70 -6.94 15.19
C MET A 94 -0.85 -8.43 14.82
N THR A 95 -1.12 -9.28 15.81
CA THR A 95 -1.57 -10.66 15.55
C THR A 95 -3.06 -10.69 15.26
N VAL A 96 -3.53 -11.81 14.71
CA VAL A 96 -4.96 -12.08 14.47
C VAL A 96 -5.76 -11.93 15.77
N ARG A 97 -5.30 -12.55 16.86
CA ARG A 97 -5.93 -12.47 18.19
C ARG A 97 -5.97 -11.05 18.72
N GLU A 98 -4.85 -10.33 18.67
CA GLU A 98 -4.78 -8.94 19.17
C GLU A 98 -5.73 -8.00 18.44
N ALA A 99 -5.93 -8.20 17.13
CA ALA A 99 -6.86 -7.40 16.34
C ALA A 99 -8.32 -7.65 16.74
N LEU A 100 -8.69 -8.91 16.97
CA LEU A 100 -10.03 -9.27 17.46
C LEU A 100 -10.26 -8.81 18.91
N ASP A 101 -9.29 -9.00 19.80
CA ASP A 101 -9.37 -8.54 21.20
C ASP A 101 -9.52 -7.02 21.27
N PHE A 102 -8.78 -6.29 20.44
CA PHE A 102 -8.90 -4.84 20.38
C PHE A 102 -10.30 -4.42 19.90
N SER A 103 -10.84 -5.11 18.90
CA SER A 103 -12.19 -4.86 18.41
C SER A 103 -13.26 -5.15 19.46
N SER A 104 -13.18 -6.32 20.12
CA SER A 104 -14.04 -6.72 21.23
C SER A 104 -14.02 -5.66 22.35
N ARG A 105 -12.83 -5.21 22.77
CA ARG A 105 -12.65 -4.17 23.81
C ARG A 105 -13.17 -2.79 23.41
N CYS A 106 -13.34 -2.49 22.12
CA CYS A 106 -13.91 -1.22 21.67
C CYS A 106 -15.43 -1.30 21.50
N GLN A 107 -15.94 -2.44 21.04
CA GLN A 107 -17.36 -2.63 20.76
C GLN A 107 -18.16 -3.01 22.02
N GLY A 108 -17.52 -3.69 22.98
CA GLY A 108 -18.13 -4.20 24.20
C GLY A 108 -19.08 -5.38 23.95
N VAL A 109 -19.56 -5.99 25.03
CA VAL A 109 -20.47 -7.17 24.96
C VAL A 109 -21.93 -6.75 24.71
N GLY A 110 -22.24 -5.45 24.81
CA GLY A 110 -23.58 -4.89 24.60
C GLY A 110 -24.57 -5.32 25.69
N SER A 111 -25.87 -5.42 25.35
CA SER A 111 -26.91 -5.89 26.28
C SER A 111 -26.90 -7.41 26.51
N ARG A 112 -25.88 -8.14 26.02
CA ARG A 112 -25.80 -9.59 26.21
C ARG A 112 -25.68 -9.95 27.68
N GLU A 113 -24.93 -9.20 28.49
CA GLU A 113 -24.90 -9.40 29.94
C GLU A 113 -26.27 -9.21 30.60
N GLU A 114 -26.99 -8.13 30.26
CA GLU A 114 -28.34 -7.89 30.79
C GLU A 114 -29.31 -8.97 30.35
N ILE A 115 -29.20 -9.45 29.11
CA ILE A 115 -29.98 -10.56 28.59
C ILE A 115 -29.63 -11.83 29.32
N LEU A 116 -28.35 -12.14 29.55
CA LEU A 116 -27.89 -13.34 30.27
C LEU A 116 -28.34 -13.34 31.72
N VAL A 117 -28.33 -12.19 32.38
CA VAL A 117 -28.81 -12.01 33.75
C VAL A 117 -30.33 -12.18 33.81
N GLU A 118 -31.08 -11.61 32.86
CA GLU A 118 -32.53 -11.78 32.75
C GLU A 118 -32.93 -13.21 32.34
N LEU A 119 -32.15 -13.87 31.49
CA LEU A 119 -32.32 -15.28 31.09
C LEU A 119 -32.12 -16.18 32.31
N ASN A 120 -31.03 -15.99 33.05
CA ASN A 120 -30.78 -16.70 34.32
C ASN A 120 -31.91 -16.47 35.32
N LYS A 121 -32.45 -15.26 35.40
CA LYS A 121 -33.59 -14.93 36.26
C LYS A 121 -34.85 -15.69 35.82
N ARG A 122 -35.16 -15.70 34.52
CA ARG A 122 -36.32 -16.41 33.95
C ARG A 122 -36.18 -17.92 34.01
N GLU A 123 -34.99 -18.48 33.82
CA GLU A 123 -34.72 -19.91 33.97
C GLU A 123 -34.92 -20.35 35.43
N LYS A 124 -34.48 -19.53 36.39
CA LYS A 124 -34.76 -19.75 37.82
C LYS A 124 -36.25 -19.65 38.15
N GLU A 125 -36.96 -18.68 37.56
CA GLU A 125 -38.42 -18.54 37.72
C GLU A 125 -39.19 -19.69 37.06
N ALA A 126 -38.72 -20.19 35.92
CA ALA A 126 -39.32 -21.27 35.15
C ALA A 126 -38.86 -22.69 35.58
N LYS A 127 -37.93 -22.80 36.53
CA LYS A 127 -37.32 -24.07 36.97
C LYS A 127 -36.74 -24.92 35.83
N LEU A 128 -36.19 -24.26 34.82
CA LEU A 128 -35.49 -24.95 33.73
C LEU A 128 -34.06 -25.26 34.19
N ILE A 129 -33.61 -26.49 33.96
CA ILE A 129 -32.21 -26.88 34.16
C ILE A 129 -31.51 -26.67 32.81
N PRO A 130 -30.69 -25.63 32.66
CA PRO A 130 -29.95 -25.42 31.43
C PRO A 130 -28.90 -26.50 31.24
N ASP A 131 -28.53 -26.74 29.98
CA ASP A 131 -27.45 -27.65 29.63
C ASP A 131 -26.14 -27.24 30.35
N PRO A 132 -25.41 -28.16 31.00
CA PRO A 132 -24.24 -27.83 31.82
C PRO A 132 -23.13 -27.12 31.05
N ASP A 133 -22.92 -27.48 29.78
CA ASP A 133 -21.86 -26.90 28.94
C ASP A 133 -22.24 -25.49 28.49
N VAL A 134 -23.52 -25.29 28.16
CA VAL A 134 -24.08 -23.98 27.82
C VAL A 134 -24.08 -23.07 29.06
N ASP A 135 -24.52 -23.54 30.22
CA ASP A 135 -24.55 -22.77 31.46
C ASP A 135 -23.14 -22.40 31.96
N MET A 136 -22.17 -23.30 31.84
CA MET A 136 -20.76 -23.01 32.14
C MET A 136 -20.19 -21.94 31.20
N TYR A 137 -20.46 -22.04 29.90
CA TYR A 137 -20.06 -21.03 28.92
C TYR A 137 -20.70 -19.66 29.20
N MET A 138 -22.00 -19.64 29.54
CA MET A 138 -22.77 -18.44 29.86
C MET A 138 -22.27 -17.76 31.14
N LYS A 139 -21.90 -18.55 32.16
CA LYS A 139 -21.28 -18.06 33.41
C LYS A 139 -19.85 -17.58 33.21
N ALA A 140 -19.08 -18.21 32.33
CA ALA A 140 -17.72 -17.79 32.01
C ALA A 140 -17.69 -16.46 31.25
N ILE A 141 -18.66 -16.19 30.37
CA ILE A 141 -18.83 -14.90 29.69
C ILE A 141 -19.16 -13.77 30.69
N ALA A 142 -19.86 -14.07 31.78
CA ALA A 142 -20.31 -13.10 32.77
C ALA A 142 -19.27 -12.76 33.87
N ALA A 143 -18.06 -13.33 33.84
CA ALA A 143 -17.03 -13.13 34.87
C ALA A 143 -16.02 -12.03 34.49
N GLU A 144 -16.02 -10.92 35.24
CA GLU A 144 -15.29 -9.63 35.04
C GLU A 144 -13.78 -9.69 34.70
N SER A 145 -13.10 -10.84 34.89
CA SER A 145 -11.65 -10.94 34.70
C SER A 145 -11.19 -11.61 33.39
N GLN A 146 -12.09 -12.27 32.64
CA GLN A 146 -11.77 -13.01 31.40
C GLN A 146 -12.62 -12.62 30.16
N GLU A 147 -13.51 -11.63 30.29
CA GLU A 147 -14.60 -11.28 29.37
C GLU A 147 -14.19 -11.11 27.89
N SER A 148 -13.09 -10.43 27.58
CA SER A 148 -12.68 -10.19 26.18
C SER A 148 -12.02 -11.39 25.48
N SER A 149 -11.53 -12.38 26.22
CA SER A 149 -10.77 -13.51 25.63
C SER A 149 -11.66 -14.63 25.10
N LEU A 150 -12.76 -14.94 25.79
CA LEU A 150 -13.65 -16.06 25.43
C LEU A 150 -14.45 -15.79 24.16
N GLN A 151 -14.95 -14.56 23.98
CA GLN A 151 -15.66 -14.19 22.76
C GLN A 151 -14.71 -14.17 21.55
N THR A 152 -13.49 -13.66 21.73
CA THR A 152 -12.44 -13.73 20.71
C THR A 152 -12.11 -15.18 20.39
N ASP A 153 -11.95 -16.05 21.39
CA ASP A 153 -11.68 -17.48 21.18
C ASP A 153 -12.79 -18.20 20.43
N TYR A 154 -14.05 -17.88 20.73
CA TYR A 154 -15.20 -18.43 20.02
C TYR A 154 -15.20 -17.98 18.55
N ILE A 155 -14.99 -16.69 18.28
CA ILE A 155 -14.91 -16.15 16.91
C ILE A 155 -13.68 -16.69 16.16
N LEU A 156 -12.54 -16.84 16.83
CA LEU A 156 -11.33 -17.47 16.26
C LEU A 156 -11.62 -18.91 15.83
N LYS A 157 -12.32 -19.69 16.65
CA LYS A 157 -12.70 -21.07 16.32
C LYS A 157 -13.71 -21.12 15.18
N ILE A 158 -14.78 -20.32 15.24
CA ILE A 158 -15.80 -20.25 14.19
C ILE A 158 -15.17 -19.95 12.83
N LEU A 159 -14.26 -18.98 12.80
CA LEU A 159 -13.62 -18.55 11.56
C LEU A 159 -12.40 -19.39 11.20
N GLY A 160 -12.07 -20.46 11.95
CA GLY A 160 -10.89 -21.29 11.70
C GLY A 160 -9.57 -20.50 11.69
N LEU A 161 -9.47 -19.51 12.57
CA LEU A 161 -8.33 -18.61 12.75
C LEU A 161 -7.52 -18.93 14.02
N ASP A 162 -7.92 -19.93 14.79
CA ASP A 162 -7.27 -20.40 16.01
C ASP A 162 -5.81 -20.84 15.76
N ILE A 163 -5.57 -21.58 14.66
CA ILE A 163 -4.23 -22.06 14.27
C ILE A 163 -3.26 -20.90 14.00
N CYS A 164 -3.77 -19.80 13.42
CA CYS A 164 -2.97 -18.61 13.10
C CYS A 164 -3.17 -17.45 14.08
N SER A 165 -3.78 -17.69 15.24
CA SER A 165 -4.18 -16.64 16.19
C SER A 165 -3.01 -15.76 16.65
N ASP A 166 -1.82 -16.34 16.82
CA ASP A 166 -0.58 -15.66 17.22
C ASP A 166 0.30 -15.21 16.03
N THR A 167 -0.14 -15.43 14.80
CA THR A 167 0.59 -15.01 13.59
C THR A 167 0.32 -13.54 13.29
N LEU A 168 1.36 -12.81 12.84
CA LEU A 168 1.22 -11.42 12.42
C LEU A 168 0.38 -11.30 11.15
N VAL A 169 -0.42 -10.23 11.04
CA VAL A 169 -1.23 -9.99 9.83
C VAL A 169 -0.35 -9.74 8.60
N GLY A 170 0.76 -8.99 8.74
CA GLY A 170 1.73 -8.73 7.66
C GLY A 170 1.22 -7.85 6.51
N ASN A 171 2.12 -7.49 5.59
CA ASN A 171 1.87 -6.65 4.40
C ASN A 171 2.69 -7.14 3.19
N GLU A 172 2.72 -6.40 2.07
CA GLU A 172 3.44 -6.81 0.85
C GLU A 172 4.94 -7.09 1.05
N MET A 173 5.58 -6.42 2.02
CA MET A 173 7.02 -6.55 2.31
C MET A 173 7.31 -7.41 3.53
N ARG A 174 6.31 -7.73 4.36
CA ARG A 174 6.43 -8.50 5.60
C ARG A 174 5.49 -9.69 5.57
N MET A 175 6.05 -10.89 5.60
CA MET A 175 5.33 -12.15 5.75
C MET A 175 4.29 -12.08 6.88
N GLY A 176 3.09 -12.56 6.61
CA GLY A 176 1.99 -12.64 7.56
C GLY A 176 0.95 -13.65 7.10
N ILE A 177 -0.28 -13.52 7.59
CA ILE A 177 -1.39 -14.41 7.22
C ILE A 177 -1.77 -14.28 5.74
N SER A 178 -2.30 -15.36 5.17
CA SER A 178 -2.78 -15.43 3.77
C SER A 178 -3.94 -14.46 3.50
N GLY A 179 -4.22 -14.15 2.23
CA GLY A 179 -5.34 -13.28 1.84
C GLY A 179 -6.69 -13.76 2.37
N GLY A 180 -6.98 -15.06 2.25
CA GLY A 180 -8.21 -15.64 2.80
C GLY A 180 -8.28 -15.54 4.34
N GLN A 181 -7.16 -15.72 5.05
CA GLN A 181 -7.12 -15.47 6.50
C GLN A 181 -7.35 -14.00 6.85
N LYS A 182 -6.85 -13.04 6.06
CA LYS A 182 -7.14 -11.61 6.23
C LYS A 182 -8.63 -11.30 6.08
N LYS A 183 -9.28 -11.91 5.09
CA LYS A 183 -10.72 -11.74 4.85
C LYS A 183 -11.57 -12.25 6.02
N ARG A 184 -11.21 -13.42 6.56
CA ARG A 184 -11.80 -13.97 7.78
C ARG A 184 -11.56 -13.06 8.98
N LEU A 185 -10.36 -12.53 9.14
CA LEU A 185 -10.06 -11.57 10.20
C LEU A 185 -10.89 -10.29 10.09
N THR A 186 -11.08 -9.73 8.89
CA THR A 186 -11.98 -8.57 8.65
C THR A 186 -13.41 -8.88 9.09
N THR A 187 -13.89 -10.08 8.76
CA THR A 187 -15.23 -10.55 9.13
C THR A 187 -15.35 -10.70 10.65
N GLY A 188 -14.36 -11.34 11.29
CA GLY A 188 -14.30 -11.50 12.75
C GLY A 188 -14.22 -10.18 13.51
N GLU A 189 -13.42 -9.21 13.01
CA GLU A 189 -13.29 -7.88 13.61
C GLU A 189 -14.65 -7.18 13.71
N MET A 190 -15.56 -7.42 12.75
CA MET A 190 -16.86 -6.76 12.69
C MET A 190 -17.98 -7.54 13.40
N ILE A 191 -17.88 -8.88 13.45
CA ILE A 191 -18.90 -9.76 14.07
C ILE A 191 -18.68 -9.92 15.57
N VAL A 192 -17.46 -9.69 16.08
CA VAL A 192 -17.19 -9.74 17.53
C VAL A 192 -17.99 -8.68 18.33
N GLY A 193 -18.61 -7.71 17.67
CA GLY A 193 -19.50 -6.75 18.33
C GLY A 193 -20.87 -7.32 18.73
N PRO A 194 -21.70 -6.50 19.41
CA PRO A 194 -23.06 -6.88 19.81
C PRO A 194 -24.12 -6.68 18.69
N SER A 195 -23.71 -6.24 17.49
CA SER A 195 -24.62 -5.87 16.41
C SER A 195 -25.42 -7.06 15.88
N ARG A 196 -26.72 -6.84 15.64
CA ARG A 196 -27.68 -7.86 15.17
C ARG A 196 -28.06 -7.73 13.70
N ALA A 197 -27.68 -6.64 13.05
CA ALA A 197 -27.81 -6.49 11.60
C ALA A 197 -26.42 -6.61 10.97
N LEU A 198 -26.16 -7.67 10.21
CA LEU A 198 -24.88 -7.92 9.56
C LEU A 198 -25.01 -7.68 8.06
N LEU A 199 -24.24 -6.70 7.55
CA LEU A 199 -24.20 -6.31 6.15
C LEU A 199 -22.81 -6.68 5.61
N LEU A 200 -22.73 -7.82 4.92
CA LEU A 200 -21.48 -8.50 4.58
C LEU A 200 -21.19 -8.34 3.09
N ASP A 201 -20.15 -7.59 2.72
CA ASP A 201 -19.83 -7.26 1.32
C ASP A 201 -18.74 -8.17 0.76
N GLU A 202 -19.14 -9.09 -0.12
CA GLU A 202 -18.26 -10.02 -0.84
C GLU A 202 -17.27 -10.76 0.08
N ILE A 203 -17.82 -11.41 1.11
CA ILE A 203 -17.02 -12.09 2.14
C ILE A 203 -16.34 -13.38 1.66
N SER A 204 -16.79 -13.95 0.54
CA SER A 204 -16.21 -15.15 -0.07
C SER A 204 -14.97 -14.88 -0.93
N ASN A 205 -14.68 -13.62 -1.28
CA ASN A 205 -13.56 -13.32 -2.18
C ASN A 205 -12.23 -13.73 -1.53
N GLY A 206 -11.50 -14.64 -2.20
CA GLY A 206 -10.22 -15.17 -1.70
C GLY A 206 -10.37 -16.24 -0.62
N LEU A 207 -11.59 -16.75 -0.38
CA LEU A 207 -11.86 -17.94 0.42
C LEU A 207 -12.15 -19.14 -0.48
N ASP A 208 -11.81 -20.32 0.01
CA ASP A 208 -12.17 -21.60 -0.58
C ASP A 208 -13.65 -21.94 -0.31
N SER A 209 -14.26 -22.79 -1.15
CA SER A 209 -15.68 -23.10 -1.06
C SER A 209 -16.04 -23.80 0.25
N SER A 210 -15.17 -24.69 0.77
CA SER A 210 -15.39 -25.35 2.05
C SER A 210 -15.41 -24.36 3.22
N THR A 211 -14.42 -23.47 3.32
CA THR A 211 -14.40 -22.43 4.36
C THR A 211 -15.55 -21.44 4.19
N THR A 212 -15.91 -21.10 2.95
CA THR A 212 -17.07 -20.24 2.68
C THR A 212 -18.35 -20.89 3.19
N TYR A 213 -18.58 -22.17 2.89
CA TYR A 213 -19.72 -22.94 3.39
C TYR A 213 -19.75 -22.96 4.92
N GLN A 214 -18.62 -23.23 5.58
CA GLN A 214 -18.53 -23.24 7.05
C GLN A 214 -18.89 -21.87 7.67
N ILE A 215 -18.37 -20.78 7.11
CA ILE A 215 -18.66 -19.42 7.59
C ILE A 215 -20.14 -19.08 7.36
N VAL A 216 -20.67 -19.35 6.17
CA VAL A 216 -22.07 -19.06 5.84
C VAL A 216 -23.02 -19.92 6.67
N SER A 217 -22.67 -21.18 6.94
CA SER A 217 -23.43 -22.07 7.82
C SER A 217 -23.45 -21.54 9.25
N CYS A 218 -22.31 -21.07 9.77
CA CYS A 218 -22.27 -20.44 11.08
C CYS A 218 -23.07 -19.12 11.11
N LEU A 219 -23.02 -18.31 10.05
CA LEU A 219 -23.83 -17.10 9.93
C LEU A 219 -25.33 -17.39 9.89
N GLN A 220 -25.73 -18.48 9.23
CA GLN A 220 -27.11 -18.96 9.21
C GLN A 220 -27.57 -19.36 10.61
N GLN A 221 -26.78 -20.18 11.30
CA GLN A 221 -27.06 -20.57 12.69
C GLN A 221 -27.14 -19.35 13.60
N LEU A 222 -26.22 -18.38 13.44
CA LEU A 222 -26.25 -17.11 14.17
C LEU A 222 -27.53 -16.33 13.85
N ALA A 223 -27.93 -16.22 12.58
CA ALA A 223 -29.15 -15.54 12.16
C ALA A 223 -30.39 -16.17 12.82
N HIS A 224 -30.50 -17.49 12.77
CA HIS A 224 -31.66 -18.24 13.26
C HIS A 224 -31.73 -18.26 14.79
N MET A 225 -30.62 -18.50 15.49
CA MET A 225 -30.58 -18.59 16.96
C MET A 225 -30.68 -17.22 17.64
N SER A 226 -30.03 -16.19 17.08
CA SER A 226 -30.01 -14.86 17.69
C SER A 226 -31.05 -13.89 17.14
N HIS A 227 -31.91 -14.36 16.22
CA HIS A 227 -32.83 -13.54 15.43
C HIS A 227 -32.16 -12.34 14.77
N ALA A 228 -30.91 -12.51 14.31
CA ALA A 228 -30.16 -11.48 13.61
C ALA A 228 -30.65 -11.33 12.15
N THR A 229 -30.49 -10.14 11.60
CA THR A 229 -30.74 -9.84 10.17
C THR A 229 -29.42 -9.91 9.44
N VAL A 230 -29.24 -10.88 8.54
CA VAL A 230 -27.97 -11.07 7.84
C VAL A 230 -28.19 -10.90 6.35
N LEU A 231 -27.59 -9.87 5.75
CA LEU A 231 -27.58 -9.64 4.31
C LEU A 231 -26.14 -9.82 3.82
N VAL A 232 -25.91 -10.88 3.05
CA VAL A 232 -24.59 -11.24 2.53
C VAL A 232 -24.58 -11.02 1.03
N SER A 233 -23.68 -10.19 0.53
CA SER A 233 -23.35 -10.22 -0.88
C SER A 233 -22.31 -11.29 -1.11
N LEU A 234 -22.68 -12.29 -1.91
CA LEU A 234 -21.75 -13.23 -2.53
C LEU A 234 -21.88 -13.05 -4.03
N LEU A 235 -20.75 -13.11 -4.73
CA LEU A 235 -20.77 -13.05 -6.18
C LEU A 235 -21.31 -14.37 -6.73
N GLN A 236 -20.71 -15.53 -6.42
CA GLN A 236 -21.18 -16.84 -6.91
C GLN A 236 -20.99 -17.93 -5.85
N PRO A 237 -21.98 -18.13 -4.95
CA PRO A 237 -21.92 -19.23 -4.00
C PRO A 237 -22.05 -20.58 -4.69
N ALA A 238 -21.26 -21.57 -4.22
CA ALA A 238 -21.44 -22.97 -4.58
C ALA A 238 -22.88 -23.44 -4.24
N PRO A 239 -23.45 -24.45 -4.92
CA PRO A 239 -24.82 -24.89 -4.70
C PRO A 239 -25.17 -25.14 -3.22
N GLU A 240 -24.25 -25.77 -2.49
CA GLU A 240 -24.42 -26.07 -1.06
C GLU A 240 -24.47 -24.79 -0.21
N THR A 241 -23.64 -23.80 -0.56
CA THR A 241 -23.64 -22.48 0.11
C THR A 241 -24.87 -21.67 -0.26
N PHE A 242 -25.33 -21.76 -1.51
CA PHE A 242 -26.54 -21.11 -1.99
C PHE A 242 -27.77 -21.64 -1.24
N ASP A 243 -27.82 -22.93 -0.96
CA ASP A 243 -28.94 -23.58 -0.27
C ASP A 243 -29.06 -23.21 1.22
N LEU A 244 -28.02 -22.61 1.82
CA LEU A 244 -28.08 -22.06 3.18
C LEU A 244 -28.88 -20.75 3.28
N PHE A 245 -29.16 -20.07 2.16
CA PHE A 245 -29.87 -18.80 2.18
C PHE A 245 -31.38 -18.97 2.19
N ASP A 246 -32.05 -18.13 2.97
CA ASP A 246 -33.51 -18.11 3.10
C ASP A 246 -34.16 -17.32 1.96
N ASP A 247 -33.57 -16.15 1.61
CA ASP A 247 -34.09 -15.21 0.61
C ASP A 247 -32.99 -14.74 -0.36
N ILE A 248 -33.37 -14.27 -1.54
CA ILE A 248 -32.47 -13.70 -2.56
C ILE A 248 -32.94 -12.29 -2.94
N ILE A 249 -31.97 -11.38 -3.07
CA ILE A 249 -32.09 -10.12 -3.80
C ILE A 249 -31.17 -10.19 -5.02
N LEU A 250 -31.72 -10.24 -6.23
CA LEU A 250 -30.98 -10.22 -7.48
C LEU A 250 -30.96 -8.80 -8.06
N MET A 251 -29.76 -8.23 -8.24
CA MET A 251 -29.57 -6.89 -8.81
C MET A 251 -28.88 -6.94 -10.18
N ALA A 252 -29.32 -6.07 -11.09
CA ALA A 252 -28.67 -5.82 -12.38
C ALA A 252 -28.83 -4.34 -12.78
N GLU A 253 -27.80 -3.72 -13.37
CA GLU A 253 -27.85 -2.32 -13.84
C GLU A 253 -28.41 -1.29 -12.81
N GLY A 254 -28.12 -1.50 -11.52
CA GLY A 254 -28.61 -0.62 -10.44
C GLY A 254 -30.08 -0.83 -10.06
N LYS A 255 -30.74 -1.90 -10.52
CA LYS A 255 -32.16 -2.22 -10.27
C LYS A 255 -32.30 -3.62 -9.64
N ILE A 256 -33.38 -3.85 -8.89
CA ILE A 256 -33.73 -5.18 -8.37
C ILE A 256 -34.55 -5.93 -9.44
N VAL A 257 -34.00 -7.05 -9.90
CA VAL A 257 -34.63 -7.97 -10.85
C VAL A 257 -35.57 -8.95 -10.14
N TYR A 258 -35.19 -9.41 -8.95
CA TYR A 258 -35.98 -10.34 -8.14
C TYR A 258 -35.69 -10.12 -6.65
N HIS A 259 -36.72 -10.22 -5.81
CA HIS A 259 -36.60 -10.23 -4.35
C HIS A 259 -37.66 -11.15 -3.75
N GLY A 260 -37.23 -12.24 -3.11
CA GLY A 260 -38.12 -13.23 -2.52
C GLY A 260 -37.40 -14.47 -2.01
N SER A 261 -38.15 -15.55 -1.79
CA SER A 261 -37.63 -16.85 -1.35
C SER A 261 -36.62 -17.42 -2.34
N ARG A 262 -35.57 -18.09 -1.84
CA ARG A 262 -34.59 -18.79 -2.68
C ARG A 262 -35.25 -19.83 -3.59
N ASP A 263 -36.24 -20.57 -3.09
CA ASP A 263 -36.87 -21.69 -3.81
C ASP A 263 -37.68 -21.24 -5.04
N ASP A 264 -38.30 -20.06 -4.94
CA ASP A 264 -39.22 -19.53 -5.93
C ASP A 264 -38.51 -18.89 -7.14
N VAL A 265 -37.21 -18.56 -7.02
CA VAL A 265 -36.47 -17.81 -8.04
C VAL A 265 -36.40 -18.57 -9.38
N ARG A 266 -36.29 -19.90 -9.34
CA ARG A 266 -36.21 -20.74 -10.54
C ARG A 266 -37.54 -20.72 -11.31
N GLU A 267 -38.66 -20.74 -10.59
CA GLU A 267 -39.99 -20.70 -11.17
C GLU A 267 -40.25 -19.34 -11.83
N PHE A 268 -39.80 -18.24 -11.21
CA PHE A 268 -39.85 -16.91 -11.82
C PHE A 268 -39.12 -16.85 -13.17
N PHE A 269 -37.87 -17.32 -13.25
CA PHE A 269 -37.13 -17.31 -14.53
C PHE A 269 -37.70 -18.29 -15.57
N LYS A 270 -38.25 -19.42 -15.13
CA LYS A 270 -39.00 -20.35 -15.99
C LYS A 270 -40.23 -19.69 -16.61
N SER A 271 -40.98 -18.92 -15.82
CA SER A 271 -42.11 -18.10 -16.32
C SER A 271 -41.67 -17.00 -17.29
N CYS A 272 -40.40 -16.58 -17.22
CA CYS A 272 -39.80 -15.63 -18.15
C CYS A 272 -39.31 -16.25 -19.46
N GLY A 273 -39.27 -17.59 -19.58
CA GLY A 273 -38.84 -18.34 -20.76
C GLY A 273 -37.45 -19.02 -20.64
N PHE A 274 -36.82 -18.98 -19.46
CA PHE A 274 -35.46 -19.48 -19.24
C PHE A 274 -35.40 -20.60 -18.20
N SER A 275 -34.60 -21.63 -18.44
CA SER A 275 -34.44 -22.76 -17.50
C SER A 275 -32.99 -23.04 -17.14
N CYS A 276 -32.75 -23.33 -15.87
CA CYS A 276 -31.45 -23.75 -15.37
C CYS A 276 -31.16 -25.21 -15.79
N PRO A 277 -30.02 -25.50 -16.43
CA PRO A 277 -29.57 -26.86 -16.72
C PRO A 277 -29.31 -27.68 -15.44
N GLU A 278 -29.38 -29.02 -15.52
CA GLU A 278 -29.31 -29.89 -14.34
C GLU A 278 -27.97 -29.88 -13.59
N ARG A 279 -26.85 -29.73 -14.32
CA ARG A 279 -25.49 -29.70 -13.75
C ARG A 279 -24.97 -28.29 -13.46
N LYS A 280 -25.79 -27.25 -13.68
CA LYS A 280 -25.38 -25.86 -13.48
C LYS A 280 -25.84 -25.34 -12.12
N GLY A 281 -24.97 -24.60 -11.45
CA GLY A 281 -25.31 -23.89 -10.21
C GLY A 281 -26.38 -22.83 -10.44
N VAL A 282 -27.33 -22.72 -9.51
CA VAL A 282 -28.43 -21.73 -9.62
C VAL A 282 -27.90 -20.31 -9.62
N ALA A 283 -26.96 -20.00 -8.73
CA ALA A 283 -26.38 -18.67 -8.62
C ALA A 283 -25.67 -18.23 -9.91
N ASP A 284 -25.07 -19.19 -10.63
CA ASP A 284 -24.39 -18.96 -11.91
C ASP A 284 -25.43 -18.70 -13.01
N PHE A 285 -26.45 -19.55 -13.10
CA PHE A 285 -27.59 -19.36 -13.99
C PHE A 285 -28.24 -17.97 -13.81
N LEU A 286 -28.51 -17.55 -12.57
CA LEU A 286 -29.15 -16.26 -12.27
C LEU A 286 -28.33 -15.05 -12.72
N GLN A 287 -27.01 -15.17 -12.77
CA GLN A 287 -26.14 -14.08 -13.23
C GLN A 287 -25.88 -14.10 -14.73
N GLU A 288 -25.87 -15.28 -15.35
CA GLU A 288 -25.69 -15.40 -16.79
C GLU A 288 -26.98 -15.13 -17.57
N VAL A 289 -28.15 -15.47 -17.03
CA VAL A 289 -29.45 -15.22 -17.69
C VAL A 289 -29.75 -13.72 -17.83
N ILE A 290 -29.17 -12.87 -16.99
CA ILE A 290 -29.26 -11.40 -17.08
C ILE A 290 -28.13 -10.79 -17.95
N SER A 291 -27.19 -11.60 -18.44
CA SER A 291 -26.05 -11.17 -19.27
C SER A 291 -26.39 -11.25 -20.75
N ARG A 292 -26.02 -10.22 -21.53
CA ARG A 292 -26.28 -10.18 -22.97
C ARG A 292 -25.54 -11.26 -23.76
N LYS A 293 -24.33 -11.65 -23.34
CA LYS A 293 -23.51 -12.65 -24.04
C LYS A 293 -23.96 -14.09 -23.75
N ASP A 294 -24.59 -14.31 -22.59
CA ASP A 294 -24.79 -15.65 -22.04
C ASP A 294 -26.29 -16.05 -21.93
N GLN A 295 -27.23 -15.13 -22.14
CA GLN A 295 -28.67 -15.39 -21.96
C GLN A 295 -29.25 -16.38 -22.99
N GLU A 296 -28.73 -16.42 -24.23
CA GLU A 296 -29.25 -17.28 -25.31
C GLU A 296 -29.19 -18.78 -24.95
N GLN A 297 -28.15 -19.21 -24.25
CA GLN A 297 -27.92 -20.63 -23.93
C GLN A 297 -28.96 -21.24 -22.97
N TYR A 298 -29.80 -20.40 -22.33
CA TYR A 298 -30.80 -20.84 -21.34
C TYR A 298 -32.24 -20.85 -21.84
N LEU A 299 -32.47 -20.61 -23.13
CA LEU A 299 -33.80 -20.55 -23.70
C LEU A 299 -34.47 -21.94 -23.67
N HIS A 300 -35.59 -22.04 -22.95
CA HIS A 300 -36.32 -23.31 -22.76
C HIS A 300 -37.21 -23.68 -23.97
N GLN A 301 -37.59 -22.73 -24.83
CA GLN A 301 -38.51 -22.97 -25.96
C GLN A 301 -37.75 -23.13 -27.29
N THR A 302 -37.57 -24.37 -27.73
CA THR A 302 -37.06 -24.72 -29.07
C THR A 302 -38.10 -24.38 -30.13
N GLY A 303 -38.03 -23.16 -30.71
CA GLY A 303 -38.90 -22.74 -31.81
C GLY A 303 -39.10 -21.22 -31.97
N GLN A 304 -38.75 -20.41 -30.97
CA GLN A 304 -38.76 -18.94 -31.08
C GLN A 304 -37.36 -18.41 -31.42
N THR A 305 -37.28 -17.38 -32.28
CA THR A 305 -36.04 -16.63 -32.51
C THR A 305 -35.65 -15.91 -31.22
N TYR A 306 -34.41 -16.13 -30.75
CA TYR A 306 -33.89 -15.49 -29.56
C TYR A 306 -33.94 -13.96 -29.68
N ASN A 307 -34.61 -13.32 -28.73
CA ASN A 307 -34.60 -11.87 -28.53
C ASN A 307 -34.11 -11.57 -27.11
N PHE A 308 -33.08 -10.73 -27.00
CA PHE A 308 -32.52 -10.35 -25.71
C PHE A 308 -33.58 -9.64 -24.84
N ILE A 309 -33.84 -10.19 -23.65
CA ILE A 309 -34.72 -9.57 -22.64
C ILE A 309 -33.87 -8.65 -21.78
N SER A 310 -34.17 -7.34 -21.84
CA SER A 310 -33.45 -6.34 -21.06
C SER A 310 -33.77 -6.41 -19.56
N VAL A 311 -32.89 -5.86 -18.73
CA VAL A 311 -33.10 -5.75 -17.27
C VAL A 311 -34.42 -5.04 -16.96
N ASP A 312 -34.76 -3.98 -17.69
CA ASP A 312 -36.02 -3.25 -17.53
C ASP A 312 -37.27 -4.12 -17.73
N MET A 313 -37.22 -5.03 -18.71
CA MET A 313 -38.31 -5.98 -18.93
C MET A 313 -38.42 -7.00 -17.79
N PHE A 314 -37.30 -7.50 -17.26
CA PHE A 314 -37.32 -8.39 -16.10
C PHE A 314 -37.90 -7.69 -14.86
N VAL A 315 -37.50 -6.44 -14.60
CA VAL A 315 -38.04 -5.64 -13.48
C VAL A 315 -39.55 -5.48 -13.62
N LYS A 316 -40.06 -5.18 -14.82
CA LYS A 316 -41.50 -5.07 -15.07
C LYS A 316 -42.22 -6.41 -14.86
N LYS A 317 -41.67 -7.52 -15.37
CA LYS A 317 -42.22 -8.86 -15.14
C LYS A 317 -42.24 -9.23 -13.65
N PHE A 318 -41.21 -8.85 -12.89
CA PHE A 318 -41.17 -9.08 -11.45
C PHE A 318 -42.26 -8.30 -10.71
N GLN A 319 -42.47 -7.02 -11.05
CA GLN A 319 -43.55 -6.20 -10.47
C GLN A 319 -44.94 -6.77 -10.75
N GLU A 320 -45.16 -7.36 -11.92
CA GLU A 320 -46.42 -7.98 -12.32
C GLU A 320 -46.64 -9.38 -11.69
N SER A 321 -45.55 -10.06 -11.33
CA SER A 321 -45.54 -11.41 -10.74
C SER A 321 -46.19 -11.45 -9.33
N PRO A 322 -46.67 -12.63 -8.87
CA PRO A 322 -47.19 -12.77 -7.50
C PRO A 322 -46.16 -12.37 -6.44
N TYR A 323 -44.87 -12.67 -6.66
CA TYR A 323 -43.78 -12.34 -5.74
C TYR A 323 -43.61 -10.82 -5.57
N GLY A 324 -43.63 -10.05 -6.66
CA GLY A 324 -43.54 -8.59 -6.61
C GLY A 324 -44.75 -7.93 -5.93
N LYS A 325 -45.95 -8.49 -6.11
CA LYS A 325 -47.16 -8.01 -5.42
C LYS A 325 -47.12 -8.27 -3.92
N ILE A 326 -46.58 -9.40 -3.48
CA ILE A 326 -46.37 -9.70 -2.05
C ILE A 326 -45.38 -8.68 -1.45
N LEU A 327 -44.26 -8.42 -2.12
CA LEU A 327 -43.29 -7.43 -1.65
C LEU A 327 -43.91 -6.02 -1.55
N SER A 328 -44.71 -5.62 -2.54
CA SER A 328 -45.41 -4.33 -2.50
C SER A 328 -46.42 -4.25 -1.35
N LYS A 329 -47.08 -5.36 -1.01
CA LYS A 329 -47.98 -5.44 0.15
C LYS A 329 -47.20 -5.32 1.46
N ASP A 330 -46.11 -6.07 1.61
CA ASP A 330 -45.24 -6.02 2.80
C ASP A 330 -44.69 -4.60 3.04
N LEU A 331 -44.28 -3.90 1.98
CA LEU A 331 -43.81 -2.51 2.07
C LEU A 331 -44.91 -1.50 2.42
N SER A 332 -46.18 -1.82 2.14
CA SER A 332 -47.32 -0.93 2.45
C SER A 332 -47.77 -1.00 3.91
N VAL A 333 -47.41 -2.07 4.64
CA VAL A 333 -47.79 -2.26 6.04
C VAL A 333 -46.80 -1.52 6.96
N PRO A 334 -47.21 -0.50 7.72
CA PRO A 334 -46.31 0.22 8.62
C PRO A 334 -45.93 -0.66 9.82
N PHE A 335 -44.65 -0.65 10.18
CA PHE A 335 -44.14 -1.40 11.33
C PHE A 335 -44.60 -0.76 12.66
N ASN A 336 -45.13 -1.58 13.58
CA ASN A 336 -45.54 -1.09 14.90
C ASN A 336 -44.33 -0.95 15.84
N LYS A 337 -43.94 0.29 16.16
CA LYS A 337 -42.79 0.60 17.04
C LYS A 337 -42.89 0.00 18.45
N LEU A 338 -44.11 -0.32 18.93
CA LEU A 338 -44.34 -0.90 20.27
C LEU A 338 -43.85 -2.36 20.40
N ASN A 339 -43.72 -3.08 19.29
CA ASN A 339 -43.26 -4.47 19.28
C ASN A 339 -41.72 -4.60 19.29
N ASN A 340 -40.99 -3.47 19.35
CA ASN A 340 -39.53 -3.47 19.29
C ASN A 340 -38.91 -3.68 20.67
N HIS A 341 -37.97 -4.63 20.80
CA HIS A 341 -37.20 -4.78 22.03
C HIS A 341 -36.32 -3.53 22.27
N LYS A 342 -36.26 -3.02 23.50
CA LYS A 342 -35.51 -1.78 23.83
C LYS A 342 -34.03 -1.82 23.42
N SER A 343 -33.45 -3.01 23.32
CA SER A 343 -32.05 -3.24 22.92
C SER A 343 -31.84 -3.66 21.46
N ALA A 344 -32.90 -3.66 20.62
CA ALA A 344 -32.78 -4.01 19.21
C ALA A 344 -32.12 -2.90 18.37
N ILE A 345 -32.25 -1.65 18.79
CA ILE A 345 -31.68 -0.47 18.13
C ILE A 345 -30.82 0.30 19.13
N ASN A 346 -29.59 0.65 18.71
CA ASN A 346 -28.69 1.45 19.52
C ASN A 346 -28.85 2.95 19.24
N PHE A 347 -29.16 3.70 20.29
CA PHE A 347 -29.23 5.18 20.26
C PHE A 347 -27.93 5.84 20.75
N GLY A 348 -27.07 5.10 21.46
CA GLY A 348 -25.77 5.57 21.93
C GLY A 348 -24.68 5.47 20.87
N LEU A 349 -23.83 6.49 20.79
CA LEU A 349 -22.66 6.50 19.89
C LEU A 349 -21.57 5.51 20.30
N TYR A 350 -21.35 5.33 21.61
CA TYR A 350 -20.32 4.45 22.16
C TYR A 350 -20.92 3.57 23.27
N SER A 351 -20.65 2.27 23.22
CA SER A 351 -21.17 1.27 24.17
C SER A 351 -20.43 1.25 25.51
N LEU A 352 -19.18 1.71 25.53
CA LEU A 352 -18.29 1.65 26.68
C LEU A 352 -17.98 3.02 27.25
N SER A 353 -17.54 3.04 28.51
CA SER A 353 -17.07 4.27 29.16
C SER A 353 -15.90 4.90 28.38
N LYS A 354 -15.83 6.23 28.40
CA LYS A 354 -14.73 6.99 27.77
C LYS A 354 -13.35 6.52 28.26
N TRP A 355 -13.24 6.16 29.54
CA TRP A 355 -12.00 5.68 30.15
C TRP A 355 -11.59 4.29 29.64
N SER A 356 -12.55 3.37 29.47
CA SER A 356 -12.30 2.04 28.93
C SER A 356 -11.76 2.12 27.49
N LEU A 357 -12.36 2.98 26.66
CA LEU A 357 -11.90 3.23 25.28
C LEU A 357 -10.49 3.83 25.23
N PHE A 358 -10.20 4.79 26.12
CA PHE A 358 -8.86 5.37 26.27
C PHE A 358 -7.84 4.29 26.66
N LYS A 359 -8.14 3.45 27.65
CA LYS A 359 -7.26 2.35 28.09
C LYS A 359 -7.02 1.33 26.98
N ALA A 360 -8.05 0.98 26.21
CA ALA A 360 -7.92 0.09 25.06
C ALA A 360 -6.97 0.66 24.00
N CYS A 361 -7.18 1.93 23.59
CA CYS A 361 -6.32 2.60 22.62
C CYS A 361 -4.87 2.78 23.12
N MET A 362 -4.69 3.13 24.40
CA MET A 362 -3.38 3.24 25.05
C MET A 362 -2.63 1.91 25.06
N SER A 363 -3.30 0.81 25.41
CA SER A 363 -2.69 -0.52 25.43
C SER A 363 -2.23 -0.96 24.03
N ARG A 364 -3.04 -0.68 23.00
CA ARG A 364 -2.69 -0.97 21.60
C ARG A 364 -1.48 -0.16 21.16
N GLU A 365 -1.46 1.14 21.42
CA GLU A 365 -0.36 2.01 20.99
C GLU A 365 0.97 1.61 21.65
N LEU A 366 0.94 1.27 22.94
CA LEU A 366 2.11 0.76 23.66
C LEU A 366 2.62 -0.57 23.07
N LEU A 367 1.71 -1.47 22.70
CA LEU A 367 2.06 -2.74 22.03
C LEU A 367 2.73 -2.51 20.67
N LEU A 368 2.18 -1.59 19.87
CA LEU A 368 2.74 -1.23 18.58
C LEU A 368 4.13 -0.59 18.71
N MET A 369 4.32 0.26 19.73
CA MET A 369 5.63 0.83 20.03
C MET A 369 6.65 -0.24 20.43
N LYS A 370 6.25 -1.23 21.24
CA LYS A 370 7.12 -2.36 21.63
C LYS A 370 7.52 -3.21 20.42
N ARG A 371 6.61 -3.49 19.50
CA ARG A 371 6.89 -4.29 18.28
C ARG A 371 7.70 -3.55 17.23
N ASN A 372 7.57 -2.23 17.18
CA ASN A 372 8.39 -1.36 16.33
C ASN A 372 9.58 -0.76 17.11
N SER A 373 9.99 -1.37 18.22
CA SER A 373 11.09 -0.88 19.05
C SER A 373 12.38 -0.71 18.26
N PHE A 374 12.64 -1.57 17.27
CA PHE A 374 13.79 -1.43 16.37
C PHE A 374 13.89 -0.04 15.73
N ILE A 375 12.78 0.54 15.28
CA ILE A 375 12.77 1.87 14.65
C ILE A 375 13.21 2.95 15.66
N TYR A 376 12.68 2.90 16.88
CA TYR A 376 13.03 3.85 17.93
C TYR A 376 14.46 3.67 18.43
N VAL A 377 14.91 2.41 18.61
CA VAL A 377 16.29 2.09 19.00
C VAL A 377 17.27 2.54 17.93
N PHE A 378 16.97 2.29 16.66
CA PHE A 378 17.80 2.71 15.52
C PHE A 378 17.90 4.24 15.45
N LYS A 379 16.79 4.94 15.68
CA LYS A 379 16.74 6.41 15.77
C LYS A 379 17.59 6.94 16.94
N SER A 380 17.46 6.38 18.13
CA SER A 380 18.31 6.77 19.27
C SER A 380 19.79 6.49 19.02
N PHE A 381 20.11 5.37 18.35
CA PHE A 381 21.48 5.05 17.95
C PHE A 381 22.03 6.08 16.94
N GLU A 382 21.25 6.45 15.92
CA GLU A 382 21.61 7.52 14.98
C GLU A 382 21.90 8.83 15.72
N LEU A 383 21.04 9.23 16.66
CA LEU A 383 21.22 10.44 17.45
C LEU A 383 22.53 10.41 18.26
N ILE A 384 22.89 9.26 18.84
CA ILE A 384 24.17 9.06 19.54
C ILE A 384 25.35 9.24 18.59
N VAL A 385 25.27 8.69 17.37
CA VAL A 385 26.33 8.85 16.35
C VAL A 385 26.48 10.32 15.97
N ILE A 386 25.39 11.02 15.66
CA ILE A 386 25.41 12.44 15.29
C ILE A 386 25.92 13.29 16.47
N ALA A 387 25.47 13.04 17.70
CA ALA A 387 25.95 13.74 18.89
C ALA A 387 27.45 13.53 19.10
N SER A 388 27.95 12.31 18.85
CA SER A 388 29.37 11.98 18.96
C SER A 388 30.24 12.70 17.93
N VAL A 389 29.76 12.81 16.69
CA VAL A 389 30.42 13.64 15.66
C VAL A 389 30.40 15.11 16.08
N THR A 390 29.25 15.60 16.54
CA THR A 390 29.07 17.02 16.93
C THR A 390 30.00 17.42 18.07
N MET A 391 30.08 16.60 19.12
CA MET A 391 30.95 16.90 20.27
C MET A 391 32.45 16.89 19.92
N THR A 392 32.85 16.09 18.93
CA THR A 392 34.26 16.02 18.47
C THR A 392 34.60 17.11 17.45
N VAL A 393 33.60 17.70 16.79
CA VAL A 393 33.77 18.89 15.95
C VAL A 393 33.89 20.14 16.82
N PHE A 394 33.02 20.33 17.81
CA PHE A 394 33.01 21.49 18.70
C PHE A 394 33.79 21.25 20.00
N PHE A 395 34.91 20.55 19.94
CA PHE A 395 35.59 20.06 21.15
C PHE A 395 36.14 21.21 22.02
N ARG A 396 35.89 21.17 23.34
CA ARG A 396 36.18 22.28 24.27
C ARG A 396 37.59 22.86 24.21
N THR A 397 38.61 22.06 23.88
CA THR A 397 40.01 22.53 23.86
C THR A 397 40.29 23.50 22.72
N GLN A 398 39.38 23.62 21.76
CA GLN A 398 39.44 24.55 20.63
C GLN A 398 38.48 25.73 20.79
N MET A 399 37.81 25.87 21.95
CA MET A 399 36.76 26.87 22.17
C MET A 399 37.15 27.83 23.31
N ALA A 400 37.58 29.05 22.96
CA ALA A 400 37.92 30.10 23.94
C ALA A 400 36.69 30.96 24.32
N VAL A 401 36.86 31.81 25.34
CA VAL A 401 35.83 32.80 25.74
C VAL A 401 36.16 34.16 25.11
N ASP A 402 35.76 34.32 23.86
CA ASP A 402 35.87 35.55 23.07
C ASP A 402 34.68 35.68 22.09
N ILE A 403 34.62 36.79 21.34
CA ILE A 403 33.52 37.10 20.41
C ILE A 403 33.47 36.12 19.22
N VAL A 404 34.62 35.61 18.76
CA VAL A 404 34.68 34.70 17.61
C VAL A 404 34.16 33.32 17.99
N HIS A 405 34.65 32.73 19.07
CA HIS A 405 34.25 31.41 19.55
C HIS A 405 32.82 31.41 20.12
N ALA A 406 32.34 32.55 20.62
CA ALA A 406 30.93 32.70 20.97
C ALA A 406 29.98 32.42 19.79
N ASN A 407 30.35 32.84 18.58
CA ASN A 407 29.57 32.51 17.38
C ASN A 407 29.55 31.00 17.12
N TYR A 408 30.62 30.28 17.42
CA TYR A 408 30.67 28.82 17.31
C TYR A 408 29.83 28.13 18.39
N TYR A 409 29.81 28.64 19.63
CA TYR A 409 28.90 28.16 20.68
C TYR A 409 27.44 28.32 20.27
N LEU A 410 27.07 29.49 19.72
CA LEU A 410 25.73 29.73 19.19
C LEU A 410 25.41 28.81 18.01
N GLY A 411 26.37 28.60 17.10
CA GLY A 411 26.23 27.65 15.98
C GLY A 411 26.01 26.21 16.43
N ALA A 412 26.70 25.76 17.49
CA ALA A 412 26.51 24.44 18.09
C ALA A 412 25.11 24.29 18.74
N LEU A 413 24.62 25.32 19.43
CA LEU A 413 23.27 25.36 20.00
C LEU A 413 22.18 25.33 18.91
N PHE A 414 22.35 26.12 17.86
CA PHE A 414 21.43 26.14 16.72
C PHE A 414 21.42 24.80 15.97
N TYR A 415 22.58 24.18 15.77
CA TYR A 415 22.69 22.86 15.17
C TYR A 415 21.93 21.81 16.00
N ALA A 416 22.09 21.81 17.32
CA ALA A 416 21.34 20.94 18.22
C ALA A 416 19.81 21.13 18.09
N LEU A 417 19.34 22.37 17.99
CA LEU A 417 17.93 22.68 17.76
C LEU A 417 17.42 22.13 16.42
N ILE A 418 18.18 22.29 15.34
CA ILE A 418 17.81 21.73 14.02
C ILE A 418 17.74 20.22 14.08
N ILE A 419 18.73 19.55 14.69
CA ILE A 419 18.74 18.08 14.77
C ILE A 419 17.49 17.58 15.49
N LEU A 420 17.20 18.11 16.68
CA LEU A 420 16.01 17.71 17.44
C LEU A 420 14.69 18.10 16.74
N LEU A 421 14.68 19.16 15.94
CA LEU A 421 13.53 19.49 15.10
C LEU A 421 13.36 18.47 13.96
N VAL A 422 14.40 18.15 13.20
CA VAL A 422 14.35 17.20 12.08
C VAL A 422 14.07 15.77 12.55
N ASP A 423 14.55 15.42 13.73
CA ASP A 423 14.36 14.11 14.37
C ASP A 423 12.87 13.75 14.62
N GLY A 424 11.99 14.75 14.69
CA GLY A 424 10.54 14.55 14.74
C GLY A 424 9.89 14.19 13.40
N PHE A 425 10.57 14.40 12.26
CA PHE A 425 10.03 14.23 10.91
C PHE A 425 9.54 12.81 10.58
N PRO A 426 10.22 11.71 10.99
CA PRO A 426 9.76 10.34 10.74
C PRO A 426 8.37 10.01 11.31
N GLU A 427 7.91 10.73 12.35
CA GLU A 427 6.56 10.57 12.92
C GLU A 427 5.46 10.85 11.87
N LEU A 428 5.74 11.72 10.90
CA LEU A 428 4.84 12.04 9.79
C LEU A 428 4.51 10.78 8.97
N ALA A 429 5.53 10.03 8.58
CA ALA A 429 5.40 8.81 7.79
C ALA A 429 4.66 7.71 8.57
N MET A 430 5.04 7.51 9.83
CA MET A 430 4.44 6.50 10.72
C MET A 430 2.95 6.78 10.98
N THR A 431 2.56 8.06 11.05
CA THR A 431 1.15 8.44 11.23
C THR A 431 0.32 8.13 9.98
N ILE A 432 0.83 8.43 8.78
CA ILE A 432 0.10 8.22 7.51
C ILE A 432 -0.18 6.75 7.26
N GLU A 433 0.76 5.86 7.56
CA GLU A 433 0.57 4.41 7.41
C GLU A 433 -0.62 3.89 8.26
N ARG A 434 -0.93 4.56 9.38
CA ARG A 434 -1.99 4.15 10.31
C ARG A 434 -3.35 4.80 10.03
N LEU A 435 -3.40 5.90 9.28
CA LEU A 435 -4.63 6.64 9.00
C LEU A 435 -5.74 5.78 8.35
N PRO A 436 -5.46 4.87 7.38
CA PRO A 436 -6.52 4.06 6.77
C PRO A 436 -7.27 3.18 7.77
N VAL A 437 -6.56 2.52 8.70
CA VAL A 437 -7.17 1.72 9.76
C VAL A 437 -7.92 2.61 10.74
N PHE A 438 -7.36 3.77 11.10
CA PHE A 438 -8.02 4.73 11.97
C PHE A 438 -9.36 5.19 11.39
N TYR A 439 -9.41 5.58 10.11
CA TYR A 439 -10.65 6.03 9.48
C TYR A 439 -11.68 4.90 9.39
N LYS A 440 -11.27 3.67 9.04
CA LYS A 440 -12.15 2.49 9.09
C LYS A 440 -12.80 2.33 10.47
N GLN A 441 -12.01 2.34 11.53
CA GLN A 441 -12.51 2.11 12.90
C GLN A 441 -13.33 3.30 13.45
N ARG A 442 -12.93 4.54 13.13
CA ARG A 442 -13.65 5.76 13.52
C ARG A 442 -15.02 5.84 12.84
N ASP A 443 -15.07 5.59 11.53
CA ASP A 443 -16.31 5.71 10.76
C ASP A 443 -17.33 4.63 11.18
N LEU A 444 -16.87 3.50 11.75
CA LEU A 444 -17.68 2.47 12.41
C LEU A 444 -17.90 2.72 13.91
N ASN A 445 -17.57 3.91 14.41
CA ASN A 445 -17.75 4.33 15.81
C ASN A 445 -17.08 3.41 16.85
N PHE A 446 -15.93 2.79 16.55
CA PHE A 446 -15.20 1.99 17.55
C PHE A 446 -14.71 2.85 18.72
N PHE A 447 -14.14 4.01 18.40
CA PHE A 447 -13.68 4.99 19.38
C PHE A 447 -13.68 6.40 18.78
N PRO A 448 -13.80 7.46 19.61
CA PRO A 448 -13.66 8.84 19.15
C PRO A 448 -12.19 9.19 18.85
N ALA A 449 -11.97 10.19 17.99
CA ALA A 449 -10.62 10.59 17.57
C ALA A 449 -9.67 10.94 18.74
N TRP A 450 -10.18 11.57 19.81
CA TRP A 450 -9.36 11.92 20.99
C TRP A 450 -8.83 10.69 21.74
N ALA A 451 -9.57 9.57 21.74
CA ALA A 451 -9.16 8.35 22.42
C ALA A 451 -7.96 7.70 21.72
N TYR A 452 -7.79 7.95 20.42
CA TYR A 452 -6.60 7.59 19.66
C TYR A 452 -5.48 8.64 19.77
N ALA A 453 -5.83 9.92 19.66
CA ALA A 453 -4.85 11.00 19.57
C ALA A 453 -4.09 11.27 20.87
N ILE A 454 -4.76 11.21 22.03
CA ILE A 454 -4.13 11.50 23.32
C ILE A 454 -3.08 10.44 23.69
N PRO A 455 -3.36 9.12 23.63
CA PRO A 455 -2.33 8.10 23.84
C PRO A 455 -1.10 8.26 22.93
N ALA A 456 -1.34 8.58 21.65
CA ALA A 456 -0.25 8.79 20.69
C ALA A 456 0.64 9.99 21.07
N ALA A 457 0.11 11.00 21.75
CA ALA A 457 0.90 12.13 22.27
C ALA A 457 1.62 11.77 23.58
N ILE A 458 0.90 11.19 24.56
CA ILE A 458 1.44 10.89 25.90
C ILE A 458 2.61 9.90 25.82
N LEU A 459 2.48 8.85 25.01
CA LEU A 459 3.51 7.81 24.91
C LEU A 459 4.83 8.30 24.29
N LYS A 460 4.84 9.48 23.65
CA LYS A 460 6.05 10.09 23.08
C LYS A 460 6.77 11.02 24.04
N ILE A 461 6.16 11.37 25.18
CA ILE A 461 6.80 12.20 26.20
C ILE A 461 8.07 11.52 26.74
N PRO A 462 8.04 10.24 27.18
CA PRO A 462 9.25 9.58 27.69
C PRO A 462 10.35 9.43 26.63
N LEU A 463 9.97 9.16 25.37
CA LEU A 463 10.92 9.06 24.26
C LEU A 463 11.59 10.40 23.95
N SER A 464 10.81 11.48 23.90
CA SER A 464 11.35 12.83 23.66
C SER A 464 12.28 13.27 24.78
N PHE A 465 11.97 12.88 26.03
CA PHE A 465 12.83 13.15 27.18
C PHE A 465 14.12 12.33 27.13
N LEU A 466 14.03 11.05 26.74
CA LEU A 466 15.22 10.22 26.53
C LEU A 466 16.15 10.82 25.46
N GLU A 467 15.61 11.24 24.32
CA GLU A 467 16.39 11.83 23.23
C GLU A 467 17.06 13.15 23.64
N SER A 468 16.38 14.01 24.41
CA SER A 468 17.00 15.24 24.92
C SER A 468 18.10 14.98 25.95
N VAL A 469 17.92 13.99 26.84
CA VAL A 469 18.93 13.59 27.82
C VAL A 469 20.15 12.99 27.11
N LEU A 470 19.95 12.09 26.14
CA LEU A 470 21.03 11.49 25.36
C LEU A 470 21.86 12.55 24.65
N TRP A 471 21.21 13.49 23.95
CA TRP A 471 21.91 14.56 23.25
C TRP A 471 22.70 15.45 24.22
N THR A 472 22.07 15.92 25.30
CA THR A 472 22.69 16.88 26.22
C THR A 472 23.82 16.23 27.01
N SER A 473 23.65 15.01 27.51
CA SER A 473 24.67 14.32 28.29
C SER A 473 25.97 14.08 27.51
N LEU A 474 25.88 13.76 26.21
CA LEU A 474 27.04 13.58 25.34
C LEU A 474 27.70 14.90 24.96
N THR A 475 26.90 15.91 24.60
CA THR A 475 27.43 17.14 23.99
C THR A 475 27.85 18.18 25.01
N TYR A 476 27.18 18.29 26.16
CA TYR A 476 27.24 19.51 26.98
C TYR A 476 28.64 19.83 27.52
N TYR A 477 29.24 18.88 28.24
CA TYR A 477 30.57 19.04 28.83
C TYR A 477 31.69 18.91 27.81
N ALA A 478 31.46 18.15 26.73
CA ALA A 478 32.44 17.93 25.66
C ALA A 478 32.62 19.18 24.80
N ILE A 479 31.54 19.91 24.51
CA ILE A 479 31.58 21.21 23.82
C ILE A 479 32.10 22.32 24.74
N GLY A 480 31.89 22.16 26.05
CA GLY A 480 32.36 23.11 27.06
C GLY A 480 31.40 24.28 27.26
N TYR A 481 30.09 24.02 27.27
CA TYR A 481 29.11 24.98 27.79
C TYR A 481 29.36 25.28 29.27
N THR A 482 28.70 26.31 29.81
CA THR A 482 28.89 26.74 31.20
C THR A 482 28.67 25.57 32.18
N PRO A 483 29.63 25.20 33.05
CA PRO A 483 29.58 23.96 33.84
C PRO A 483 28.60 23.95 35.03
N GLU A 484 27.56 24.79 35.01
CA GLU A 484 26.58 24.90 36.10
C GLU A 484 25.46 23.83 35.99
N ILE A 485 25.22 23.09 37.08
CA ILE A 485 24.20 22.02 37.12
C ILE A 485 22.80 22.55 36.76
N GLY A 486 22.43 23.74 37.26
CA GLY A 486 21.13 24.34 36.95
C GLY A 486 20.94 24.59 35.45
N ARG A 487 21.96 25.16 34.78
CA ARG A 487 21.93 25.46 33.35
C ARG A 487 21.91 24.20 32.48
N PHE A 488 22.53 23.11 32.94
CA PHE A 488 22.43 21.80 32.30
C PHE A 488 20.99 21.30 32.26
N PHE A 489 20.29 21.29 33.41
CA PHE A 489 18.88 20.84 33.45
C PHE A 489 17.94 21.78 32.68
N SER A 490 18.19 23.09 32.72
CA SER A 490 17.45 24.05 31.89
C SER A 490 17.59 23.75 30.39
N GLN A 491 18.78 23.36 29.93
CA GLN A 491 19.02 22.96 28.55
C GLN A 491 18.34 21.63 28.20
N VAL A 492 18.37 20.62 29.08
CA VAL A 492 17.64 19.35 28.89
C VAL A 492 16.14 19.59 28.72
N ILE A 493 15.53 20.45 29.55
CA ILE A 493 14.10 20.78 29.49
C ILE A 493 13.76 21.53 28.20
N LEU A 494 14.60 22.49 27.77
CA LEU A 494 14.40 23.22 26.52
C LEU A 494 14.47 22.28 25.31
N PHE A 495 15.49 21.41 25.23
CA PHE A 495 15.60 20.43 24.16
C PHE A 495 14.46 19.42 24.14
N PHE A 496 14.00 18.97 25.31
CA PHE A 496 12.79 18.16 25.44
C PHE A 496 11.57 18.89 24.85
N ALA A 497 11.37 20.15 25.20
CA ALA A 497 10.21 20.93 24.75
C ALA A 497 10.25 21.16 23.23
N VAL A 498 11.42 21.42 22.64
CA VAL A 498 11.60 21.56 21.18
C VAL A 498 11.31 20.24 20.47
N HIS A 499 11.91 19.14 20.92
CA HIS A 499 11.68 17.83 20.30
C HIS A 499 10.20 17.40 20.40
N PHE A 500 9.58 17.56 21.57
CA PHE A 500 8.16 17.22 21.76
C PHE A 500 7.22 18.08 20.89
N THR A 501 7.55 19.37 20.71
CA THR A 501 6.84 20.26 19.78
C THR A 501 6.98 19.79 18.34
N SER A 502 8.18 19.37 17.93
CA SER A 502 8.44 18.85 16.59
C SER A 502 7.61 17.60 16.27
N VAL A 503 7.66 16.61 17.16
CA VAL A 503 6.89 15.36 17.01
C VAL A 503 5.39 15.65 16.90
N SER A 504 4.89 16.59 17.71
CA SER A 504 3.48 17.01 17.70
C SER A 504 3.11 17.74 16.40
N LEU A 505 3.99 18.61 15.90
CA LEU A 505 3.82 19.34 14.65
C LEU A 505 3.73 18.40 13.45
N PHE A 506 4.67 17.47 13.29
CA PHE A 506 4.68 16.57 12.15
C PHE A 506 3.53 15.56 12.15
N ARG A 507 3.06 15.16 13.34
CA ARG A 507 1.83 14.36 13.47
C ARG A 507 0.59 15.14 13.05
N PHE A 508 0.49 16.41 13.42
CA PHE A 508 -0.58 17.30 12.96
C PHE A 508 -0.56 17.48 11.43
N MET A 509 0.61 17.75 10.84
CA MET A 509 0.74 17.88 9.39
C MET A 509 0.35 16.58 8.66
N ALA A 510 0.68 15.43 9.22
CA ALA A 510 0.28 14.12 8.68
C ALA A 510 -1.24 13.96 8.62
N SER A 511 -1.98 14.33 9.68
CA SER A 511 -3.45 14.20 9.70
C SER A 511 -4.16 15.17 8.77
N VAL A 512 -3.60 16.35 8.52
CA VAL A 512 -4.17 17.35 7.60
C VAL A 512 -3.97 16.95 6.14
N ALA A 513 -2.76 16.53 5.77
CA ALA A 513 -2.43 16.25 4.38
C ALA A 513 -2.79 14.83 3.92
N GLN A 514 -2.95 13.86 4.84
CA GLN A 514 -3.49 12.49 4.70
C GLN A 514 -2.81 11.54 3.70
N THR A 515 -2.02 12.07 2.76
CA THR A 515 -1.32 11.32 1.72
C THR A 515 0.17 11.54 1.85
N MET A 516 0.96 10.50 1.59
CA MET A 516 2.40 10.52 1.82
C MET A 516 3.11 11.69 1.14
N VAL A 517 2.82 11.91 -0.15
CA VAL A 517 3.49 12.96 -0.93
C VAL A 517 3.08 14.36 -0.48
N ALA A 518 1.79 14.58 -0.19
CA ALA A 518 1.32 15.87 0.30
C ALA A 518 1.88 16.19 1.68
N SER A 519 1.92 15.20 2.59
CA SER A 519 2.42 15.40 3.95
C SER A 519 3.92 15.67 3.96
N VAL A 520 4.73 14.95 3.18
CA VAL A 520 6.18 15.25 3.07
C VAL A 520 6.42 16.65 2.52
N THR A 521 5.62 17.07 1.52
CA THR A 521 5.69 18.41 0.95
C THR A 521 5.30 19.49 1.97
N ALA A 522 4.20 19.29 2.68
CA ALA A 522 3.72 20.24 3.69
C ALA A 522 4.66 20.30 4.91
N GLY A 523 5.13 19.15 5.38
CA GLY A 523 6.09 19.04 6.48
C GLY A 523 7.42 19.72 6.17
N SER A 524 7.95 19.54 4.96
CA SER A 524 9.18 20.23 4.53
C SER A 524 8.99 21.75 4.41
N LEU A 525 7.85 22.22 3.88
CA LEU A 525 7.53 23.66 3.87
C LEU A 525 7.46 24.26 5.28
N THR A 526 6.81 23.55 6.21
CA THR A 526 6.75 24.00 7.60
C THR A 526 8.12 24.01 8.25
N LEU A 527 8.96 22.99 8.01
CA LEU A 527 10.34 22.95 8.51
C LEU A 527 11.15 24.16 8.02
N ILE A 528 11.03 24.49 6.73
CA ILE A 528 11.67 25.67 6.13
C ILE A 528 11.22 26.94 6.83
N PHE A 529 9.91 27.12 6.98
CA PHE A 529 9.34 28.29 7.65
C PHE A 529 9.86 28.42 9.09
N VAL A 530 9.81 27.33 9.86
CA VAL A 530 10.25 27.31 11.26
C VAL A 530 11.74 27.62 11.38
N CYS A 531 12.59 27.06 10.51
CA CYS A 531 14.03 27.32 10.53
C CYS A 531 14.41 28.74 10.07
N LEU A 532 13.82 29.23 8.99
CA LEU A 532 14.13 30.56 8.45
C LEU A 532 13.74 31.69 9.40
N PHE A 533 12.62 31.55 10.10
CA PHE A 533 12.14 32.54 11.06
C PHE A 533 12.70 32.36 12.49
N GLY A 534 13.57 31.38 12.73
CA GLY A 534 14.10 31.07 14.08
C GLY A 534 14.97 32.17 14.70
N GLY A 535 15.64 32.99 13.88
CA GLY A 535 16.50 34.09 14.35
C GLY A 535 17.99 33.90 14.05
N PHE A 536 18.47 32.66 13.97
CA PHE A 536 19.88 32.37 13.67
C PHE A 536 20.27 32.69 12.23
N VAL A 537 19.47 32.19 11.27
CA VAL A 537 19.74 32.29 9.84
C VAL A 537 19.70 33.76 9.38
N ILE A 538 18.69 34.50 9.83
CA ILE A 538 18.58 35.94 9.65
C ILE A 538 18.21 36.57 10.99
N PRO A 539 19.00 37.53 11.51
CA PRO A 539 18.67 38.22 12.75
C PRO A 539 17.35 38.99 12.61
N LYS A 540 16.59 39.08 13.70
CA LYS A 540 15.33 39.84 13.77
C LYS A 540 15.46 41.29 13.29
N SER A 541 16.60 41.94 13.52
CA SER A 541 16.89 43.31 13.09
C SER A 541 16.99 43.44 11.57
N SER A 542 17.47 42.39 10.90
CA SER A 542 17.72 42.35 9.44
C SER A 542 16.51 41.87 8.64
N MET A 543 15.47 41.34 9.31
CA MET A 543 14.22 40.95 8.65
C MET A 543 13.42 42.17 8.17
N PRO A 544 12.78 42.09 6.99
CA PRO A 544 11.85 43.13 6.52
C PRO A 544 10.74 43.39 7.55
N ILE A 545 10.36 44.65 7.73
CA ILE A 545 9.42 45.08 8.79
C ILE A 545 8.09 44.30 8.70
N TRP A 546 7.59 44.06 7.49
CA TRP A 546 6.35 43.32 7.24
C TRP A 546 6.43 41.81 7.49
N LEU A 547 7.63 41.23 7.69
CA LEU A 547 7.85 39.82 8.01
C LEU A 547 8.28 39.55 9.45
N LYS A 548 8.51 40.60 10.26
CA LYS A 548 8.97 40.45 11.67
C LYS A 548 8.01 39.66 12.56
N TRP A 549 6.74 39.54 12.21
CA TRP A 549 5.78 38.72 12.95
C TRP A 549 6.11 37.22 12.87
N GLY A 550 6.71 36.76 11.76
CA GLY A 550 7.05 35.35 11.56
C GLY A 550 8.04 34.82 12.60
N PHE A 551 8.92 35.69 13.10
CA PHE A 551 9.83 35.41 14.20
C PHE A 551 9.09 34.90 15.45
N TRP A 552 7.94 35.50 15.80
CA TRP A 552 7.18 35.10 17.00
C TRP A 552 6.26 33.89 16.78
N VAL A 553 5.95 33.57 15.53
CA VAL A 553 5.12 32.39 15.20
C VAL A 553 5.96 31.12 15.15
N SER A 554 7.26 31.23 14.89
CA SER A 554 8.15 30.07 14.84
C SER A 554 8.42 29.51 16.26
N PRO A 555 8.16 28.21 16.51
CA PRO A 555 8.54 27.57 17.77
C PRO A 555 10.06 27.57 17.99
N LEU A 556 10.86 27.51 16.92
CA LEU A 556 12.31 27.45 17.00
C LEU A 556 12.91 28.69 17.65
N THR A 557 12.28 29.85 17.46
CA THR A 557 12.68 31.12 18.06
C THR A 557 12.77 31.05 19.58
N TYR A 558 11.77 30.43 20.22
CA TYR A 558 11.76 30.26 21.67
C TYR A 558 12.85 29.29 22.14
N GLY A 559 13.14 28.26 21.35
CA GLY A 559 14.30 27.38 21.59
C GLY A 559 15.62 28.14 21.52
N GLU A 560 15.79 28.98 20.50
CA GLU A 560 17.02 29.75 20.28
C GLU A 560 17.23 30.82 21.35
N ILE A 561 16.21 31.62 21.66
CA ILE A 561 16.23 32.60 22.75
C ILE A 561 16.56 31.92 24.08
N GLY A 562 15.85 30.83 24.40
CA GLY A 562 16.01 30.13 25.68
C GLY A 562 17.44 29.60 25.86
N LEU A 563 18.03 28.99 24.83
CA LEU A 563 19.39 28.46 24.89
C LEU A 563 20.46 29.55 24.89
N ALA A 564 20.30 30.60 24.07
CA ALA A 564 21.25 31.70 24.01
C ALA A 564 21.31 32.46 25.34
N VAL A 565 20.16 32.76 25.94
CA VAL A 565 20.07 33.40 27.26
C VAL A 565 20.63 32.48 28.35
N ASN A 566 20.39 31.17 28.27
CA ASN A 566 20.92 30.19 29.22
C ASN A 566 22.45 30.06 29.18
N GLU A 567 23.12 30.29 28.04
CA GLU A 567 24.59 30.24 27.97
C GLU A 567 25.23 31.62 28.20
N PHE A 568 24.80 32.65 27.47
CA PHE A 568 25.52 33.93 27.41
C PHE A 568 25.25 34.88 28.60
N LEU A 569 24.23 34.64 29.41
CA LEU A 569 24.06 35.34 30.71
C LEU A 569 24.85 34.69 31.85
N ALA A 570 25.68 33.68 31.59
CA ALA A 570 26.52 33.08 32.61
C ALA A 570 27.68 33.99 33.05
N PRO A 571 28.16 33.87 34.31
CA PRO A 571 29.25 34.70 34.84
C PRO A 571 30.51 34.70 33.96
N ARG A 572 30.83 33.58 33.27
CA ARG A 572 32.00 33.48 32.38
C ARG A 572 31.98 34.46 31.20
N TRP A 573 30.79 34.89 30.77
CA TRP A 573 30.58 35.77 29.61
C TRP A 573 30.44 37.24 30.01
N GLN A 574 30.48 37.56 31.31
CA GLN A 574 30.37 38.91 31.86
C GLN A 574 31.69 39.70 31.88
N LYS A 575 32.71 39.27 31.11
CA LYS A 575 33.94 40.04 30.94
C LYS A 575 33.63 41.34 30.20
N THR A 576 34.06 42.47 30.75
CA THR A 576 33.79 43.80 30.21
C THR A 576 34.71 44.11 29.04
N LEU A 577 34.13 44.59 27.94
CA LEU A 577 34.84 45.17 26.80
C LEU A 577 35.03 46.68 27.02
N SER A 578 35.83 47.34 26.17
CA SER A 578 36.24 48.75 26.26
C SER A 578 35.09 49.79 26.19
N GLY A 579 33.82 49.38 26.27
CA GLY A 579 32.63 50.21 26.15
C GLY A 579 31.50 49.88 27.14
N ASN A 580 31.78 49.47 28.38
CA ASN A 580 30.80 49.09 29.42
C ASN A 580 29.82 47.96 29.06
N SER A 581 29.91 47.34 27.88
CA SER A 581 29.20 46.12 27.49
C SER A 581 29.97 44.88 27.94
N THR A 582 29.24 43.81 28.27
CA THR A 582 29.85 42.48 28.46
C THR A 582 29.91 41.73 27.14
N ILE A 583 30.90 40.83 26.99
CA ILE A 583 31.01 39.97 25.79
C ILE A 583 29.67 39.29 25.49
N GLY A 584 29.04 38.67 26.52
CA GLY A 584 27.75 37.99 26.38
C GLY A 584 26.62 38.90 25.88
N GLN A 585 26.53 40.13 26.41
CA GLN A 585 25.51 41.09 25.99
C GLN A 585 25.72 41.55 24.54
N GLU A 586 26.95 41.79 24.13
CA GLU A 586 27.29 42.22 22.78
C GLU A 586 26.93 41.15 21.73
N ILE A 587 27.18 39.87 22.03
CA ILE A 587 26.78 38.74 21.16
C ILE A 587 25.25 38.67 21.05
N LEU A 588 24.54 38.76 22.17
CA LEU A 588 23.08 38.73 22.18
C LEU A 588 22.48 39.92 21.42
N GLU A 589 23.06 41.11 21.52
CA GLU A 589 22.62 42.30 20.77
C GLU A 589 22.91 42.17 19.28
N SER A 590 24.11 41.72 18.90
CA SER A 590 24.51 41.53 17.50
C SER A 590 23.59 40.54 16.75
N ARG A 591 23.06 39.53 17.47
CA ARG A 591 22.14 38.51 16.93
C ARG A 591 20.66 38.86 17.14
N GLY A 592 20.33 39.96 17.82
CA GLY A 592 18.95 40.36 18.11
C GLY A 592 18.23 39.46 19.13
N LEU A 593 18.99 38.80 20.00
CA LEU A 593 18.56 37.85 21.04
C LEU A 593 18.74 38.40 22.47
N ASN A 594 19.03 39.70 22.64
CA ASN A 594 19.18 40.32 23.96
C ASN A 594 17.82 40.44 24.67
N PHE A 595 17.48 39.44 25.48
CA PHE A 595 16.27 39.37 26.28
C PHE A 595 16.60 39.06 27.74
N GLY A 596 15.72 39.46 28.66
CA GLY A 596 15.90 39.25 30.10
C GLY A 596 15.85 37.76 30.52
N PRO A 597 16.39 37.42 31.71
CA PRO A 597 16.53 36.03 32.18
C PRO A 597 15.18 35.30 32.38
N ASN A 598 14.10 36.04 32.68
CA ASN A 598 12.75 35.48 32.81
C ASN A 598 12.23 34.83 31.51
N LEU A 599 12.80 35.20 30.36
CA LEU A 599 12.36 34.71 29.06
C LEU A 599 12.72 33.24 28.80
N LEU A 600 13.62 32.65 29.60
CA LEU A 600 13.93 31.21 29.54
C LEU A 600 12.69 30.36 29.85
N TRP A 601 12.06 30.61 31.00
CA TRP A 601 10.87 29.85 31.41
C TRP A 601 9.64 30.18 30.56
N ILE A 602 9.54 31.42 30.08
CA ILE A 602 8.52 31.81 29.09
C ILE A 602 8.71 31.01 27.80
N SER A 603 9.94 30.79 27.36
CA SER A 603 10.24 29.98 26.16
C SER A 603 9.86 28.52 26.34
N VAL A 604 10.13 27.92 27.50
CA VAL A 604 9.67 26.56 27.83
C VAL A 604 8.13 26.49 27.81
N GLY A 605 7.45 27.46 28.44
CA GLY A 605 5.99 27.55 28.45
C GLY A 605 5.40 27.72 27.05
N ALA A 606 6.01 28.56 26.21
CA ALA A 606 5.58 28.77 24.82
C ALA A 606 5.72 27.50 23.97
N LEU A 607 6.85 26.79 24.07
CA LEU A 607 7.08 25.52 23.37
C LEU A 607 6.05 24.46 23.78
N LEU A 608 5.81 24.27 25.08
CA LEU A 608 4.78 23.35 25.56
C LEU A 608 3.38 23.78 25.11
N GLY A 609 3.11 25.08 25.04
CA GLY A 609 1.89 25.64 24.47
C GLY A 609 1.71 25.29 22.99
N PHE A 610 2.77 25.40 22.17
CA PHE A 610 2.75 24.96 20.77
C PHE A 610 2.54 23.45 20.65
N ALA A 611 3.20 22.64 21.48
CA ALA A 611 2.98 21.20 21.49
C ALA A 611 1.52 20.84 21.80
N LEU A 612 0.90 21.52 22.78
CA LEU A 612 -0.51 21.36 23.09
C LEU A 612 -1.41 21.79 21.92
N LEU A 613 -1.15 22.94 21.31
CA LEU A 613 -1.86 23.46 20.14
C LEU A 613 -1.84 22.45 18.99
N PHE A 614 -0.67 21.90 18.64
CA PHE A 614 -0.56 20.91 17.56
C PHE A 614 -1.25 19.60 17.89
N ASN A 615 -1.23 19.12 19.14
CA ASN A 615 -1.97 17.92 19.52
C ASN A 615 -3.50 18.12 19.52
N ILE A 616 -3.98 19.32 19.90
CA ILE A 616 -5.38 19.71 19.73
C ILE A 616 -5.74 19.75 18.24
N GLY A 617 -4.91 20.42 17.43
CA GLY A 617 -5.06 20.46 15.97
C GLY A 617 -5.09 19.08 15.35
N PHE A 618 -4.22 18.16 15.80
CA PHE A 618 -4.20 16.76 15.38
C PHE A 618 -5.52 16.05 15.70
N THR A 619 -6.03 16.23 16.91
CA THR A 619 -7.31 15.66 17.34
C THR A 619 -8.49 16.22 16.53
N LEU A 620 -8.51 17.53 16.28
CA LEU A 620 -9.55 18.19 15.48
C LEU A 620 -9.50 17.75 14.02
N ALA A 621 -8.31 17.68 13.43
CA ALA A 621 -8.09 17.19 12.08
C ALA A 621 -8.60 15.75 11.94
N LEU A 622 -8.27 14.86 12.88
CA LEU A 622 -8.79 13.49 12.89
C LEU A 622 -10.29 13.39 13.19
N SER A 623 -10.89 14.39 13.84
CA SER A 623 -12.34 14.41 14.11
C SER A 623 -13.14 14.86 12.88
N PHE A 624 -12.66 15.88 12.16
CA PHE A 624 -13.43 16.56 11.12
C PHE A 624 -13.02 16.21 9.69
N LEU A 625 -11.74 15.86 9.45
CA LEU A 625 -11.31 15.46 8.11
C LEU A 625 -11.77 14.03 7.82
N LYS A 626 -12.19 13.81 6.58
CA LYS A 626 -12.64 12.50 6.09
C LYS A 626 -11.53 11.78 5.37
N SER A 627 -11.63 10.45 5.25
CA SER A 627 -10.72 9.68 4.41
C SER A 627 -10.71 10.22 2.97
N PRO A 628 -9.55 10.34 2.31
CA PRO A 628 -9.48 10.76 0.90
C PRO A 628 -10.18 9.72 0.02
N GLY A 629 -11.36 10.07 -0.52
CA GLY A 629 -12.15 9.17 -1.37
C GLY A 629 -11.51 8.93 -2.74
N SER A 630 -11.59 7.69 -3.24
CA SER A 630 -11.26 7.37 -4.63
C SER A 630 -12.44 7.80 -5.52
N ARG A 631 -12.20 8.73 -6.46
CA ARG A 631 -13.14 9.01 -7.54
C ARG A 631 -12.84 8.05 -8.69
N ALA A 632 -13.84 7.32 -9.15
CA ALA A 632 -13.74 6.59 -10.41
C ALA A 632 -13.53 7.60 -11.55
N ILE A 633 -12.48 7.42 -12.34
CA ILE A 633 -12.23 8.18 -13.56
C ILE A 633 -12.83 7.35 -14.69
N ILE A 634 -13.83 7.90 -15.38
CA ILE A 634 -14.50 7.25 -16.51
C ILE A 634 -14.05 7.97 -17.79
N SER A 635 -13.72 7.22 -18.84
CA SER A 635 -13.35 7.79 -20.14
C SER A 635 -14.53 8.55 -20.77
N SER A 636 -14.22 9.60 -21.54
CA SER A 636 -15.24 10.41 -22.22
C SER A 636 -16.08 9.59 -23.21
N GLU A 637 -15.48 8.59 -23.86
CA GLU A 637 -16.18 7.70 -24.80
C GLU A 637 -17.22 6.81 -24.11
N LYS A 638 -16.87 6.23 -22.96
CA LYS A 638 -17.79 5.39 -22.17
C LYS A 638 -18.93 6.24 -21.58
N LEU A 639 -18.64 7.48 -21.18
CA LEU A 639 -19.66 8.46 -20.78
C LEU A 639 -20.62 8.76 -21.95
N SER A 640 -20.10 9.01 -23.15
CA SER A 640 -20.93 9.27 -24.33
C SER A 640 -21.76 8.06 -24.75
N GLN A 641 -21.24 6.83 -24.64
CA GLN A 641 -22.01 5.61 -24.90
C GLN A 641 -23.13 5.40 -23.88
N MET A 642 -22.90 5.73 -22.60
CA MET A 642 -23.94 5.69 -21.55
C MET A 642 -25.01 6.79 -21.73
N GLU A 643 -24.64 7.95 -22.26
CA GLU A 643 -25.58 9.02 -22.59
C GLU A 643 -26.38 8.70 -23.86
N GLU A 644 -25.73 8.13 -24.89
CA GLU A 644 -26.40 7.65 -26.10
C GLU A 644 -27.33 6.46 -25.82
N SER A 645 -26.97 5.53 -24.93
CA SER A 645 -27.83 4.39 -24.59
C SER A 645 -29.09 4.85 -23.85
N LYS A 646 -28.99 5.86 -22.98
CA LYS A 646 -30.14 6.52 -22.34
C LYS A 646 -31.02 7.25 -23.35
N ASN A 647 -30.43 7.95 -24.31
CA ASN A 647 -31.19 8.67 -25.35
C ASN A 647 -31.86 7.72 -26.36
N LYS A 648 -31.22 6.59 -26.69
CA LYS A 648 -31.81 5.51 -27.51
C LYS A 648 -32.93 4.79 -26.77
N ALA A 649 -32.84 4.56 -25.47
CA ALA A 649 -33.92 3.96 -24.67
C ALA A 649 -35.21 4.80 -24.65
N LEU A 650 -35.10 6.13 -24.81
CA LEU A 650 -36.24 7.05 -24.91
C LEU A 650 -36.83 7.16 -26.33
N THR A 651 -36.10 6.77 -27.37
CA THR A 651 -36.55 6.85 -28.79
C THR A 651 -37.00 5.50 -29.38
N VAL A 652 -36.64 4.37 -28.77
CA VAL A 652 -36.96 3.01 -29.29
C VAL A 652 -38.43 2.58 -29.01
N ALA A 653 -39.26 3.44 -28.42
CA ALA A 653 -40.70 3.20 -28.36
C ALA A 653 -41.42 3.33 -29.73
N GLN A 654 -40.77 3.88 -30.76
CA GLN A 654 -41.37 4.06 -32.09
C GLN A 654 -40.33 3.93 -33.21
N SER A 655 -39.98 2.71 -33.62
CA SER A 655 -39.60 2.37 -35.00
C SER A 655 -39.17 0.90 -35.09
N ARG A 656 -39.96 0.10 -35.81
CA ARG A 656 -39.59 -1.26 -36.22
C ARG A 656 -38.83 -1.17 -37.54
N MET A 657 -37.50 -1.32 -37.51
CA MET A 657 -36.74 -1.87 -38.63
C MET A 657 -35.56 -2.69 -38.10
N PRO A 658 -35.34 -3.93 -38.57
CA PRO A 658 -34.20 -4.73 -38.19
C PRO A 658 -32.96 -4.29 -38.99
N LEU A 659 -31.88 -3.89 -38.30
CA LEU A 659 -30.57 -3.79 -38.92
C LEU A 659 -29.95 -5.19 -39.08
N PRO A 660 -29.12 -5.42 -40.11
CA PRO A 660 -28.56 -6.73 -40.40
C PRO A 660 -27.54 -7.12 -39.34
N SER A 661 -27.72 -8.31 -38.75
CA SER A 661 -26.72 -8.96 -37.91
C SER A 661 -25.57 -9.47 -38.78
N THR A 662 -24.46 -8.74 -38.81
CA THR A 662 -23.18 -9.30 -39.25
C THR A 662 -22.77 -10.38 -38.26
N LYS A 663 -22.98 -11.65 -38.65
CA LYS A 663 -22.32 -12.79 -38.03
C LYS A 663 -20.82 -12.63 -38.21
N VAL A 664 -20.13 -12.26 -37.14
CA VAL A 664 -18.67 -12.41 -37.07
C VAL A 664 -18.42 -13.88 -36.78
N GLU A 665 -17.96 -14.63 -37.77
CA GLU A 665 -17.47 -15.99 -37.55
C GLU A 665 -16.25 -15.94 -36.60
N PRO A 666 -16.12 -16.87 -35.64
CA PRO A 666 -14.95 -16.96 -34.81
C PRO A 666 -13.76 -17.38 -35.68
N HIS A 667 -12.83 -16.46 -35.94
CA HIS A 667 -11.55 -16.78 -36.56
C HIS A 667 -10.84 -17.83 -35.69
N LYS A 668 -10.74 -19.06 -36.19
CA LYS A 668 -9.92 -20.11 -35.58
C LYS A 668 -8.48 -19.61 -35.45
N GLY A 669 -8.03 -19.47 -34.20
CA GLY A 669 -6.79 -18.83 -33.79
C GLY A 669 -5.54 -19.42 -34.43
N LYS A 670 -4.96 -18.67 -35.36
CA LYS A 670 -3.56 -18.82 -35.75
C LYS A 670 -2.83 -17.54 -35.38
N MET A 671 -1.98 -17.62 -34.37
CA MET A 671 -1.16 -16.50 -33.98
C MET A 671 -0.22 -16.03 -35.08
N VAL A 672 -0.12 -14.71 -35.22
CA VAL A 672 0.72 -14.03 -36.22
C VAL A 672 2.19 -14.41 -36.07
N LEU A 673 2.64 -14.75 -34.86
CA LEU A 673 3.99 -15.22 -34.57
C LEU A 673 4.02 -16.73 -34.31
N PRO A 674 4.84 -17.50 -35.04
CA PRO A 674 5.01 -18.92 -34.75
C PRO A 674 5.73 -19.11 -33.41
N PHE A 675 5.38 -20.18 -32.69
CA PHE A 675 6.11 -20.65 -31.52
C PHE A 675 6.33 -22.17 -31.63
N GLN A 676 7.33 -22.69 -30.92
CA GLN A 676 7.58 -24.13 -30.84
C GLN A 676 6.89 -24.71 -29.61
N PRO A 677 5.96 -25.67 -29.72
CA PRO A 677 5.37 -26.35 -28.56
C PRO A 677 6.44 -27.14 -27.80
N LEU A 678 6.54 -26.97 -26.47
CA LEU A 678 7.58 -27.59 -25.63
C LEU A 678 6.98 -28.31 -24.43
N ALA A 679 7.35 -29.57 -24.21
CA ALA A 679 6.98 -30.32 -23.01
C ALA A 679 7.93 -30.01 -21.83
N VAL A 680 7.41 -30.05 -20.61
CA VAL A 680 8.20 -29.92 -19.37
C VAL A 680 8.18 -31.25 -18.65
N VAL A 681 9.31 -31.94 -18.57
CA VAL A 681 9.46 -33.20 -17.85
C VAL A 681 10.22 -32.94 -16.55
N PHE A 682 9.78 -33.57 -15.47
CA PHE A 682 10.46 -33.51 -14.18
C PHE A 682 10.51 -34.90 -13.56
N GLN A 683 11.68 -35.29 -13.07
CA GLN A 683 11.96 -36.63 -12.57
C GLN A 683 12.59 -36.57 -11.19
N ASN A 684 12.02 -37.34 -10.26
CA ASN A 684 12.51 -37.52 -8.89
C ASN A 684 12.81 -36.17 -8.21
N ILE A 685 11.90 -35.21 -8.31
CA ILE A 685 12.09 -33.88 -7.73
C ILE A 685 11.93 -33.97 -6.22
N HIS A 686 12.98 -33.55 -5.49
CA HIS A 686 12.96 -33.32 -4.06
C HIS A 686 13.32 -31.85 -3.77
N TYR A 687 12.69 -31.27 -2.75
CA TYR A 687 13.00 -29.91 -2.34
C TYR A 687 13.09 -29.79 -0.82
N TYR A 688 14.20 -29.24 -0.36
CA TYR A 688 14.53 -29.09 1.05
C TYR A 688 14.73 -27.62 1.42
N VAL A 689 14.22 -27.24 2.58
CA VAL A 689 14.46 -25.91 3.19
C VAL A 689 15.09 -26.06 4.57
N GLU A 690 15.80 -25.04 5.04
CA GLU A 690 16.31 -25.05 6.41
C GLU A 690 15.16 -24.92 7.42
N THR A 691 15.22 -25.71 8.50
CA THR A 691 14.15 -25.71 9.50
C THR A 691 14.06 -24.34 10.20
N PRO A 692 12.89 -23.66 10.16
CA PRO A 692 12.72 -22.35 10.77
C PRO A 692 13.00 -22.38 12.28
N PRO A 693 13.52 -21.28 12.88
CA PRO A 693 13.82 -21.21 14.31
C PRO A 693 12.60 -21.54 15.20
N ALA A 694 11.43 -21.03 14.84
CA ALA A 694 10.18 -21.27 15.57
C ALA A 694 9.76 -22.75 15.60
N MET A 695 10.10 -23.54 14.59
CA MET A 695 9.83 -24.98 14.58
C MET A 695 10.85 -25.75 15.42
N LYS A 696 12.12 -25.31 15.44
CA LYS A 696 13.15 -25.87 16.33
C LYS A 696 12.78 -25.68 17.80
N GLU A 697 12.24 -24.50 18.16
CA GLU A 697 11.74 -24.21 19.51
C GLU A 697 10.55 -25.11 19.91
N ARG A 698 9.75 -25.58 18.93
CA ARG A 698 8.65 -26.54 19.14
C ARG A 698 9.11 -28.00 19.13
N GLY A 699 10.42 -28.27 19.16
CA GLY A 699 10.98 -29.61 19.29
C GLY A 699 11.29 -30.34 17.97
N PHE A 700 11.23 -29.68 16.81
CA PHE A 700 11.66 -30.29 15.54
C PHE A 700 13.19 -30.42 15.49
N THR A 701 13.69 -31.66 15.53
CA THR A 701 15.12 -32.00 15.59
C THR A 701 15.83 -32.00 14.24
N GLN A 702 15.09 -32.13 13.13
CA GLN A 702 15.66 -32.18 11.79
C GLN A 702 16.22 -30.82 11.37
N LYS A 703 17.42 -30.80 10.76
CA LYS A 703 18.08 -29.58 10.27
C LYS A 703 17.49 -29.04 8.97
N ARG A 704 16.93 -29.93 8.14
CA ARG A 704 16.29 -29.61 6.86
C ARG A 704 14.88 -30.19 6.87
N LEU A 705 13.92 -29.40 6.41
CA LEU A 705 12.54 -29.80 6.21
C LEU A 705 12.35 -30.14 4.72
N GLN A 706 11.88 -31.34 4.42
CA GLN A 706 11.52 -31.74 3.08
C GLN A 706 10.10 -31.27 2.77
N LEU A 707 9.93 -30.51 1.69
CA LEU A 707 8.62 -29.98 1.29
C LEU A 707 8.04 -30.68 0.05
N LEU A 708 8.91 -31.21 -0.82
CA LEU A 708 8.53 -31.99 -2.01
C LEU A 708 9.30 -33.32 -1.99
N SER A 709 8.62 -34.39 -2.34
CA SER A 709 9.12 -35.76 -2.15
C SER A 709 8.80 -36.63 -3.36
N ASP A 710 9.83 -36.95 -4.14
CA ASP A 710 9.76 -37.93 -5.24
C ASP A 710 8.65 -37.58 -6.25
N ILE A 711 8.68 -36.35 -6.75
CA ILE A 711 7.70 -35.86 -7.72
C ILE A 711 8.21 -36.12 -9.14
N THR A 712 7.49 -36.96 -9.88
CA THR A 712 7.77 -37.31 -11.28
C THR A 712 6.52 -37.10 -12.14
N GLY A 713 6.69 -36.46 -13.29
CA GLY A 713 5.58 -36.16 -14.20
C GLY A 713 5.99 -35.32 -15.42
N VAL A 714 5.00 -34.99 -16.25
CA VAL A 714 5.20 -34.20 -17.46
C VAL A 714 4.08 -33.20 -17.69
N PHE A 715 4.38 -32.07 -18.31
CA PHE A 715 3.39 -31.14 -18.82
C PHE A 715 3.52 -31.07 -20.35
N ARG A 716 2.40 -31.28 -21.04
CA ARG A 716 2.37 -31.50 -22.48
C ARG A 716 1.88 -30.26 -23.23
N PRO A 717 2.35 -30.05 -24.48
CA PRO A 717 1.84 -28.95 -25.29
C PRO A 717 0.38 -29.14 -25.71
N GLY A 718 -0.38 -28.05 -25.73
CA GLY A 718 -1.81 -28.04 -26.06
C GLY A 718 -2.70 -28.64 -24.98
N VAL A 719 -2.16 -28.89 -23.79
CA VAL A 719 -2.88 -29.46 -22.65
C VAL A 719 -2.88 -28.43 -21.52
N LEU A 720 -4.06 -28.11 -21.01
CA LEU A 720 -4.24 -27.29 -19.81
C LEU A 720 -4.26 -28.19 -18.58
N THR A 721 -3.19 -28.14 -17.78
CA THR A 721 -3.02 -28.98 -16.58
C THR A 721 -3.33 -28.19 -15.30
N ALA A 722 -4.24 -28.72 -14.47
CA ALA A 722 -4.50 -28.23 -13.13
C ALA A 722 -3.54 -28.89 -12.12
N LEU A 723 -2.90 -28.07 -11.28
CA LEU A 723 -2.15 -28.51 -10.11
C LEU A 723 -2.97 -28.20 -8.85
N MET A 724 -3.50 -29.24 -8.21
CA MET A 724 -4.45 -29.14 -7.10
C MET A 724 -3.96 -29.93 -5.88
N GLY A 725 -4.59 -29.68 -4.73
CA GLY A 725 -4.22 -30.27 -3.44
C GLY A 725 -4.59 -29.36 -2.30
N VAL A 726 -4.59 -29.88 -1.07
CA VAL A 726 -4.88 -29.09 0.14
C VAL A 726 -3.87 -27.96 0.35
N SER A 727 -4.24 -26.94 1.13
CA SER A 727 -3.32 -25.86 1.48
C SER A 727 -2.10 -26.42 2.25
N GLY A 728 -0.90 -26.00 1.86
CA GLY A 728 0.35 -26.56 2.41
C GLY A 728 0.88 -27.82 1.71
N ALA A 729 0.17 -28.41 0.74
CA ALA A 729 0.62 -29.61 0.00
C ALA A 729 1.86 -29.41 -0.91
N GLY A 730 2.37 -28.18 -1.04
CA GLY A 730 3.56 -27.90 -1.87
C GLY A 730 3.28 -27.47 -3.32
N LYS A 731 2.03 -27.14 -3.69
CA LYS A 731 1.64 -26.70 -5.05
C LYS A 731 2.48 -25.55 -5.61
N THR A 732 2.46 -24.40 -4.94
CA THR A 732 3.25 -23.22 -5.32
C THR A 732 4.74 -23.50 -5.23
N THR A 733 5.17 -24.33 -4.27
CA THR A 733 6.56 -24.76 -4.15
C THR A 733 7.02 -25.55 -5.38
N LEU A 734 6.22 -26.51 -5.86
CA LEU A 734 6.50 -27.27 -7.08
C LEU A 734 6.52 -26.34 -8.29
N LEU A 735 5.53 -25.47 -8.43
CA LEU A 735 5.46 -24.51 -9.54
C LEU A 735 6.69 -23.59 -9.57
N ASP A 736 7.10 -23.06 -8.41
CA ASP A 736 8.29 -22.21 -8.27
C ASP A 736 9.60 -22.96 -8.57
N VAL A 737 9.71 -24.23 -8.14
CA VAL A 737 10.90 -25.07 -8.42
C VAL A 737 11.01 -25.33 -9.93
N LEU A 738 9.90 -25.71 -10.58
CA LEU A 738 9.85 -25.94 -12.02
C LEU A 738 10.09 -24.67 -12.83
N ALA A 739 9.60 -23.51 -12.36
CA ALA A 739 9.88 -22.21 -12.95
C ALA A 739 11.31 -21.71 -12.65
N GLY A 740 11.99 -22.28 -11.64
CA GLY A 740 13.33 -21.88 -11.20
C GLY A 740 13.38 -20.56 -10.44
N ARG A 741 12.35 -20.29 -9.63
CA ARG A 741 12.16 -19.03 -8.89
C ARG A 741 12.57 -19.11 -7.42
N LYS A 742 12.79 -20.32 -6.88
CA LYS A 742 13.28 -20.49 -5.49
C LYS A 742 14.70 -19.97 -5.38
N THR A 743 14.89 -19.00 -4.47
CA THR A 743 16.20 -18.37 -4.18
C THR A 743 16.91 -18.99 -2.97
N SER A 744 16.18 -19.78 -2.19
CA SER A 744 16.67 -20.52 -1.02
C SER A 744 16.26 -21.99 -1.13
N GLY A 745 16.88 -22.86 -0.33
CA GLY A 745 16.65 -24.31 -0.38
C GLY A 745 17.51 -25.04 -1.40
N SER A 746 17.46 -26.38 -1.37
CA SER A 746 18.15 -27.25 -2.32
C SER A 746 17.13 -28.09 -3.10
N VAL A 747 17.25 -28.08 -4.42
CA VAL A 747 16.48 -28.91 -5.35
C VAL A 747 17.35 -30.10 -5.74
N GLU A 748 16.82 -31.31 -5.63
CA GLU A 748 17.42 -32.54 -6.17
C GLU A 748 16.46 -33.13 -7.21
N GLY A 749 16.98 -33.87 -8.18
CA GLY A 749 16.23 -34.40 -9.34
C GLY A 749 16.53 -33.65 -10.65
N GLU A 750 15.84 -34.06 -11.72
CA GLU A 750 16.09 -33.55 -13.08
C GLU A 750 14.87 -32.82 -13.65
N ILE A 751 15.11 -31.68 -14.31
CA ILE A 751 14.09 -30.93 -15.05
C ILE A 751 14.55 -30.83 -16.51
N ILE A 752 13.73 -31.31 -17.43
CA ILE A 752 14.02 -31.44 -18.85
C ILE A 752 12.95 -30.68 -19.64
N ILE A 753 13.37 -29.84 -20.59
CA ILE A 753 12.50 -29.00 -21.44
C ILE A 753 12.68 -29.42 -22.89
N GLY A 754 11.62 -29.96 -23.50
CA GLY A 754 11.65 -30.41 -24.90
C GLY A 754 12.72 -31.47 -25.20
N GLY A 755 13.06 -32.32 -24.23
CA GLY A 755 14.11 -33.35 -24.35
C GLY A 755 15.53 -32.88 -24.02
N PHE A 756 15.72 -31.62 -23.62
CA PHE A 756 17.03 -31.08 -23.22
C PHE A 756 17.04 -30.65 -21.75
N PRO A 757 18.17 -30.77 -21.03
CA PRO A 757 18.27 -30.29 -19.65
C PRO A 757 17.92 -28.81 -19.52
N LYS A 758 17.16 -28.45 -18.47
CA LYS A 758 16.74 -27.06 -18.25
C LYS A 758 17.94 -26.14 -17.98
N VAL A 759 18.16 -25.17 -18.87
CA VAL A 759 19.12 -24.08 -18.64
C VAL A 759 18.45 -22.91 -17.94
N GLN A 760 18.72 -22.75 -16.63
CA GLN A 760 18.03 -21.78 -15.79
C GLN A 760 18.20 -20.32 -16.23
N SER A 761 19.36 -19.94 -16.77
CA SER A 761 19.64 -18.55 -17.15
C SER A 761 18.75 -18.05 -18.29
N THR A 762 18.45 -18.90 -19.27
CA THR A 762 17.71 -18.52 -20.48
C THR A 762 16.27 -19.02 -20.50
N PHE A 763 15.85 -19.79 -19.48
CA PHE A 763 14.51 -20.39 -19.40
C PHE A 763 13.36 -19.38 -19.52
N ALA A 764 13.53 -18.17 -18.94
CA ALA A 764 12.54 -17.08 -19.02
C ALA A 764 12.22 -16.61 -20.46
N ARG A 765 13.04 -16.98 -21.46
CA ARG A 765 12.78 -16.70 -22.88
C ARG A 765 11.73 -17.61 -23.50
N VAL A 766 11.53 -18.80 -22.95
CA VAL A 766 10.56 -19.79 -23.45
C VAL A 766 9.40 -20.01 -22.48
N SER A 767 9.50 -19.49 -21.24
CA SER A 767 8.46 -19.59 -20.22
C SER A 767 7.86 -18.23 -19.84
N GLY A 768 6.55 -18.17 -19.64
CA GLY A 768 5.85 -17.10 -18.92
C GLY A 768 5.48 -17.54 -17.50
N TYR A 769 5.48 -16.62 -16.54
CA TYR A 769 5.05 -16.90 -15.16
C TYR A 769 4.11 -15.82 -14.66
N CYS A 770 2.84 -16.18 -14.44
CA CYS A 770 1.85 -15.30 -13.83
C CYS A 770 1.89 -15.48 -12.31
N GLU A 771 2.30 -14.44 -11.58
CA GLU A 771 2.34 -14.47 -10.12
C GLU A 771 0.95 -14.32 -9.49
N GLN A 772 0.79 -14.79 -8.26
CA GLN A 772 -0.46 -14.64 -7.49
C GLN A 772 -0.82 -13.16 -7.23
N ASN A 773 0.19 -12.30 -7.02
CA ASN A 773 0.00 -10.86 -6.82
C ASN A 773 0.24 -10.09 -8.12
N ASP A 774 -0.81 -9.43 -8.63
CA ASP A 774 -0.76 -8.70 -9.89
C ASP A 774 -0.10 -7.31 -9.75
N VAL A 775 1.24 -7.29 -9.69
CA VAL A 775 2.01 -6.05 -9.56
C VAL A 775 2.30 -5.44 -10.94
N HIS A 776 1.80 -4.23 -11.19
CA HIS A 776 1.99 -3.48 -12.43
C HIS A 776 2.21 -1.99 -12.14
N SER A 777 2.86 -1.25 -13.05
CA SER A 777 3.03 0.21 -12.89
C SER A 777 1.67 0.92 -13.00
N PRO A 778 1.27 1.74 -12.01
CA PRO A 778 -0.11 2.24 -11.90
C PRO A 778 -0.48 3.33 -12.92
N GLN A 779 0.51 3.98 -13.54
CA GLN A 779 0.32 5.14 -14.42
C GLN A 779 0.38 4.82 -15.92
N ILE A 780 0.55 3.54 -16.24
CA ILE A 780 0.59 3.03 -17.61
C ILE A 780 -0.80 2.45 -17.94
N THR A 781 -1.20 2.47 -19.20
CA THR A 781 -2.44 1.85 -19.68
C THR A 781 -2.28 0.34 -19.88
N VAL A 782 -3.39 -0.37 -20.11
CA VAL A 782 -3.39 -1.80 -20.44
C VAL A 782 -2.57 -2.07 -21.71
N GLU A 783 -2.82 -1.35 -22.80
CA GLU A 783 -2.11 -1.53 -24.07
C GLU A 783 -0.61 -1.23 -23.92
N GLU A 784 -0.26 -0.11 -23.29
CA GLU A 784 1.14 0.29 -23.09
C GLU A 784 1.92 -0.73 -22.24
N SER A 785 1.28 -1.37 -21.26
CA SER A 785 1.88 -2.42 -20.43
C SER A 785 2.23 -3.66 -21.26
N VAL A 786 1.34 -4.04 -22.20
CA VAL A 786 1.56 -5.17 -23.11
C VAL A 786 2.62 -4.81 -24.16
N ILE A 787 2.58 -3.61 -24.74
CA ILE A 787 3.59 -3.10 -25.69
C ILE A 787 4.99 -3.09 -25.04
N PHE A 788 5.07 -2.61 -23.79
CA PHE A 788 6.34 -2.57 -23.04
C PHE A 788 6.96 -3.97 -22.93
N SER A 789 6.16 -4.98 -22.61
CA SER A 789 6.61 -6.37 -22.56
C SER A 789 7.02 -6.91 -23.94
N ALA A 790 6.20 -6.62 -24.96
CA ALA A 790 6.47 -7.02 -26.34
C ALA A 790 7.82 -6.49 -26.84
N TRP A 791 8.12 -5.21 -26.61
CA TRP A 791 9.38 -4.59 -27.05
C TRP A 791 10.61 -5.22 -26.40
N LEU A 792 10.50 -5.70 -25.16
CA LEU A 792 11.63 -6.23 -24.39
C LEU A 792 11.85 -7.73 -24.56
N ARG A 793 10.77 -8.50 -24.73
CA ARG A 793 10.81 -9.97 -24.73
C ARG A 793 10.72 -10.59 -26.12
N LEU A 794 10.08 -9.95 -27.10
CA LEU A 794 10.08 -10.43 -28.48
C LEU A 794 11.43 -10.22 -29.14
N ASP A 795 11.74 -11.05 -30.14
CA ASP A 795 12.98 -10.97 -30.90
C ASP A 795 13.16 -9.58 -31.54
N SER A 796 14.39 -9.07 -31.48
CA SER A 796 14.81 -7.84 -32.17
C SER A 796 14.62 -7.89 -33.69
N MET A 797 14.64 -9.08 -34.31
CA MET A 797 14.46 -9.27 -35.75
C MET A 797 13.01 -9.09 -36.23
N ILE A 798 12.03 -9.13 -35.32
CA ILE A 798 10.62 -8.95 -35.67
C ILE A 798 10.33 -7.46 -35.86
N ASP A 799 9.75 -7.13 -37.02
CA ASP A 799 9.36 -5.76 -37.36
C ASP A 799 8.34 -5.17 -36.37
N SER A 800 8.43 -3.86 -36.15
CA SER A 800 7.58 -3.11 -35.22
C SER A 800 6.10 -3.21 -35.57
N LYS A 801 5.74 -3.24 -36.86
CA LYS A 801 4.34 -3.39 -37.29
C LYS A 801 3.80 -4.76 -36.88
N ARG A 802 4.59 -5.82 -37.09
CA ARG A 802 4.21 -7.19 -36.72
C ARG A 802 4.14 -7.38 -35.21
N LYS A 803 5.00 -6.70 -34.44
CA LYS A 803 4.90 -6.64 -32.96
C LYS A 803 3.58 -6.01 -32.53
N TYR A 804 3.17 -4.90 -33.15
CA TYR A 804 1.92 -4.23 -32.85
C TYR A 804 0.69 -5.08 -33.22
N GLU A 805 0.70 -5.72 -34.38
CA GLU A 805 -0.34 -6.68 -34.78
C GLU A 805 -0.47 -7.84 -33.79
N PHE A 806 0.66 -8.37 -33.30
CA PHE A 806 0.65 -9.41 -32.27
C PHE A 806 0.15 -8.92 -30.91
N VAL A 807 0.48 -7.68 -30.50
CA VAL A 807 -0.08 -7.06 -29.28
C VAL A 807 -1.61 -6.97 -29.38
N LYS A 808 -2.13 -6.51 -30.53
CA LYS A 808 -3.57 -6.42 -30.76
C LYS A 808 -4.24 -7.79 -30.67
N GLU A 809 -3.65 -8.81 -31.29
CA GLU A 809 -4.14 -10.18 -31.22
C GLU A 809 -4.15 -10.72 -29.78
N VAL A 810 -3.11 -10.44 -28.98
CA VAL A 810 -3.06 -10.83 -27.57
C VAL A 810 -4.15 -10.13 -26.76
N LEU A 811 -4.39 -8.85 -26.99
CA LEU A 811 -5.47 -8.11 -26.33
C LEU A 811 -6.85 -8.65 -26.71
N GLU A 812 -7.05 -9.06 -27.96
CA GLU A 812 -8.29 -9.71 -28.42
C GLU A 812 -8.47 -11.10 -27.80
N THR A 813 -7.40 -11.93 -27.77
CA THR A 813 -7.42 -13.30 -27.21
C THR A 813 -7.76 -13.31 -25.72
N ILE A 814 -7.30 -12.30 -24.99
CA ILE A 814 -7.53 -12.12 -23.55
C ILE A 814 -8.78 -11.25 -23.26
N GLU A 815 -9.52 -10.83 -24.29
CA GLU A 815 -10.74 -10.01 -24.20
C GLU A 815 -10.53 -8.64 -23.50
N LEU A 816 -9.38 -8.00 -23.69
CA LEU A 816 -9.02 -6.70 -23.10
C LEU A 816 -9.19 -5.49 -24.04
N ASP A 817 -9.61 -5.68 -25.29
CA ASP A 817 -9.69 -4.58 -26.29
C ASP A 817 -10.59 -3.42 -25.84
N GLU A 818 -11.69 -3.69 -25.13
CA GLU A 818 -12.62 -2.66 -24.62
C GLU A 818 -12.01 -1.73 -23.54
N ILE A 819 -10.93 -2.17 -22.87
CA ILE A 819 -10.29 -1.43 -21.76
C ILE A 819 -8.82 -1.13 -22.00
N LYS A 820 -8.36 -1.25 -23.25
CA LYS A 820 -6.94 -1.11 -23.61
C LYS A 820 -6.35 0.27 -23.25
N ASP A 821 -7.17 1.32 -23.29
CA ASP A 821 -6.79 2.70 -22.96
C ASP A 821 -7.00 3.06 -21.47
N GLU A 822 -7.55 2.14 -20.65
CA GLU A 822 -7.76 2.39 -19.22
C GLU A 822 -6.44 2.32 -18.44
N LEU A 823 -6.27 3.21 -17.46
CA LEU A 823 -5.09 3.20 -16.57
C LEU A 823 -5.13 2.00 -15.63
N VAL A 824 -3.98 1.36 -15.45
CA VAL A 824 -3.84 0.21 -14.56
C VAL A 824 -4.21 0.54 -13.11
N GLY A 825 -3.75 1.66 -12.57
CA GLY A 825 -4.03 2.12 -11.20
C GLY A 825 -3.42 1.26 -10.09
N MET A 826 -3.58 1.69 -8.84
CA MET A 826 -3.09 0.99 -7.65
C MET A 826 -4.10 -0.07 -7.19
N ALA A 827 -3.61 -1.28 -6.94
CA ALA A 827 -4.43 -2.42 -6.53
C ALA A 827 -5.32 -2.08 -5.31
N GLY A 828 -6.61 -2.44 -5.40
CA GLY A 828 -7.60 -2.24 -4.33
C GLY A 828 -8.04 -0.78 -4.10
N ILE A 829 -7.50 0.18 -4.84
CA ILE A 829 -7.78 1.62 -4.65
C ILE A 829 -8.43 2.23 -5.89
N ASN A 830 -7.81 2.08 -7.07
CA ASN A 830 -8.27 2.68 -8.32
C ASN A 830 -7.72 1.95 -9.57
N GLY A 831 -8.27 2.30 -10.74
CA GLY A 831 -7.89 1.70 -12.03
C GLY A 831 -8.65 0.40 -12.30
N LEU A 832 -7.93 -0.61 -12.77
CA LEU A 832 -8.50 -1.90 -13.17
C LEU A 832 -9.05 -2.70 -11.98
N SER A 833 -10.14 -3.43 -12.24
CA SER A 833 -10.65 -4.47 -11.34
C SER A 833 -9.62 -5.59 -11.13
N THR A 834 -9.81 -6.42 -10.11
CA THR A 834 -8.95 -7.59 -9.85
C THR A 834 -8.91 -8.54 -11.05
N GLU A 835 -10.09 -8.83 -11.63
CA GLU A 835 -10.28 -9.66 -12.82
C GLU A 835 -9.53 -9.12 -14.04
N GLN A 836 -9.72 -7.83 -14.37
CA GLN A 836 -9.06 -7.17 -15.49
C GLN A 836 -7.54 -7.13 -15.30
N ARG A 837 -7.08 -6.94 -14.06
CA ARG A 837 -5.66 -6.92 -13.72
C ARG A 837 -5.02 -8.31 -13.86
N LYS A 838 -5.72 -9.39 -13.49
CA LYS A 838 -5.27 -10.78 -13.73
C LYS A 838 -5.12 -11.07 -15.21
N ARG A 839 -6.12 -10.68 -16.02
CA ARG A 839 -6.04 -10.77 -17.47
C ARG A 839 -4.88 -9.97 -18.04
N LEU A 840 -4.61 -8.77 -17.53
CA LEU A 840 -3.43 -7.99 -17.91
C LEU A 840 -2.12 -8.72 -17.56
N THR A 841 -2.02 -9.36 -16.39
CA THR A 841 -0.86 -10.19 -16.02
C THR A 841 -0.64 -11.31 -17.03
N ILE A 842 -1.70 -12.02 -17.42
CA ILE A 842 -1.65 -13.07 -18.44
C ILE A 842 -1.22 -12.50 -19.80
N ALA A 843 -1.80 -11.37 -20.23
CA ALA A 843 -1.45 -10.73 -21.50
C ALA A 843 0.02 -10.29 -21.56
N VAL A 844 0.55 -9.71 -20.47
CA VAL A 844 1.94 -9.27 -20.36
C VAL A 844 2.94 -10.42 -20.43
N GLU A 845 2.57 -11.60 -19.93
CA GLU A 845 3.40 -12.81 -20.05
C GLU A 845 3.21 -13.51 -21.41
N LEU A 846 2.00 -13.50 -21.97
CA LEU A 846 1.65 -14.12 -23.25
C LEU A 846 2.30 -13.39 -24.45
N VAL A 847 2.41 -12.06 -24.40
CA VAL A 847 2.99 -11.27 -25.49
C VAL A 847 4.50 -11.51 -25.68
N ALA A 848 5.15 -12.20 -24.74
CA ALA A 848 6.51 -12.70 -24.94
C ALA A 848 6.57 -13.89 -25.92
N ASN A 849 5.43 -14.36 -26.41
CA ASN A 849 5.26 -15.58 -27.20
C ASN A 849 5.89 -16.83 -26.54
N PRO A 850 5.64 -17.10 -25.24
CA PRO A 850 6.24 -18.23 -24.55
C PRO A 850 5.63 -19.56 -25.03
N SER A 851 6.40 -20.65 -24.94
CA SER A 851 5.92 -22.00 -25.22
C SER A 851 5.27 -22.66 -24.00
N ILE A 852 5.73 -22.26 -22.80
CA ILE A 852 5.30 -22.78 -21.50
C ILE A 852 4.77 -21.60 -20.68
N ILE A 853 3.60 -21.76 -20.05
CA ILE A 853 3.05 -20.74 -19.15
C ILE A 853 2.71 -21.38 -17.81
N PHE A 854 3.33 -20.88 -16.75
CA PHE A 854 2.99 -21.20 -15.38
C PHE A 854 2.05 -20.12 -14.84
N MET A 855 0.94 -20.51 -14.24
CA MET A 855 0.00 -19.58 -13.61
C MET A 855 -0.20 -19.96 -12.16
N ASP A 856 0.26 -19.10 -11.25
CA ASP A 856 0.07 -19.32 -9.83
C ASP A 856 -1.28 -18.73 -9.41
N GLU A 857 -2.28 -19.60 -9.21
CA GLU A 857 -3.59 -19.23 -8.71
C GLU A 857 -4.29 -18.14 -9.54
N PRO A 858 -4.52 -18.36 -10.86
CA PRO A 858 -5.09 -17.35 -11.76
C PRO A 858 -6.53 -16.97 -11.40
N THR A 859 -7.22 -17.75 -10.58
CA THR A 859 -8.60 -17.49 -10.14
C THR A 859 -8.71 -16.91 -8.73
N THR A 860 -7.61 -16.80 -7.98
CA THR A 860 -7.66 -16.34 -6.58
C THR A 860 -8.12 -14.88 -6.46
N GLY A 861 -9.00 -14.61 -5.48
CA GLY A 861 -9.57 -13.28 -5.25
C GLY A 861 -10.60 -12.85 -6.31
N LEU A 862 -10.96 -13.75 -7.22
CA LEU A 862 -12.03 -13.56 -8.19
C LEU A 862 -13.27 -14.35 -7.76
N ASP A 863 -14.44 -13.85 -8.14
CA ASP A 863 -15.65 -14.65 -8.14
C ASP A 863 -15.67 -15.64 -9.30
N ALA A 864 -16.53 -16.67 -9.21
CA ALA A 864 -16.54 -17.72 -10.21
C ALA A 864 -16.85 -17.21 -11.64
N ARG A 865 -17.52 -16.06 -11.82
CA ARG A 865 -17.79 -15.47 -13.15
C ARG A 865 -16.51 -14.87 -13.71
N SER A 866 -15.90 -13.98 -12.92
CA SER A 866 -14.61 -13.38 -13.25
C SER A 866 -13.54 -14.45 -13.47
N ALA A 867 -13.53 -15.49 -12.62
CA ALA A 867 -12.67 -16.65 -12.77
C ALA A 867 -12.98 -17.44 -14.04
N ALA A 868 -14.26 -17.64 -14.41
CA ALA A 868 -14.64 -18.30 -15.65
C ALA A 868 -14.23 -17.47 -16.89
N ILE A 869 -14.32 -16.13 -16.83
CA ILE A 869 -13.82 -15.24 -17.90
C ILE A 869 -12.30 -15.39 -18.03
N VAL A 870 -11.56 -15.35 -16.92
CA VAL A 870 -10.12 -15.58 -16.90
C VAL A 870 -9.78 -16.97 -17.45
N MET A 871 -10.47 -18.02 -16.98
CA MET A 871 -10.22 -19.39 -17.38
C MET A 871 -10.60 -19.67 -18.83
N ARG A 872 -11.62 -19.00 -19.36
CA ARG A 872 -11.94 -18.99 -20.80
C ARG A 872 -10.79 -18.39 -21.60
N ALA A 873 -10.25 -17.25 -21.17
CA ALA A 873 -9.07 -16.66 -21.80
C ALA A 873 -7.86 -17.61 -21.69
N VAL A 874 -7.63 -18.26 -20.55
CA VAL A 874 -6.56 -19.27 -20.39
C VAL A 874 -6.75 -20.46 -21.33
N LYS A 875 -7.99 -20.95 -21.49
CA LYS A 875 -8.30 -22.05 -22.42
C LYS A 875 -8.05 -21.65 -23.86
N ASN A 876 -8.48 -20.44 -24.27
CA ASN A 876 -8.17 -19.89 -25.59
C ASN A 876 -6.65 -19.87 -25.84
N VAL A 877 -5.85 -19.55 -24.82
CA VAL A 877 -4.37 -19.59 -24.92
C VAL A 877 -3.84 -21.03 -24.99
N ALA A 878 -4.42 -21.98 -24.24
CA ALA A 878 -4.02 -23.39 -24.31
C ALA A 878 -4.28 -23.97 -25.71
N ASP A 879 -5.44 -23.64 -26.29
CA ASP A 879 -5.88 -24.10 -27.62
C ASP A 879 -4.97 -23.63 -28.76
N THR A 880 -4.11 -22.62 -28.52
CA THR A 880 -3.05 -22.24 -29.46
C THR A 880 -1.94 -23.30 -29.58
N GLY A 881 -1.90 -24.29 -28.70
CA GLY A 881 -0.89 -25.36 -28.66
C GLY A 881 0.20 -25.18 -27.59
N ARG A 882 0.02 -24.27 -26.63
CA ARG A 882 0.99 -24.00 -25.55
C ARG A 882 0.85 -24.99 -24.39
N THR A 883 1.93 -25.19 -23.65
CA THR A 883 1.93 -25.95 -22.40
C THR A 883 1.52 -25.02 -21.27
N ILE A 884 0.35 -25.23 -20.66
CA ILE A 884 -0.13 -24.37 -19.57
C ILE A 884 -0.35 -25.20 -18.32
N VAL A 885 0.23 -24.73 -17.22
CA VAL A 885 0.07 -25.33 -15.90
C VAL A 885 -0.40 -24.25 -14.96
N CYS A 886 -1.50 -24.50 -14.26
CA CYS A 886 -1.96 -23.56 -13.26
C CYS A 886 -2.24 -24.25 -11.92
N THR A 887 -1.82 -23.61 -10.84
CA THR A 887 -2.29 -23.98 -9.50
C THR A 887 -3.70 -23.47 -9.31
N ILE A 888 -4.61 -24.33 -8.86
CA ILE A 888 -5.99 -23.92 -8.55
C ILE A 888 -6.41 -24.49 -7.20
N HIS A 889 -7.16 -23.67 -6.48
CA HIS A 889 -7.76 -24.00 -5.20
C HIS A 889 -9.28 -24.07 -5.35
N GLN A 890 -9.85 -25.28 -5.21
CA GLN A 890 -11.30 -25.54 -5.22
C GLN A 890 -12.11 -24.81 -6.32
N PRO A 891 -11.93 -25.20 -7.61
CA PRO A 891 -12.69 -24.61 -8.72
C PRO A 891 -14.17 -25.01 -8.69
N SER A 892 -15.02 -24.20 -9.32
CA SER A 892 -16.38 -24.62 -9.67
C SER A 892 -16.36 -25.74 -10.71
N THR A 893 -17.45 -26.50 -10.83
CA THR A 893 -17.55 -27.61 -11.80
C THR A 893 -17.20 -27.16 -13.23
N ASP A 894 -17.74 -26.03 -13.68
CA ASP A 894 -17.47 -25.48 -15.02
C ASP A 894 -15.98 -25.15 -15.23
N ILE A 895 -15.30 -24.61 -14.21
CA ILE A 895 -13.86 -24.30 -14.27
C ILE A 895 -13.04 -25.59 -14.21
N PHE A 896 -13.42 -26.53 -13.34
CA PHE A 896 -12.73 -27.81 -13.19
C PHE A 896 -12.76 -28.60 -14.49
N GLU A 897 -13.91 -28.65 -15.15
CA GLU A 897 -14.11 -29.35 -16.41
C GLU A 897 -13.47 -28.64 -17.62
N ALA A 898 -13.00 -27.39 -17.47
CA ALA A 898 -12.19 -26.73 -18.50
C ALA A 898 -10.76 -27.29 -18.58
N PHE A 899 -10.31 -28.01 -17.54
CA PHE A 899 -9.00 -28.67 -17.51
C PHE A 899 -8.97 -29.97 -18.30
N ASP A 900 -7.84 -30.20 -18.97
CA ASP A 900 -7.61 -31.43 -19.71
C ASP A 900 -6.98 -32.50 -18.80
N GLU A 901 -6.08 -32.09 -17.88
CA GLU A 901 -5.37 -32.96 -16.94
C GLU A 901 -5.33 -32.39 -15.52
N LEU A 902 -5.23 -33.28 -14.54
CA LEU A 902 -5.10 -32.97 -13.12
C LEU A 902 -3.85 -33.64 -12.54
N VAL A 903 -3.05 -32.86 -11.81
CA VAL A 903 -2.03 -33.32 -10.87
C VAL A 903 -2.51 -32.99 -9.45
N LEU A 904 -2.70 -34.00 -8.62
CA LEU A 904 -3.17 -33.85 -7.25
C LEU A 904 -2.04 -34.16 -6.26
N LEU A 905 -1.74 -33.20 -5.40
CA LEU A 905 -0.74 -33.31 -4.33
C LEU A 905 -1.40 -33.47 -2.95
N LYS A 906 -0.85 -34.35 -2.13
CA LYS A 906 -1.18 -34.46 -0.69
C LYS A 906 -0.17 -33.73 0.19
N ASN A 907 -0.51 -33.55 1.47
CA ASN A 907 0.42 -33.02 2.47
C ASN A 907 1.70 -33.88 2.53
N GLY A 908 2.85 -33.22 2.65
CA GLY A 908 4.18 -33.87 2.53
C GLY A 908 4.77 -33.83 1.11
N GLY A 909 4.05 -33.28 0.14
CA GLY A 909 4.58 -33.02 -1.20
C GLY A 909 4.69 -34.27 -2.06
N HIS A 910 3.69 -35.16 -1.99
CA HIS A 910 3.58 -36.39 -2.78
C HIS A 910 2.43 -36.31 -3.77
N VAL A 911 2.59 -36.91 -4.94
CA VAL A 911 1.53 -37.06 -5.95
C VAL A 911 0.63 -38.23 -5.58
N ILE A 912 -0.69 -38.01 -5.62
CA ILE A 912 -1.71 -39.04 -5.37
C ILE A 912 -2.59 -39.33 -6.59
N TYR A 913 -2.55 -38.44 -7.58
CA TYR A 913 -3.18 -38.63 -8.88
C TYR A 913 -2.50 -37.76 -9.93
N TYR A 914 -2.24 -38.32 -11.11
CA TYR A 914 -1.84 -37.54 -12.28
C TYR A 914 -2.44 -38.17 -13.55
N GLY A 915 -3.41 -37.48 -14.16
CA GLY A 915 -4.09 -38.01 -15.34
C GLY A 915 -5.21 -37.11 -15.88
N PRO A 916 -5.91 -37.56 -16.93
CA PRO A 916 -6.99 -36.81 -17.56
C PRO A 916 -8.28 -36.84 -16.73
N LEU A 917 -9.00 -35.72 -16.65
CA LEU A 917 -10.28 -35.64 -15.93
C LEU A 917 -11.37 -36.51 -16.58
N GLY A 918 -11.39 -36.55 -17.92
CA GLY A 918 -12.46 -37.19 -18.70
C GLY A 918 -13.71 -36.31 -18.85
N GLN A 919 -14.63 -36.72 -19.73
CA GLN A 919 -15.88 -35.98 -19.92
C GLN A 919 -16.65 -35.95 -18.58
N ASN A 920 -17.05 -34.76 -18.15
CA ASN A 920 -17.77 -34.56 -16.89
C ASN A 920 -17.01 -35.10 -15.65
N SER A 921 -15.68 -35.11 -15.69
CA SER A 921 -14.78 -35.60 -14.62
C SER A 921 -14.88 -37.12 -14.31
N CYS A 922 -15.42 -37.94 -15.22
CA CYS A 922 -15.67 -39.35 -14.95
C CYS A 922 -14.41 -40.17 -14.57
N LYS A 923 -13.27 -39.94 -15.23
CA LYS A 923 -12.06 -40.76 -15.03
C LYS A 923 -11.42 -40.58 -13.67
N VAL A 924 -11.44 -39.36 -13.15
CA VAL A 924 -10.90 -39.07 -11.81
C VAL A 924 -11.82 -39.60 -10.72
N VAL A 925 -13.15 -39.49 -10.91
CA VAL A 925 -14.14 -40.06 -9.98
C VAL A 925 -14.01 -41.58 -9.93
N GLU A 926 -13.99 -42.25 -11.08
CA GLU A 926 -13.81 -43.71 -11.16
C GLU A 926 -12.50 -44.19 -10.53
N TYR A 927 -11.43 -43.38 -10.56
CA TYR A 927 -10.16 -43.74 -9.93
C TYR A 927 -10.28 -43.80 -8.41
N PHE A 928 -10.85 -42.78 -7.77
CA PHE A 928 -10.99 -42.72 -6.32
C PHE A 928 -12.11 -43.63 -5.80
N GLU A 929 -13.20 -43.83 -6.54
CA GLU A 929 -14.28 -44.75 -6.15
C GLU A 929 -13.86 -46.23 -6.16
N LYS A 930 -12.80 -46.59 -6.90
CA LYS A 930 -12.22 -47.95 -6.87
C LYS A 930 -11.46 -48.26 -5.58
N ILE A 931 -11.08 -47.24 -4.82
CA ILE A 931 -10.36 -47.41 -3.56
C ILE A 931 -11.35 -47.82 -2.48
N SER A 932 -11.11 -48.96 -1.85
CA SER A 932 -11.99 -49.52 -0.82
C SER A 932 -12.15 -48.56 0.37
N GLY A 933 -13.39 -48.21 0.70
CA GLY A 933 -13.75 -47.34 1.83
C GLY A 933 -14.00 -45.87 1.46
N VAL A 934 -13.63 -45.43 0.25
CA VAL A 934 -13.95 -44.07 -0.22
C VAL A 934 -15.46 -43.92 -0.46
N THR A 935 -16.05 -42.83 0.02
CA THR A 935 -17.47 -42.52 -0.17
C THR A 935 -17.75 -42.14 -1.62
N LYS A 936 -18.80 -42.73 -2.23
CA LYS A 936 -19.21 -42.37 -3.59
C LYS A 936 -19.67 -40.92 -3.69
N ILE A 937 -19.48 -40.31 -4.86
CA ILE A 937 -19.92 -38.93 -5.09
C ILE A 937 -21.46 -38.86 -5.17
N ASN A 938 -22.04 -37.86 -4.52
CA ASN A 938 -23.49 -37.60 -4.61
C ASN A 938 -23.84 -36.94 -5.96
N ASP A 939 -25.04 -37.22 -6.47
CA ASP A 939 -25.55 -36.57 -7.68
C ASP A 939 -25.57 -35.04 -7.51
N LYS A 940 -24.97 -34.33 -8.48
CA LYS A 940 -24.80 -32.85 -8.54
C LYS A 940 -23.76 -32.25 -7.59
N TYR A 941 -23.00 -33.07 -6.87
CA TYR A 941 -21.89 -32.59 -6.04
C TYR A 941 -20.67 -32.21 -6.89
N ASN A 942 -19.91 -31.19 -6.48
CA ASN A 942 -18.73 -30.75 -7.22
C ASN A 942 -17.59 -31.78 -7.11
N PRO A 943 -17.13 -32.40 -8.23
CA PRO A 943 -16.06 -33.39 -8.19
C PRO A 943 -14.76 -32.86 -7.58
N ALA A 944 -14.42 -31.60 -7.83
CA ALA A 944 -13.18 -30.99 -7.33
C ALA A 944 -13.19 -30.88 -5.80
N THR A 945 -14.35 -30.55 -5.21
CA THR A 945 -14.54 -30.48 -3.76
C THR A 945 -14.47 -31.88 -3.15
N TRP A 946 -15.21 -32.83 -3.71
CA TRP A 946 -15.27 -34.21 -3.21
C TRP A 946 -13.88 -34.86 -3.16
N ILE A 947 -13.07 -34.71 -4.22
CA ILE A 947 -11.72 -35.27 -4.28
C ILE A 947 -10.85 -34.73 -3.13
N LEU A 948 -10.91 -33.44 -2.80
CA LEU A 948 -10.12 -32.86 -1.71
C LEU A 948 -10.59 -33.30 -0.33
N GLU A 949 -11.89 -33.59 -0.16
CA GLU A 949 -12.45 -34.10 1.09
C GLU A 949 -12.02 -35.55 1.32
N VAL A 950 -12.20 -36.44 0.34
CA VAL A 950 -11.86 -37.86 0.48
C VAL A 950 -10.36 -38.13 0.54
N THR A 951 -9.54 -37.22 0.02
CA THR A 951 -8.07 -37.27 0.10
C THR A 951 -7.48 -36.42 1.23
N SER A 952 -8.32 -35.95 2.15
CA SER A 952 -7.88 -35.21 3.34
C SER A 952 -7.07 -36.11 4.29
N THR A 953 -6.20 -35.51 5.10
CA THR A 953 -5.40 -36.26 6.10
C THR A 953 -6.27 -36.98 7.14
N SER A 954 -7.43 -36.42 7.49
CA SER A 954 -8.40 -37.07 8.37
C SER A 954 -8.97 -38.33 7.72
N SER A 955 -9.41 -38.24 6.46
CA SER A 955 -9.95 -39.39 5.72
C SER A 955 -8.89 -40.46 5.46
N GLU A 956 -7.65 -40.06 5.14
CA GLU A 956 -6.52 -40.97 4.98
C GLU A 956 -6.24 -41.77 6.26
N THR A 957 -6.35 -41.12 7.43
CA THR A 957 -6.18 -41.75 8.75
C THR A 957 -7.35 -42.68 9.10
N GLU A 958 -8.59 -42.27 8.83
CA GLU A 958 -9.79 -43.07 9.07
C GLU A 958 -9.83 -44.34 8.20
N LEU A 959 -9.36 -44.24 6.96
CA LEU A 959 -9.27 -45.36 6.02
C LEU A 959 -8.04 -46.25 6.27
N GLY A 960 -7.01 -45.73 6.96
CA GLY A 960 -5.75 -46.44 7.20
C GLY A 960 -4.96 -46.74 5.92
N VAL A 961 -5.07 -45.88 4.91
CA VAL A 961 -4.41 -46.04 3.59
C VAL A 961 -3.38 -44.93 3.35
N ASP A 962 -2.40 -45.16 2.47
CA ASP A 962 -1.57 -44.08 1.92
C ASP A 962 -1.88 -43.90 0.42
N PHE A 963 -2.52 -42.77 0.07
CA PHE A 963 -2.91 -42.52 -1.31
C PHE A 963 -1.73 -42.39 -2.29
N SER A 964 -0.54 -42.03 -1.80
CA SER A 964 0.66 -41.92 -2.62
C SER A 964 1.25 -43.28 -2.97
N GLU A 965 1.17 -44.26 -2.06
CA GLU A 965 1.55 -45.65 -2.36
C GLU A 965 0.56 -46.29 -3.35
N ILE A 966 -0.74 -46.04 -3.19
CA ILE A 966 -1.78 -46.48 -4.14
C ILE A 966 -1.49 -45.95 -5.54
N TYR A 967 -1.15 -44.67 -5.66
CA TYR A 967 -0.79 -44.07 -6.94
C TYR A 967 0.46 -44.72 -7.55
N LYS A 968 1.54 -44.89 -6.78
CA LYS A 968 2.78 -45.53 -7.25
C LYS A 968 2.58 -46.96 -7.76
N ASN A 969 1.65 -47.70 -7.16
CA ASN A 969 1.31 -49.07 -7.57
C ASN A 969 0.22 -49.14 -8.65
N SER A 970 -0.25 -47.99 -9.17
CA SER A 970 -1.31 -47.93 -10.17
C SER A 970 -0.78 -48.01 -11.60
N ALA A 971 -1.58 -48.58 -12.51
CA ALA A 971 -1.31 -48.54 -13.96
C ALA A 971 -1.22 -47.10 -14.52
N LEU A 972 -1.80 -46.11 -13.82
CA LEU A 972 -1.70 -44.71 -14.20
C LEU A 972 -0.27 -44.18 -14.00
N TYR A 973 0.38 -44.55 -12.90
CA TYR A 973 1.77 -44.18 -12.63
C TYR A 973 2.75 -44.82 -13.62
N GLU A 974 2.58 -46.11 -13.93
CA GLU A 974 3.42 -46.80 -14.94
C GLU A 974 3.34 -46.10 -16.30
N LYS A 975 2.13 -45.78 -16.77
CA LYS A 975 1.92 -45.05 -18.02
C LYS A 975 2.55 -43.66 -18.01
N ASN A 976 2.45 -42.94 -16.89
CA ASN A 976 3.07 -41.62 -16.75
C ASN A 976 4.61 -41.71 -16.75
N LYS A 977 5.17 -42.77 -16.16
CA LYS A 977 6.61 -43.03 -16.17
C LYS A 977 7.13 -43.33 -17.58
N GLU A 978 6.43 -44.19 -18.33
CA GLU A 978 6.75 -44.44 -19.75
C GLU A 978 6.72 -43.15 -20.58
N LEU A 979 5.70 -42.31 -20.36
CA LEU A 979 5.57 -41.03 -21.05
C LEU A 979 6.71 -40.06 -20.70
N VAL A 980 7.12 -40.04 -19.43
CA VAL A 980 8.26 -39.26 -18.95
C VAL A 980 9.55 -39.74 -19.63
N GLU A 981 9.80 -41.04 -19.71
CA GLU A 981 10.97 -41.61 -20.40
C GLU A 981 10.97 -41.25 -21.90
N GLN A 982 9.82 -41.35 -22.57
CA GLN A 982 9.67 -40.98 -23.99
C GLN A 982 9.96 -39.50 -24.27
N LEU A 983 9.46 -38.59 -23.42
CA LEU A 983 9.59 -37.14 -23.61
C LEU A 983 10.89 -36.56 -23.04
N SER A 984 11.67 -37.37 -22.33
CA SER A 984 13.00 -37.00 -21.83
C SER A 984 14.06 -37.02 -22.93
N ALA A 985 13.84 -37.81 -23.99
CA ALA A 985 14.72 -37.83 -25.16
C ALA A 985 14.33 -36.74 -26.18
N PRO A 986 15.29 -36.04 -26.79
CA PRO A 986 15.02 -35.04 -27.82
C PRO A 986 14.47 -35.71 -29.09
N SER A 987 13.47 -35.07 -29.70
CA SER A 987 12.91 -35.57 -30.97
C SER A 987 13.90 -35.41 -32.13
N PRO A 988 13.89 -36.31 -33.14
CA PRO A 988 14.82 -36.24 -34.27
C PRO A 988 14.73 -34.90 -35.01
N GLY A 989 15.86 -34.18 -35.09
CA GLY A 989 15.94 -32.86 -35.75
C GLY A 989 15.60 -31.66 -34.86
N SER A 990 15.27 -31.87 -33.58
CA SER A 990 15.14 -30.78 -32.60
C SER A 990 16.50 -30.15 -32.28
N LYS A 991 16.51 -28.84 -32.07
CA LYS A 991 17.71 -28.09 -31.65
C LYS A 991 17.63 -27.81 -30.16
N ASP A 992 18.79 -27.84 -29.51
CA ASP A 992 18.92 -27.45 -28.11
C ASP A 992 18.44 -26.00 -27.90
N LEU A 993 17.75 -25.76 -26.79
CA LEU A 993 17.16 -24.47 -26.39
C LEU A 993 18.21 -23.53 -25.80
N HIS A 994 19.38 -23.48 -26.43
CA HIS A 994 20.47 -22.61 -26.03
C HIS A 994 20.33 -21.23 -26.68
N PHE A 995 20.14 -20.20 -25.86
CA PHE A 995 20.12 -18.82 -26.31
C PHE A 995 21.47 -18.15 -26.04
N PRO A 996 22.06 -17.44 -27.01
CA PRO A 996 23.39 -16.82 -26.84
C PRO A 996 23.37 -15.65 -25.85
N THR A 997 22.20 -15.02 -25.66
CA THR A 997 22.02 -13.87 -24.78
C THR A 997 20.93 -14.13 -23.76
N LEU A 998 21.15 -13.62 -22.55
CA LEU A 998 20.17 -13.62 -21.46
C LEU A 998 18.87 -12.89 -21.84
N TYR A 999 19.01 -11.73 -22.50
CA TYR A 999 17.90 -10.87 -22.91
C TYR A 999 17.68 -10.91 -24.42
N SER A 1000 16.44 -10.68 -24.86
CA SER A 1000 16.08 -10.61 -26.29
C SER A 1000 16.59 -9.32 -26.96
N GLN A 1001 16.51 -8.19 -26.25
CA GLN A 1001 16.96 -6.89 -26.76
C GLN A 1001 18.38 -6.53 -26.34
N THR A 1002 19.03 -5.67 -27.14
CA THR A 1002 20.30 -5.06 -26.79
C THR A 1002 20.16 -4.14 -25.58
N GLY A 1003 21.25 -3.92 -24.85
CA GLY A 1003 21.26 -3.06 -23.66
C GLY A 1003 20.73 -1.64 -23.92
N TRP A 1004 21.05 -1.05 -25.07
CA TRP A 1004 20.55 0.26 -25.47
C TRP A 1004 19.05 0.25 -25.81
N GLY A 1005 18.57 -0.83 -26.44
CA GLY A 1005 17.13 -1.04 -26.67
C GLY A 1005 16.37 -1.14 -25.36
N GLN A 1006 16.90 -1.89 -24.39
CA GLN A 1006 16.32 -1.99 -23.04
C GLN A 1006 16.22 -0.62 -22.36
N PHE A 1007 17.31 0.16 -22.38
CA PHE A 1007 17.33 1.51 -21.80
C PHE A 1007 16.27 2.43 -22.43
N LYS A 1008 16.16 2.46 -23.78
CA LYS A 1008 15.16 3.29 -24.48
C LYS A 1008 13.73 2.91 -24.10
N THR A 1009 13.43 1.61 -24.04
CA THR A 1009 12.10 1.12 -23.67
C THR A 1009 11.78 1.43 -22.20
N CYS A 1010 12.73 1.24 -21.28
CA CYS A 1010 12.58 1.63 -19.89
C CYS A 1010 12.36 3.14 -19.76
N LEU A 1011 13.09 3.97 -20.51
CA LEU A 1011 12.94 5.42 -20.50
C LEU A 1011 11.56 5.86 -21.01
N TRP A 1012 11.05 5.21 -22.06
CA TRP A 1012 9.70 5.44 -22.57
C TRP A 1012 8.63 5.16 -21.50
N LYS A 1013 8.73 4.03 -20.80
CA LYS A 1013 7.82 3.70 -19.67
C LYS A 1013 7.93 4.75 -18.57
N GLN A 1014 9.15 5.12 -18.18
CA GLN A 1014 9.37 6.11 -17.11
C GLN A 1014 8.83 7.49 -17.50
N HIS A 1015 8.95 7.89 -18.77
CA HIS A 1015 8.40 9.15 -19.27
C HIS A 1015 6.89 9.26 -19.00
N TRP A 1016 6.11 8.23 -19.38
CA TRP A 1016 4.68 8.22 -19.13
C TRP A 1016 4.33 8.12 -17.64
N SER A 1017 5.07 7.30 -16.88
CA SER A 1017 4.85 7.18 -15.43
C SER A 1017 5.05 8.52 -14.70
N TYR A 1018 6.11 9.26 -15.04
CA TYR A 1018 6.41 10.56 -14.46
C TYR A 1018 5.44 11.65 -14.93
N TRP A 1019 5.13 11.69 -16.23
CA TRP A 1019 4.21 12.67 -16.80
C TRP A 1019 2.79 12.54 -16.22
N ARG A 1020 2.29 11.30 -16.10
CA ARG A 1020 0.97 10.99 -15.54
C ARG A 1020 0.95 10.93 -14.00
N SER A 1021 2.04 11.30 -13.33
CA SER A 1021 2.12 11.43 -11.87
C SER A 1021 2.15 12.89 -11.41
N PRO A 1022 1.05 13.66 -11.55
CA PRO A 1022 1.02 15.06 -11.11
C PRO A 1022 1.23 15.16 -9.60
N SER A 1023 0.79 14.18 -8.81
CA SER A 1023 1.02 14.16 -7.36
C SER A 1023 2.50 14.23 -6.98
N TYR A 1024 3.41 13.76 -7.83
CA TYR A 1024 4.85 13.83 -7.61
C TYR A 1024 5.46 15.11 -8.21
N ASN A 1025 5.37 15.29 -9.53
CA ASN A 1025 6.07 16.37 -10.23
C ASN A 1025 5.45 17.75 -9.98
N LEU A 1026 4.11 17.86 -9.96
CA LEU A 1026 3.44 19.14 -9.69
C LEU A 1026 3.68 19.59 -8.25
N MET A 1027 3.67 18.66 -7.28
CA MET A 1027 3.96 19.00 -5.88
C MET A 1027 5.41 19.46 -5.69
N ARG A 1028 6.38 18.84 -6.39
CA ARG A 1028 7.77 19.33 -6.39
C ARG A 1028 7.88 20.74 -6.95
N LEU A 1029 7.19 21.03 -8.06
CA LEU A 1029 7.17 22.36 -8.66
C LEU A 1029 6.53 23.40 -7.74
N ILE A 1030 5.34 23.12 -7.18
CA ILE A 1030 4.66 24.02 -6.25
C ILE A 1030 5.53 24.31 -5.03
N HIS A 1031 6.14 23.27 -4.45
CA HIS A 1031 7.04 23.44 -3.33
C HIS A 1031 8.23 24.32 -3.70
N MET A 1032 8.89 24.04 -4.83
CA MET A 1032 10.07 24.80 -5.25
C MET A 1032 9.74 26.28 -5.47
N LEU A 1033 8.61 26.57 -6.12
CA LEU A 1033 8.12 27.93 -6.30
C LEU A 1033 7.84 28.60 -4.96
N PHE A 1034 7.10 27.96 -4.06
CA PHE A 1034 6.76 28.54 -2.77
C PHE A 1034 8.01 28.78 -1.89
N THR A 1035 8.94 27.82 -1.85
CA THR A 1035 10.21 27.96 -1.14
C THR A 1035 11.06 29.08 -1.75
N SER A 1036 11.14 29.19 -3.08
CA SER A 1036 11.86 30.28 -3.74
C SER A 1036 11.31 31.66 -3.40
N PHE A 1037 9.98 31.81 -3.29
CA PHE A 1037 9.35 33.05 -2.88
C PHE A 1037 9.58 33.35 -1.40
N ILE A 1038 9.44 32.37 -0.49
CA ILE A 1038 9.71 32.59 0.94
C ILE A 1038 11.13 33.11 1.13
N VAL A 1039 12.12 32.42 0.53
CA VAL A 1039 13.52 32.83 0.66
C VAL A 1039 13.75 34.17 -0.01
N GLY A 1040 13.21 34.39 -1.21
CA GLY A 1040 13.33 35.66 -1.93
C GLY A 1040 12.74 36.85 -1.18
N PHE A 1041 11.58 36.69 -0.52
CA PHE A 1041 10.97 37.75 0.28
C PHE A 1041 11.72 38.00 1.60
N LEU A 1042 12.22 36.94 2.24
CA LEU A 1042 12.93 37.07 3.50
C LEU A 1042 14.28 37.77 3.34
N PHE A 1043 15.00 37.45 2.27
CA PHE A 1043 16.32 38.00 1.94
C PHE A 1043 16.25 39.13 0.91
N TRP A 1044 15.12 39.83 0.83
CA TRP A 1044 14.88 40.88 -0.16
C TRP A 1044 16.00 41.92 -0.17
N ASP A 1045 16.65 42.08 -1.32
CA ASP A 1045 17.76 43.00 -1.58
C ASP A 1045 18.99 42.89 -0.66
N GLN A 1046 19.12 41.79 0.09
CA GLN A 1046 20.24 41.59 1.02
C GLN A 1046 21.58 41.36 0.30
N GLY A 1047 21.56 40.91 -0.95
CA GLY A 1047 22.76 40.71 -1.78
C GLY A 1047 23.57 42.00 -2.01
N LYS A 1048 22.96 43.17 -1.83
CA LYS A 1048 23.64 44.47 -1.96
C LYS A 1048 24.22 45.00 -0.64
N ASN A 1049 23.79 44.48 0.50
CA ASN A 1049 24.14 44.96 1.84
C ASN A 1049 25.48 44.40 2.34
N ILE A 1050 26.58 44.72 1.64
CA ILE A 1050 27.92 44.19 1.90
C ILE A 1050 28.81 45.27 2.56
N TYR A 1051 28.42 45.75 3.74
CA TYR A 1051 29.16 46.79 4.47
C TYR A 1051 30.01 46.21 5.61
N ASN A 1052 29.45 45.23 6.33
CA ASN A 1052 30.05 44.59 7.51
C ASN A 1052 30.02 43.06 7.38
N GLU A 1053 30.75 42.35 8.24
CA GLU A 1053 30.76 40.87 8.29
C GLU A 1053 29.36 40.25 8.32
N GLN A 1054 28.42 40.88 9.03
CA GLN A 1054 27.04 40.41 9.19
C GLN A 1054 26.28 40.34 7.87
N GLY A 1055 26.53 41.27 6.94
CA GLY A 1055 25.92 41.25 5.61
C GLY A 1055 26.36 40.04 4.80
N ILE A 1056 27.65 39.70 4.84
CA ILE A 1056 28.19 38.49 4.18
C ILE A 1056 27.64 37.22 4.85
N PHE A 1057 27.52 37.19 6.17
CA PHE A 1057 26.91 36.05 6.87
C PHE A 1057 25.43 35.88 6.50
N SER A 1058 24.65 36.96 6.35
CA SER A 1058 23.26 36.88 5.88
C SER A 1058 23.16 36.40 4.42
N ILE A 1059 24.07 36.82 3.54
CA ILE A 1059 24.15 36.32 2.16
C ILE A 1059 24.49 34.82 2.16
N LEU A 1060 25.49 34.41 2.93
CA LEU A 1060 25.85 33.00 3.04
C LEU A 1060 24.71 32.17 3.63
N ALA A 1061 23.99 32.71 4.61
CA ALA A 1061 22.83 32.07 5.21
C ALA A 1061 21.68 31.88 4.21
N SER A 1062 21.49 32.83 3.27
CA SER A 1062 20.54 32.68 2.16
C SER A 1062 20.92 31.51 1.26
N MET A 1063 22.18 31.42 0.83
CA MET A 1063 22.71 30.35 -0.03
C MET A 1063 22.65 28.98 0.66
N PHE A 1064 22.98 28.94 1.95
CA PHE A 1064 22.89 27.75 2.79
C PHE A 1064 21.44 27.25 2.90
N SER A 1065 20.51 28.17 3.17
CA SER A 1065 19.09 27.85 3.24
C SER A 1065 18.55 27.33 1.91
N CYS A 1066 18.87 28.00 0.79
CA CYS A 1066 18.51 27.54 -0.55
C CYS A 1066 19.01 26.10 -0.81
N THR A 1067 20.27 25.83 -0.48
CA THR A 1067 20.93 24.54 -0.71
C THR A 1067 20.31 23.42 0.11
N ILE A 1068 20.26 23.58 1.44
CA ILE A 1068 19.83 22.52 2.34
C ILE A 1068 18.35 22.24 2.19
N PHE A 1069 17.49 23.26 2.19
CA PHE A 1069 16.05 23.03 2.20
C PHE A 1069 15.50 22.49 0.89
N SER A 1070 15.95 23.05 -0.25
CA SER A 1070 15.53 22.57 -1.57
C SER A 1070 16.09 21.17 -1.87
N GLY A 1071 17.32 20.91 -1.42
CA GLY A 1071 17.95 19.59 -1.50
C GLY A 1071 17.21 18.53 -0.68
N ILE A 1072 16.93 18.83 0.60
CA ILE A 1072 16.22 17.93 1.51
C ILE A 1072 14.84 17.56 0.94
N GLN A 1073 14.10 18.53 0.40
CA GLN A 1073 12.78 18.25 -0.15
C GLN A 1073 12.85 17.36 -1.39
N THR A 1074 13.76 17.64 -2.33
CA THR A 1074 13.84 16.84 -3.57
C THR A 1074 14.21 15.39 -3.29
N SER A 1075 15.14 15.16 -2.36
CA SER A 1075 15.46 13.81 -1.88
C SER A 1075 14.26 13.16 -1.16
N SER A 1076 13.56 13.86 -0.25
CA SER A 1076 12.42 13.26 0.48
C SER A 1076 11.22 12.95 -0.41
N ALA A 1077 10.99 13.74 -1.47
CA ALA A 1077 9.90 13.53 -2.41
C ALA A 1077 10.09 12.28 -3.27
N VAL A 1078 11.34 11.92 -3.63
CA VAL A 1078 11.63 10.80 -4.55
C VAL A 1078 11.50 9.43 -3.88
N LEU A 1079 11.74 9.32 -2.56
CA LEU A 1079 11.66 8.05 -1.82
C LEU A 1079 10.35 7.24 -2.08
N PRO A 1080 9.14 7.82 -1.90
CA PRO A 1080 7.90 7.05 -2.10
C PRO A 1080 7.64 6.68 -3.57
N GLN A 1081 8.16 7.46 -4.53
CA GLN A 1081 8.01 7.17 -5.97
C GLN A 1081 8.87 5.97 -6.37
N VAL A 1082 10.15 5.96 -5.97
CA VAL A 1082 11.07 4.84 -6.24
C VAL A 1082 10.63 3.60 -5.48
N GLY A 1083 10.13 3.74 -4.25
CA GLY A 1083 9.63 2.62 -3.46
C GLY A 1083 8.51 1.83 -4.15
N LYS A 1084 7.59 2.52 -4.84
CA LYS A 1084 6.50 1.90 -5.63
C LYS A 1084 7.00 1.21 -6.89
N GLU A 1085 7.88 1.87 -7.65
CA GLU A 1085 8.42 1.27 -8.88
C GLU A 1085 9.41 0.13 -8.59
N ARG A 1086 10.01 0.06 -7.39
CA ARG A 1086 10.90 -1.03 -6.97
C ARG A 1086 10.18 -2.39 -6.92
N THR A 1087 8.93 -2.44 -6.47
CA THR A 1087 8.17 -3.71 -6.41
C THR A 1087 7.85 -4.21 -7.81
N VAL A 1088 7.51 -3.30 -8.73
CA VAL A 1088 7.34 -3.59 -10.16
C VAL A 1088 8.66 -4.06 -10.79
N PHE A 1089 9.77 -3.37 -10.50
CA PHE A 1089 11.11 -3.73 -10.98
C PHE A 1089 11.49 -5.15 -10.60
N TYR A 1090 11.24 -5.59 -9.36
CA TYR A 1090 11.53 -6.97 -8.95
C TYR A 1090 10.77 -7.98 -9.81
N ARG A 1091 9.47 -7.78 -10.04
CA ARG A 1091 8.67 -8.64 -10.92
C ARG A 1091 9.23 -8.69 -12.34
N GLU A 1092 9.45 -7.53 -12.96
CA GLU A 1092 9.93 -7.41 -14.35
C GLU A 1092 11.34 -8.02 -14.52
N ARG A 1093 12.19 -7.89 -13.50
CA ARG A 1093 13.51 -8.53 -13.46
C ARG A 1093 13.41 -10.05 -13.38
N PHE A 1094 12.49 -10.59 -12.57
CA PHE A 1094 12.26 -12.04 -12.51
C PHE A 1094 11.71 -12.60 -13.82
N SER A 1095 10.86 -11.84 -14.55
CA SER A 1095 10.39 -12.22 -15.90
C SER A 1095 11.46 -12.05 -17.00
N GLY A 1096 12.69 -11.64 -16.66
CA GLY A 1096 13.80 -11.53 -17.62
C GLY A 1096 13.62 -10.41 -18.65
N MET A 1097 12.90 -9.33 -18.33
CA MET A 1097 12.58 -8.27 -19.29
C MET A 1097 13.78 -7.40 -19.65
N TYR A 1098 14.61 -7.03 -18.66
CA TYR A 1098 15.76 -6.15 -18.86
C TYR A 1098 16.82 -6.32 -17.76
N ALA A 1099 18.02 -5.79 -18.01
CA ALA A 1099 19.09 -5.70 -17.02
C ALA A 1099 18.86 -4.58 -16.00
N ALA A 1100 19.31 -4.77 -14.76
CA ALA A 1100 19.14 -3.79 -13.69
C ALA A 1100 19.75 -2.40 -14.01
N TRP A 1101 20.85 -2.36 -14.77
CA TRP A 1101 21.48 -1.11 -15.17
C TRP A 1101 20.62 -0.31 -16.16
N ALA A 1102 19.86 -0.98 -17.05
CA ALA A 1102 19.03 -0.30 -18.06
C ALA A 1102 17.85 0.43 -17.39
N TYR A 1103 17.20 -0.22 -16.43
CA TYR A 1103 16.16 0.38 -15.59
C TYR A 1103 16.69 1.56 -14.77
N SER A 1104 17.79 1.35 -14.04
CA SER A 1104 18.36 2.39 -13.17
C SER A 1104 18.86 3.59 -13.97
N ALA A 1105 19.50 3.38 -15.11
CA ALA A 1105 19.91 4.46 -16.02
C ALA A 1105 18.68 5.24 -16.55
N ALA A 1106 17.61 4.55 -16.93
CA ALA A 1106 16.37 5.21 -17.39
C ALA A 1106 15.74 6.06 -16.28
N GLN A 1107 15.72 5.54 -15.05
CA GLN A 1107 15.18 6.23 -13.88
C GLN A 1107 16.03 7.45 -13.46
N VAL A 1108 17.35 7.37 -13.59
CA VAL A 1108 18.26 8.50 -13.36
C VAL A 1108 18.07 9.57 -14.44
N THR A 1109 17.95 9.14 -15.70
CA THR A 1109 17.84 10.05 -16.86
C THR A 1109 16.53 10.83 -16.87
N ILE A 1110 15.41 10.20 -16.50
CA ILE A 1110 14.10 10.86 -16.52
C ILE A 1110 13.99 12.01 -15.51
N GLU A 1111 14.79 12.02 -14.44
CA GLU A 1111 14.82 13.12 -13.48
C GLU A 1111 15.43 14.41 -14.05
N VAL A 1112 16.38 14.30 -14.99
CA VAL A 1112 17.18 15.44 -15.46
C VAL A 1112 16.32 16.58 -16.04
N PRO A 1113 15.35 16.34 -16.94
CA PRO A 1113 14.49 17.41 -17.44
C PRO A 1113 13.69 18.12 -16.35
N TYR A 1114 13.15 17.38 -15.38
CA TYR A 1114 12.39 17.98 -14.28
C TYR A 1114 13.29 18.79 -13.35
N LEU A 1115 14.49 18.29 -13.04
CA LEU A 1115 15.48 19.01 -12.22
C LEU A 1115 15.98 20.29 -12.91
N LEU A 1116 16.14 20.28 -14.23
CA LEU A 1116 16.47 21.48 -15.01
C LEU A 1116 15.37 22.54 -14.89
N VAL A 1117 14.09 22.15 -15.04
CA VAL A 1117 12.97 23.08 -14.89
C VAL A 1117 12.88 23.63 -13.46
N LEU A 1118 13.06 22.78 -12.44
CA LEU A 1118 13.02 23.19 -11.03
C LEU A 1118 14.17 24.15 -10.68
N SER A 1119 15.40 23.85 -11.10
CA SER A 1119 16.57 24.72 -10.85
C SER A 1119 16.47 26.05 -11.60
N LEU A 1120 15.92 26.05 -12.82
CA LEU A 1120 15.69 27.26 -13.59
C LEU A 1120 14.63 28.15 -12.91
N ALA A 1121 13.48 27.59 -12.57
CA ALA A 1121 12.41 28.31 -11.88
C ALA A 1121 12.89 28.91 -10.55
N PHE A 1122 13.64 28.13 -9.76
CA PHE A 1122 14.22 28.61 -8.51
C PHE A 1122 15.20 29.76 -8.71
N THR A 1123 16.07 29.66 -9.72
CA THR A 1123 17.08 30.69 -10.03
C THR A 1123 16.44 31.98 -10.51
N VAL A 1124 15.46 31.90 -11.42
CA VAL A 1124 14.74 33.05 -11.97
C VAL A 1124 14.03 33.87 -10.89
N ILE A 1125 13.59 33.24 -9.80
CA ILE A 1125 12.91 33.90 -8.69
C ILE A 1125 13.92 34.41 -7.65
N THR A 1126 14.77 33.52 -7.13
CA THR A 1126 15.65 33.86 -6.00
C THR A 1126 16.75 34.84 -6.36
N TYR A 1127 17.36 34.71 -7.53
CA TYR A 1127 18.49 35.55 -7.94
C TYR A 1127 18.15 37.05 -7.98
N PRO A 1128 17.07 37.50 -8.68
CA PRO A 1128 16.68 38.91 -8.68
C PRO A 1128 16.15 39.40 -7.33
N MET A 1129 15.35 38.58 -6.62
CA MET A 1129 14.73 39.01 -5.35
C MET A 1129 15.75 39.23 -4.23
N ILE A 1130 16.75 38.35 -4.12
CA ILE A 1130 17.83 38.50 -3.13
C ILE A 1130 18.77 39.66 -3.51
N GLY A 1131 18.86 39.99 -4.80
CA GLY A 1131 19.68 41.10 -5.29
C GLY A 1131 21.16 40.73 -5.46
N TYR A 1132 21.45 39.53 -5.97
CA TYR A 1132 22.82 39.12 -6.32
C TYR A 1132 23.40 39.94 -7.49
N LEU A 1133 24.71 39.84 -7.69
CA LEU A 1133 25.46 40.65 -8.66
C LEU A 1133 25.20 40.24 -10.11
N TRP A 1134 24.45 41.06 -10.85
CA TRP A 1134 24.08 40.82 -12.25
C TRP A 1134 25.28 40.73 -13.20
N SER A 1135 25.61 39.49 -13.60
CA SER A 1135 26.52 39.16 -14.70
C SER A 1135 26.13 37.80 -15.27
N ALA A 1136 26.18 37.62 -16.60
CA ALA A 1136 25.80 36.37 -17.25
C ALA A 1136 26.58 35.17 -16.69
N ASN A 1137 27.89 35.33 -16.46
CA ASN A 1137 28.73 34.29 -15.86
C ASN A 1137 28.28 33.95 -14.43
N LYS A 1138 27.99 34.97 -13.61
CA LYS A 1138 27.58 34.80 -12.20
C LYS A 1138 26.21 34.13 -12.06
N VAL A 1139 25.27 34.43 -12.96
CA VAL A 1139 23.96 33.78 -13.03
C VAL A 1139 24.10 32.32 -13.43
N LEU A 1140 24.90 32.01 -14.47
CA LEU A 1140 25.13 30.64 -14.92
C LEU A 1140 25.78 29.77 -13.84
N TRP A 1141 26.72 30.31 -13.07
CA TRP A 1141 27.32 29.61 -11.94
C TRP A 1141 26.31 29.27 -10.84
N TYR A 1142 25.43 30.20 -10.50
CA TYR A 1142 24.38 29.97 -9.52
C TYR A 1142 23.40 28.89 -10.01
N PHE A 1143 22.94 28.98 -11.27
CA PHE A 1143 22.09 27.98 -11.89
C PHE A 1143 22.76 26.59 -11.92
N TYR A 1144 24.01 26.50 -12.40
CA TYR A 1144 24.77 25.25 -12.48
C TYR A 1144 24.92 24.59 -11.10
N THR A 1145 25.30 25.38 -10.10
CA THR A 1145 25.48 24.91 -8.72
C THR A 1145 24.16 24.43 -8.13
N MET A 1146 23.06 25.13 -8.39
CA MET A 1146 21.72 24.74 -7.95
C MET A 1146 21.23 23.47 -8.64
N PHE A 1147 21.45 23.33 -9.95
CA PHE A 1147 21.12 22.13 -10.72
C PHE A 1147 21.86 20.89 -10.19
N CYS A 1148 23.19 20.98 -10.02
CA CYS A 1148 23.99 19.89 -9.47
C CYS A 1148 23.53 19.52 -8.05
N THR A 1149 23.17 20.53 -7.26
CA THR A 1149 22.64 20.36 -5.90
C THR A 1149 21.36 19.52 -5.88
N LEU A 1150 20.36 19.92 -6.66
CA LEU A 1150 19.10 19.17 -6.74
C LEU A 1150 19.33 17.76 -7.30
N ALA A 1151 20.27 17.58 -8.23
CA ALA A 1151 20.59 16.29 -8.82
C ALA A 1151 21.22 15.32 -7.80
N TYR A 1152 22.27 15.73 -7.07
CA TYR A 1152 22.91 14.82 -6.11
C TYR A 1152 21.98 14.46 -4.95
N PHE A 1153 21.15 15.39 -4.47
CA PHE A 1153 20.16 15.08 -3.43
C PHE A 1153 19.10 14.11 -3.94
N THR A 1154 18.59 14.30 -5.16
CA THR A 1154 17.59 13.38 -5.74
C THR A 1154 18.17 11.97 -5.89
N TYR A 1155 19.37 11.83 -6.44
CA TYR A 1155 20.00 10.50 -6.62
C TYR A 1155 20.43 9.85 -5.30
N GLN A 1156 20.81 10.64 -4.30
CA GLN A 1156 20.99 10.13 -2.95
C GLN A 1156 19.69 9.55 -2.39
N GLY A 1157 18.55 10.22 -2.56
CA GLY A 1157 17.24 9.70 -2.18
C GLY A 1157 16.92 8.36 -2.85
N MET A 1158 17.24 8.22 -4.14
CA MET A 1158 17.11 6.95 -4.87
C MET A 1158 18.02 5.85 -4.30
N LEU A 1159 19.28 6.18 -4.02
CA LEU A 1159 20.25 5.27 -3.40
C LEU A 1159 19.73 4.75 -2.05
N LEU A 1160 19.18 5.63 -1.20
CA LEU A 1160 18.68 5.24 0.12
C LEU A 1160 17.55 4.20 0.05
N VAL A 1161 16.62 4.32 -0.91
CA VAL A 1161 15.58 3.31 -1.15
C VAL A 1161 16.16 1.98 -1.64
N SER A 1162 17.25 2.02 -2.40
CA SER A 1162 17.91 0.80 -2.91
C SER A 1162 18.70 0.02 -1.85
N VAL A 1163 19.15 0.67 -0.77
CA VAL A 1163 19.93 0.04 0.31
C VAL A 1163 19.12 -0.32 1.54
N THR A 1164 17.84 0.07 1.60
CA THR A 1164 16.97 -0.17 2.76
C THR A 1164 15.74 -1.01 2.40
N PRO A 1165 15.26 -1.86 3.34
CA PRO A 1165 14.11 -2.72 3.06
C PRO A 1165 12.79 -1.94 3.05
N SER A 1166 12.66 -0.91 3.88
CA SER A 1166 11.40 -0.17 4.07
C SER A 1166 11.59 1.34 3.99
N PHE A 1167 10.51 2.04 3.59
CA PHE A 1167 10.49 3.49 3.50
C PHE A 1167 10.85 4.20 4.83
N PRO A 1168 10.33 3.81 6.00
CA PRO A 1168 10.69 4.49 7.26
C PRO A 1168 12.18 4.40 7.59
N ILE A 1169 12.84 3.28 7.29
CA ILE A 1169 14.28 3.11 7.52
C ILE A 1169 15.08 3.98 6.54
N ALA A 1170 14.67 4.08 5.27
CA ALA A 1170 15.25 5.03 4.33
C ALA A 1170 15.16 6.47 4.85
N ALA A 1171 14.01 6.89 5.37
CA ALA A 1171 13.81 8.26 5.87
C ALA A 1171 14.66 8.58 7.11
N ILE A 1172 14.91 7.60 7.99
CA ILE A 1172 15.79 7.74 9.16
C ILE A 1172 17.26 7.80 8.71
N LEU A 1173 17.69 6.89 7.83
CA LEU A 1173 19.06 6.96 7.29
C LEU A 1173 19.30 8.28 6.53
N GLN A 1174 18.28 8.83 5.89
CA GLN A 1174 18.31 10.12 5.21
C GLN A 1174 18.57 11.29 6.17
N SER A 1175 17.95 11.32 7.36
CA SER A 1175 18.21 12.38 8.36
C SER A 1175 19.66 12.38 8.82
N MET A 1176 20.28 11.21 8.93
CA MET A 1176 21.70 11.09 9.30
C MET A 1176 22.61 11.78 8.28
N PHE A 1177 22.37 11.56 6.99
CA PHE A 1177 23.15 12.24 5.95
C PHE A 1177 22.90 13.75 5.95
N TYR A 1178 21.67 14.19 6.18
CA TYR A 1178 21.37 15.62 6.27
C TYR A 1178 22.06 16.30 7.43
N ALA A 1179 22.10 15.66 8.60
CA ALA A 1179 22.82 16.14 9.77
C ALA A 1179 24.31 16.36 9.43
N MET A 1180 24.94 15.34 8.85
CA MET A 1180 26.35 15.39 8.45
C MET A 1180 26.62 16.45 7.37
N TYR A 1181 25.76 16.55 6.35
CA TYR A 1181 25.91 17.54 5.29
C TYR A 1181 25.70 18.96 5.79
N ASN A 1182 24.82 19.16 6.77
CA ASN A 1182 24.60 20.45 7.40
C ASN A 1182 25.82 20.87 8.24
N LEU A 1183 26.31 19.98 9.12
CA LEU A 1183 27.45 20.25 10.00
C LEU A 1183 28.72 20.64 9.23
N PHE A 1184 29.00 19.92 8.13
CA PHE A 1184 30.21 20.10 7.33
C PHE A 1184 30.03 20.98 6.10
N ALA A 1185 28.89 21.68 5.95
CA ALA A 1185 28.65 22.59 4.81
C ALA A 1185 29.59 23.80 4.77
N GLY A 1186 30.26 24.14 5.88
CA GLY A 1186 31.09 25.35 5.98
C GLY A 1186 30.34 26.61 6.43
N PHE A 1187 29.05 26.49 6.78
CA PHE A 1187 28.22 27.59 7.30
C PHE A 1187 28.30 27.70 8.84
N LEU A 1188 28.07 26.59 9.56
CA LEU A 1188 28.10 26.57 11.04
C LEU A 1188 29.52 26.68 11.60
N ILE A 1189 30.46 25.99 10.95
CA ILE A 1189 31.89 26.06 11.24
C ILE A 1189 32.64 26.22 9.91
N PRO A 1190 33.47 27.26 9.74
CA PRO A 1190 34.20 27.46 8.50
C PRO A 1190 35.36 26.46 8.38
N LYS A 1191 35.77 26.17 7.14
CA LYS A 1191 36.80 25.15 6.82
C LYS A 1191 38.07 25.24 7.68
N PRO A 1192 38.68 26.41 7.93
CA PRO A 1192 39.93 26.49 8.69
C PRO A 1192 39.79 26.09 10.16
N GLN A 1193 38.57 26.13 10.70
CA GLN A 1193 38.27 25.85 12.11
C GLN A 1193 37.82 24.41 12.34
N ILE A 1194 37.58 23.64 11.27
CA ILE A 1194 37.25 22.22 11.40
C ILE A 1194 38.48 21.48 11.95
N PRO A 1195 38.33 20.65 12.99
CA PRO A 1195 39.45 19.88 13.51
C PRO A 1195 40.15 19.03 12.44
N LYS A 1196 41.48 18.91 12.53
CA LYS A 1196 42.30 18.20 11.53
C LYS A 1196 41.85 16.76 11.26
N TRP A 1197 41.28 16.07 12.26
CA TRP A 1197 40.77 14.70 12.11
C TRP A 1197 39.41 14.61 11.39
N TRP A 1198 38.67 15.71 11.21
CA TRP A 1198 37.39 15.75 10.51
C TRP A 1198 37.44 16.45 9.15
N ILE A 1199 38.57 17.08 8.80
CA ILE A 1199 38.69 17.84 7.55
C ILE A 1199 38.49 17.00 6.28
N TRP A 1200 38.76 15.69 6.33
CA TRP A 1200 38.49 14.78 5.22
C TRP A 1200 37.00 14.69 4.88
N PHE A 1201 36.11 14.77 5.89
CA PHE A 1201 34.67 14.70 5.69
C PHE A 1201 34.13 16.00 5.07
N TYR A 1202 34.74 17.14 5.38
CA TYR A 1202 34.45 18.40 4.70
C TYR A 1202 34.63 18.26 3.18
N TYR A 1203 35.72 17.65 2.72
CA TYR A 1203 35.94 17.40 1.28
C TYR A 1203 35.04 16.31 0.70
N LEU A 1204 34.60 15.36 1.52
CA LEU A 1204 33.65 14.32 1.11
C LEU A 1204 32.20 14.86 0.99
N SER A 1205 31.86 15.92 1.72
CA SER A 1205 30.50 16.46 1.78
C SER A 1205 30.15 17.28 0.53
N PRO A 1206 29.06 16.95 -0.21
CA PRO A 1206 28.70 17.68 -1.43
C PRO A 1206 28.25 19.13 -1.15
N THR A 1207 27.63 19.37 0.02
CA THR A 1207 27.15 20.70 0.41
C THR A 1207 28.29 21.69 0.62
N SER A 1208 29.48 21.25 1.06
CA SER A 1208 30.64 22.13 1.23
C SER A 1208 31.11 22.72 -0.11
N TRP A 1209 31.12 21.89 -1.15
CA TRP A 1209 31.42 22.30 -2.52
C TRP A 1209 30.34 23.22 -3.09
N THR A 1210 29.06 22.95 -2.79
CA THR A 1210 27.95 23.83 -3.16
C THR A 1210 28.11 25.22 -2.53
N MET A 1211 28.40 25.30 -1.24
CA MET A 1211 28.60 26.56 -0.53
C MET A 1211 29.80 27.34 -1.08
N ASN A 1212 30.91 26.66 -1.37
CA ASN A 1212 32.06 27.27 -2.04
C ASN A 1212 31.66 27.80 -3.42
N GLY A 1213 31.02 26.99 -4.26
CA GLY A 1213 30.58 27.38 -5.60
C GLY A 1213 29.64 28.59 -5.60
N MET A 1214 28.65 28.62 -4.69
CA MET A 1214 27.71 29.74 -4.59
C MET A 1214 28.38 31.02 -4.09
N LEU A 1215 29.11 30.99 -2.97
CA LEU A 1215 29.68 32.22 -2.40
C LEU A 1215 30.86 32.75 -3.21
N ASN A 1216 31.79 31.87 -3.60
CA ASN A 1216 33.04 32.24 -4.27
C ASN A 1216 32.80 32.73 -5.70
N SER A 1217 31.82 32.18 -6.43
CA SER A 1217 31.47 32.67 -7.79
C SER A 1217 30.86 34.08 -7.77
N GLN A 1218 30.18 34.46 -6.69
CA GLN A 1218 29.56 35.79 -6.58
C GLN A 1218 30.52 36.84 -6.03
N TYR A 1219 31.29 36.51 -4.99
CA TYR A 1219 32.04 37.50 -4.19
C TYR A 1219 33.55 37.24 -4.10
N GLY A 1220 34.05 36.10 -4.58
CA GLY A 1220 35.48 35.75 -4.49
C GLY A 1220 36.40 36.59 -5.37
N ASP A 1221 35.86 37.31 -6.35
CA ASP A 1221 36.57 38.26 -7.24
C ASP A 1221 36.33 39.74 -6.87
N LEU A 1222 35.61 40.02 -5.77
CA LEU A 1222 35.20 41.38 -5.43
C LEU A 1222 36.24 42.10 -4.57
N GLY A 1223 36.85 43.15 -5.13
CA GLY A 1223 37.84 43.99 -4.44
C GLY A 1223 37.29 45.11 -3.54
N LYS A 1224 36.01 45.06 -3.16
CA LYS A 1224 35.37 46.10 -2.31
C LYS A 1224 35.83 45.96 -0.85
N GLU A 1225 36.11 47.07 -0.16
CA GLU A 1225 36.47 47.07 1.27
C GLU A 1225 35.24 47.02 2.19
N ILE A 1226 35.38 46.29 3.30
CA ILE A 1226 34.36 46.08 4.33
C ILE A 1226 34.99 46.09 5.73
N SER A 1227 34.19 46.47 6.74
CA SER A 1227 34.58 46.35 8.15
C SER A 1227 34.36 44.91 8.63
N VAL A 1228 35.40 44.26 9.10
CA VAL A 1228 35.41 42.88 9.59
C VAL A 1228 36.04 42.82 10.98
N PHE A 1229 35.26 42.54 12.02
CA PHE A 1229 35.72 42.45 13.41
C PHE A 1229 36.54 43.67 13.87
N GLY A 1230 36.23 44.86 13.35
CA GLY A 1230 36.94 46.11 13.64
C GLY A 1230 38.10 46.46 12.69
N GLU A 1231 38.42 45.62 11.70
CA GLU A 1231 39.48 45.85 10.69
C GLU A 1231 38.91 46.04 9.27
N SER A 1232 39.49 46.91 8.44
CA SER A 1232 39.12 47.03 7.02
C SER A 1232 39.80 45.94 6.18
N LYS A 1233 39.03 45.12 5.48
CA LYS A 1233 39.51 44.06 4.56
C LYS A 1233 38.71 44.05 3.27
N THR A 1234 39.31 43.57 2.18
CA THR A 1234 38.54 43.33 0.94
C THR A 1234 37.64 42.11 1.09
N VAL A 1235 36.48 42.11 0.42
CA VAL A 1235 35.54 40.97 0.42
C VAL A 1235 36.24 39.69 -0.04
N ALA A 1236 37.03 39.74 -1.12
CA ALA A 1236 37.81 38.61 -1.60
C ALA A 1236 38.82 38.08 -0.56
N ALA A 1237 39.52 38.96 0.17
CA ALA A 1237 40.43 38.55 1.23
C ALA A 1237 39.68 37.92 2.40
N PHE A 1238 38.53 38.48 2.81
CA PHE A 1238 37.71 37.90 3.87
C PHE A 1238 37.18 36.50 3.50
N VAL A 1239 36.65 36.34 2.29
CA VAL A 1239 36.14 35.05 1.79
C VAL A 1239 37.25 33.99 1.78
N ARG A 1240 38.47 34.38 1.41
CA ARG A 1240 39.63 33.49 1.40
C ARG A 1240 40.12 33.16 2.81
N ASP A 1241 40.28 34.15 3.67
CA ASP A 1241 40.96 33.98 4.95
C ASP A 1241 40.03 33.37 6.02
N PHE A 1242 38.73 33.72 6.00
CA PHE A 1242 37.75 33.19 6.96
C PHE A 1242 37.16 31.84 6.51
N PHE A 1243 36.69 31.73 5.26
CA PHE A 1243 36.05 30.49 4.76
C PHE A 1243 37.02 29.51 4.08
N GLY A 1244 38.22 29.97 3.70
CA GLY A 1244 39.18 29.13 2.98
C GLY A 1244 38.84 28.94 1.49
N PHE A 1245 37.98 29.77 0.91
CA PHE A 1245 37.55 29.67 -0.49
C PHE A 1245 38.51 30.45 -1.40
N LYS A 1246 39.09 29.77 -2.38
CA LYS A 1246 40.01 30.39 -3.36
C LYS A 1246 39.33 30.49 -4.71
N TYR A 1247 39.30 31.68 -5.30
CA TYR A 1247 38.65 31.91 -6.60
C TYR A 1247 39.24 31.04 -7.72
N ASN A 1248 40.56 30.81 -7.71
CA ASN A 1248 41.25 29.96 -8.70
C ASN A 1248 40.83 28.48 -8.64
N GLU A 1249 40.19 28.03 -7.56
CA GLU A 1249 39.73 26.65 -7.39
C GLU A 1249 38.30 26.44 -7.95
N LEU A 1250 37.63 27.46 -8.50
CA LEU A 1250 36.27 27.33 -9.08
C LEU A 1250 36.13 26.22 -10.14
N PRO A 1251 37.08 26.00 -11.07
CA PRO A 1251 36.99 24.88 -12.01
C PRO A 1251 36.97 23.51 -11.32
N LEU A 1252 37.74 23.36 -10.23
CA LEU A 1252 37.73 22.13 -9.42
C LEU A 1252 36.37 21.94 -8.75
N VAL A 1253 35.77 23.01 -8.22
CA VAL A 1253 34.42 22.98 -7.64
C VAL A 1253 33.40 22.50 -8.67
N ALA A 1254 33.47 22.97 -9.93
CA ALA A 1254 32.57 22.52 -10.99
C ALA A 1254 32.68 21.02 -11.24
N VAL A 1255 33.89 20.48 -11.35
CA VAL A 1255 34.13 19.04 -11.58
C VAL A 1255 33.59 18.22 -10.41
N MET A 1256 33.86 18.64 -9.17
CA MET A 1256 33.39 17.92 -7.98
C MET A 1256 31.86 17.91 -7.88
N LEU A 1257 31.19 19.04 -8.13
CA LEU A 1257 29.72 19.13 -8.13
C LEU A 1257 29.06 18.22 -9.17
N LEU A 1258 29.70 18.00 -10.32
CA LEU A 1258 29.20 17.07 -11.35
C LEU A 1258 29.46 15.60 -10.97
N LEU A 1259 30.54 15.32 -10.25
CA LEU A 1259 30.93 13.96 -9.87
C LEU A 1259 29.95 13.33 -8.87
N TYR A 1260 29.42 14.10 -7.93
CA TYR A 1260 28.49 13.57 -6.90
C TYR A 1260 27.21 12.96 -7.47
N PRO A 1261 26.45 13.64 -8.36
CA PRO A 1261 25.29 13.04 -9.02
C PRO A 1261 25.66 11.73 -9.75
N ILE A 1262 26.78 11.70 -10.46
CA ILE A 1262 27.24 10.52 -11.21
C ILE A 1262 27.56 9.36 -10.24
N LEU A 1263 28.25 9.64 -9.13
CA LEU A 1263 28.58 8.66 -8.11
C LEU A 1263 27.32 8.07 -7.47
N PHE A 1264 26.36 8.90 -7.05
CA PHE A 1264 25.12 8.40 -6.45
C PHE A 1264 24.25 7.64 -7.44
N ALA A 1265 24.20 8.06 -8.70
CA ALA A 1265 23.52 7.32 -9.76
C ALA A 1265 24.15 5.93 -9.99
N PHE A 1266 25.48 5.84 -9.99
CA PHE A 1266 26.20 4.57 -10.11
C PHE A 1266 25.94 3.67 -8.90
N LEU A 1267 26.03 4.20 -7.68
CA LEU A 1267 25.76 3.44 -6.45
C LEU A 1267 24.30 2.96 -6.41
N PHE A 1268 23.35 3.79 -6.83
CA PHE A 1268 21.95 3.40 -6.95
C PHE A 1268 21.79 2.21 -7.92
N ALA A 1269 22.37 2.31 -9.12
CA ALA A 1269 22.34 1.24 -10.12
C ALA A 1269 22.97 -0.07 -9.61
N TYR A 1270 24.08 0.03 -8.87
CA TYR A 1270 24.74 -1.12 -8.26
C TYR A 1270 23.88 -1.76 -7.16
N CYS A 1271 23.38 -0.96 -6.21
CA CYS A 1271 22.62 -1.43 -5.05
C CYS A 1271 21.28 -2.03 -5.47
N ILE A 1272 20.51 -1.38 -6.35
CA ILE A 1272 19.23 -1.93 -6.84
C ILE A 1272 19.42 -3.23 -7.65
N GLY A 1273 20.58 -3.38 -8.30
CA GLY A 1273 20.97 -4.58 -9.03
C GLY A 1273 21.41 -5.73 -8.12
N LYS A 1274 22.05 -5.47 -6.97
CA LYS A 1274 22.64 -6.50 -6.12
C LYS A 1274 21.81 -6.84 -4.87
N LEU A 1275 21.15 -5.85 -4.27
CA LEU A 1275 20.35 -6.04 -3.07
C LEU A 1275 18.93 -6.45 -3.47
N ASN A 1276 18.45 -7.57 -2.92
CA ASN A 1276 17.07 -8.00 -3.07
C ASN A 1276 16.45 -8.14 -1.68
N PHE A 1277 15.49 -7.27 -1.38
CA PHE A 1277 14.75 -7.31 -0.11
C PHE A 1277 13.50 -8.19 -0.17
N GLN A 1278 13.14 -8.69 -1.34
CA GLN A 1278 12.05 -9.65 -1.49
C GLN A 1278 12.58 -11.07 -1.22
N ARG A 1279 12.60 -11.48 0.05
CA ARG A 1279 12.87 -12.89 0.42
C ARG A 1279 11.59 -13.70 0.19
N ARG A 1280 11.57 -14.54 -0.84
CA ARG A 1280 10.49 -15.49 -1.17
C ARG A 1280 10.88 -16.92 -0.82
#